data_AF-Q86XA9-F1
#
_entry.id   AF-Q86XA9-F1
#
_cell.length_a   1.000
_cell.length_b   1.000
_cell.length_c   1.000
_cell.angle_alpha   90.00
_cell.angle_beta   90.00
_cell.angle_gamma   90.00
#
_symmetry.space_group_name_H-M   'P 1'
#
loop_
_entity.id
_entity.type
_entity.pdbx_description
1 polymer ?
#
loop_
_entity_poly.entity_id
_entity_poly.type
_entity_poly.pdbx_seq_one_letter_code
_entity_poly.pdbx_strand_id
1 'polypeptide(L)'
;MELAHSLLLNEEAYNQLGEVQKAEFIFEWLRYLEKLLLATSRNDVREKQKTLVEQLLSLLNSSPGPPTRKLLAKNLAILYSIGDTFSVHEAIDKCNDLIRSKDDSPSYLPTKLAAVVCLGSLYKKLGRILGNTFTDTVGNILKAMKSAESQGRYEIMLSLQNILNGLGAAAAPCHRDVYKAARSCLTDRSMAVRCAAAKNEAIFMWSTDLDSVATLCFKSFEGSNYDVRISVSKLLGIILAKAVISKHPGTAASRQSIRRVSLEEVLELLGTGFLRGSSGFLRASGDMLKGTSSVSRDVRVGVTQAYVVFVSTLGGAWLEKNFAAFFSHILSLASPSHPKATQTQIDAVCCRRCVSFILRTTIGGLLGEKAQLAAVKDICQAIWKLKKVMDAVMSDGNLETRLGSTDVAASQHMLVCALQELGNLIHNLGTTAAPLLQDSSTGLLDSILSVILHPSISVRLAAAWCLHCIAVALPSYLTPLLDRCLERLTGHKSSPEAVTGFSFAVAALLGAVKHCPLGIPHGKGKIIMTLAEDLLCSAAQNSRLSAQRTQAGWLLISALMTLGPAVVSHHLARVLLLWKCVFPASPKDLETEKSRGDSFTWQVTLEGRAGALCAIKSFVSHCGDLLTEEVTQRLLPPLPCAVDLLTQLSSILKMYGSPLKTPSVVYRQRLYELLILLPPETYEGNLCAILRELAADLTAPDIQVAASTFLLPPLCHQDDLLILSPFLQETDHRFIEEQLLLGNGVACGSLEYDPYSIYEKDVEGDSVPKPLPPALSVISSASKLFGVVCAHVGETQRLLILEQLLDSIKHTKGARQQVVQLHVVSSVSSFLKYVAGSKGCLGPEEMKRFALTLVMGALESPNPLLRCAAAESWARLAQVVDDGAFTAGLAQVSFDKLKSARDVVTRTGHSLALGSLHRYLGGISSSQHLNSCIGILYTLAQDSTSPDVQTWALHSLSLIIDSAGPLYYVHVEPTLSLIIMLLLNVPPTHAEVHQSLGRCLNALITTLGPELQGNSTSISTLRTSCLLGCAVMQDNPDCLVQAQAISCLQQLHMFAPRHVNLSSLVSCLCVNLCSPYLLLRRAVLACLRQLVQREAAEVSEHAVMLAKDSREELTPDANIREVGLEGALLILLDKETDERLCHDIKETLNYMLTSMAVEKLSLWLKLCKDVLAASADFTAVTCVDTMQEEEGDKGDDASVLTTRRDEKSHPFTNPRWATRVFAAECVCRIINQCENANSAHFDIALAQEMKKRDSRNDFLVLHLADLIRMAFMAATDHSDQLRLSGLEMLLVVIRRFATVPEPEFPGHVILEQYQANVGAALRPAFTSETPPDVTAKACQVCSAWIASGVVSDLNDLRRVHQLLVSSLTKIQAGKEALSHLYNESASTMEILAVLKAWAEVYIIAVQRHKNHRQPLKTTTCLEDGIRNGSCSSDGLLDLVYADLGTLSRLWLAALQDFALLTLPSEFASQLPAEGGAFYTAETSENAKLHYYNSWALILHATALWLTSTGFVVADPDEGASNLSRPVTPTSMCQGSSSGATIKSPEDVYTDRFHLILGISVEFLCSLRSDATMESITACLHALQALLDVPWPRSKIGSDQDLGIELLNVLHRVILTRESPSIQLASLEVVRQIICAAQEHVKEKRRSAEVDDGAAEKETLPEFGEGKDTGGLVPGKSLVFATLELCVCILVRQLPELNPKLTGSPGVKATKPQILLEDGSRLVSAALVILSELPAVCSPEGSISILPTILYLTIGVLRETAVKLPGGQLSSTVAASLQALKGILSSPMARAEKSRTAWTDLLRSALTTILDCWDPVDETHQELDEVSLLTAITVFILSTSPEVTTIPCLQKRCIDKFKATLEIKDPVVQIKTYQLLHSIFQYPNPAVSYPYIYSLASCIMEKLQEIDKRKPENTAELEIFQEGIKVLETLVTVAEEHHRAQLVACLLPILISFLLDENSLGSATSIMRNLHDFALQNLMQIGPQYSSVFKSLVASSPALKARLEAAIKGNQESVKVKIPTSKYTKSPGKNSSIQLKTSFL
;
A
#
# COMPACT_ATOMS: atom_id res chain seq x y z
N MET A 1 10.49 -36.91 31.19
CA MET A 1 9.38 -35.93 31.14
C MET A 1 8.02 -36.59 31.08
N GLU A 2 7.73 -37.51 30.17
CA GLU A 2 6.41 -38.21 30.13
C GLU A 2 6.00 -38.86 31.46
N LEU A 3 6.95 -39.37 32.24
CA LEU A 3 6.73 -39.93 33.58
C LEU A 3 6.26 -38.90 34.63
N ALA A 4 6.33 -37.60 34.34
CA ALA A 4 5.77 -36.53 35.16
C ALA A 4 4.29 -36.27 34.86
N HIS A 5 3.69 -36.91 33.85
CA HIS A 5 2.31 -36.66 33.43
C HIS A 5 1.30 -37.56 34.18
N SER A 6 1.28 -37.47 35.50
CA SER A 6 0.35 -38.22 36.37
C SER A 6 -0.24 -37.35 37.47
N LEU A 7 -1.44 -37.71 37.96
CA LEU A 7 -2.10 -36.97 39.04
C LEU A 7 -1.28 -36.98 40.34
N LEU A 8 -0.64 -38.12 40.65
CA LEU A 8 0.29 -38.26 41.77
C LEU A 8 1.73 -38.14 41.26
N LEU A 9 2.62 -37.57 42.07
CA LEU A 9 4.04 -37.51 41.73
C LEU A 9 4.64 -38.92 41.71
N ASN A 10 5.33 -39.27 40.62
CA ASN A 10 6.07 -40.53 40.53
C ASN A 10 7.39 -40.41 41.32
N GLU A 11 7.33 -40.74 42.61
CA GLU A 11 8.48 -40.62 43.52
C GLU A 11 9.65 -41.54 43.14
N GLU A 12 9.40 -42.70 42.54
CA GLU A 12 10.45 -43.62 42.08
C GLU A 12 11.28 -42.99 40.96
N ALA A 13 10.61 -42.43 39.94
CA ALA A 13 11.27 -41.72 38.85
C ALA A 13 11.99 -40.46 39.37
N TYR A 14 11.34 -39.71 40.25
CA TYR A 14 11.90 -38.50 40.85
C TYR A 14 13.20 -38.78 41.63
N ASN A 15 13.25 -39.87 42.41
CA ASN A 15 14.41 -40.20 43.23
C ASN A 15 15.66 -40.59 42.43
N GLN A 16 15.50 -41.01 41.17
CA GLN A 16 16.59 -41.39 40.27
C GLN A 16 17.28 -40.21 39.57
N LEU A 17 16.68 -39.01 39.61
CA LEU A 17 17.17 -37.84 38.87
C LEU A 17 18.25 -37.05 39.63
N GLY A 18 19.13 -36.37 38.89
CA GLY A 18 20.08 -35.40 39.45
C GLY A 18 19.38 -34.16 40.01
N GLU A 19 20.07 -33.33 40.80
CA GLU A 19 19.47 -32.18 41.51
C GLU A 19 18.76 -31.19 40.58
N VAL A 20 19.40 -30.81 39.46
CA VAL A 20 18.79 -29.91 38.45
C VAL A 20 17.59 -30.58 37.77
N GLN A 21 17.75 -31.84 37.36
CA GLN A 21 16.69 -32.63 36.73
C GLN A 21 15.49 -32.84 37.66
N LYS A 22 15.71 -32.95 38.97
CA LYS A 22 14.67 -33.02 40.00
C LYS A 22 13.83 -31.74 40.03
N ALA A 23 14.49 -30.57 39.97
CA ALA A 23 13.79 -29.29 39.95
C ALA A 23 12.92 -29.14 38.68
N GLU A 24 13.47 -29.51 37.52
CA GLU A 24 12.73 -29.53 36.25
C GLU A 24 11.54 -30.49 36.29
N PHE A 25 11.74 -31.71 36.81
CA PHE A 25 10.71 -32.73 36.92
C PHE A 25 9.55 -32.30 37.81
N ILE A 26 9.84 -31.70 38.98
CA ILE A 26 8.80 -31.17 39.88
C ILE A 26 8.05 -30.03 39.19
N PHE A 27 8.77 -29.10 38.55
CA PHE A 27 8.14 -27.96 37.91
C PHE A 27 7.19 -28.38 36.79
N GLU A 28 7.60 -29.32 35.93
CA GLU A 28 6.74 -29.84 34.87
C GLU A 28 5.56 -30.66 35.41
N TRP A 29 5.78 -31.49 36.44
CA TRP A 29 4.67 -32.18 37.12
C TRP A 29 3.62 -31.20 37.64
N LEU A 30 4.04 -30.12 38.31
CA LEU A 30 3.12 -29.10 38.83
C LEU A 30 2.36 -28.35 37.72
N ARG A 31 3.00 -28.10 36.56
CA ARG A 31 2.32 -27.50 35.40
C ARG A 31 1.29 -28.43 34.80
N TYR A 32 1.64 -29.70 34.65
CA TYR A 32 0.73 -30.71 34.15
C TYR A 32 -0.44 -30.92 35.12
N LEU A 33 -0.16 -30.98 36.42
CA LEU A 33 -1.14 -31.11 37.48
C LEU A 33 -2.17 -29.97 37.45
N GLU A 34 -1.76 -28.73 37.19
CA GLU A 34 -2.68 -27.60 37.12
C GLU A 34 -3.75 -27.81 36.05
N LYS A 35 -3.33 -28.23 34.86
CA LYS A 35 -4.23 -28.55 33.74
C LYS A 35 -5.11 -29.76 34.06
N LEU A 36 -4.50 -30.80 34.62
CA LEU A 36 -5.17 -32.06 34.94
C LEU A 36 -6.25 -31.87 36.02
N LEU A 37 -5.99 -31.09 37.06
CA LEU A 37 -6.96 -30.80 38.14
C LEU A 37 -8.22 -30.11 37.62
N LEU A 38 -8.11 -29.26 36.60
CA LEU A 38 -9.25 -28.58 35.99
C LEU A 38 -10.07 -29.49 35.06
N ALA A 39 -9.44 -30.52 34.48
CA ALA A 39 -10.08 -31.44 33.53
C ALA A 39 -10.60 -32.74 34.18
N THR A 40 -10.03 -33.15 35.32
CA THR A 40 -10.35 -34.42 35.99
C THR A 40 -11.69 -34.35 36.71
N SER A 41 -12.41 -35.50 36.77
CA SER A 41 -13.69 -35.56 37.48
C SER A 41 -13.50 -35.27 38.97
N ARG A 42 -14.46 -34.55 39.59
CA ARG A 42 -14.38 -34.19 41.01
C ARG A 42 -14.28 -35.40 41.94
N ASN A 43 -14.84 -36.55 41.54
CA ASN A 43 -14.78 -37.78 42.31
C ASN A 43 -13.36 -38.35 42.34
N ASP A 44 -12.68 -38.40 41.20
CA ASP A 44 -11.30 -38.91 41.13
C ASP A 44 -10.34 -37.99 41.89
N VAL A 45 -10.58 -36.67 41.82
CA VAL A 45 -9.80 -35.69 42.60
C VAL A 45 -9.97 -35.95 44.09
N ARG A 46 -11.20 -36.15 44.58
CA ARG A 46 -11.48 -36.43 46.00
C ARG A 46 -10.85 -37.73 46.49
N GLU A 47 -10.89 -38.79 45.68
CA GLU A 47 -10.33 -40.10 46.05
C GLU A 47 -8.81 -40.00 46.31
N LYS A 48 -8.10 -39.23 45.48
CA LYS A 48 -6.63 -39.08 45.57
C LYS A 48 -6.19 -37.82 46.32
N GLN A 49 -7.12 -36.98 46.77
CA GLN A 49 -6.82 -35.67 47.34
C GLN A 49 -5.89 -35.76 48.55
N LYS A 50 -6.12 -36.73 49.46
CA LYS A 50 -5.31 -36.86 50.68
C LYS A 50 -3.82 -37.06 50.36
N THR A 51 -3.51 -38.05 49.52
CA THR A 51 -2.13 -38.35 49.10
C THR A 51 -1.52 -37.18 48.32
N LEU A 52 -2.30 -36.55 47.44
CA LEU A 52 -1.83 -35.40 46.68
C LEU A 52 -1.52 -34.19 47.58
N VAL A 53 -2.35 -33.92 48.58
CA VAL A 53 -2.10 -32.87 49.59
C VAL A 53 -0.82 -33.19 50.38
N GLU A 54 -0.61 -34.43 50.79
CA GLU A 54 0.61 -34.86 51.49
C GLU A 54 1.86 -34.62 50.63
N GLN A 55 1.83 -34.97 49.34
CA GLN A 55 2.92 -34.71 48.39
C GLN A 55 3.16 -33.21 48.17
N LEU A 56 2.11 -32.42 47.97
CA LEU A 56 2.27 -30.97 47.78
C LEU A 56 2.80 -30.28 49.06
N LEU A 57 2.34 -30.72 50.24
CA LEU A 57 2.81 -30.20 51.51
C LEU A 57 4.22 -30.69 51.90
N SER A 58 4.73 -31.78 51.32
CA SER A 58 6.12 -32.21 51.52
C SER A 58 7.08 -31.36 50.69
N LEU A 59 6.68 -31.00 49.46
CA LEU A 59 7.43 -30.09 48.57
C LEU A 59 7.57 -28.67 49.12
N LEU A 60 6.74 -28.24 50.06
CA LEU A 60 6.95 -26.97 50.77
C LEU A 60 8.29 -26.94 51.54
N ASN A 61 8.76 -28.09 52.04
CA ASN A 61 9.98 -28.20 52.82
C ASN A 61 11.24 -28.43 51.97
N SER A 62 11.12 -28.58 50.65
CA SER A 62 12.24 -28.84 49.75
C SER A 62 12.84 -27.56 49.16
N SER A 63 12.70 -26.41 49.86
CA SER A 63 13.17 -25.09 49.42
C SER A 63 12.87 -24.75 47.95
N PRO A 64 11.59 -24.80 47.51
CA PRO A 64 11.25 -24.60 46.11
C PRO A 64 11.56 -23.17 45.64
N GLY A 65 12.15 -23.07 44.45
CA GLY A 65 12.42 -21.81 43.76
C GLY A 65 11.15 -21.04 43.39
N PRO A 66 11.25 -19.75 43.01
CA PRO A 66 10.10 -18.85 42.83
C PRO A 66 8.96 -19.36 41.93
N PRO A 67 9.21 -19.83 40.69
CA PRO A 67 8.13 -20.30 39.82
C PRO A 67 7.51 -21.60 40.35
N THR A 68 8.32 -22.52 40.87
CA THR A 68 7.87 -23.79 41.47
C THR A 68 6.98 -23.56 42.68
N ARG A 69 7.34 -22.65 43.60
CA ARG A 69 6.49 -22.36 44.76
C ARG A 69 5.16 -21.69 44.38
N LYS A 70 5.14 -20.84 43.34
CA LYS A 70 3.91 -20.20 42.84
C LYS A 70 2.95 -21.25 42.27
N LEU A 71 3.45 -22.18 41.46
CA LEU A 71 2.65 -23.30 40.94
C LEU A 71 2.19 -24.25 42.05
N LEU A 72 3.07 -24.58 42.99
CA LEU A 72 2.73 -25.40 44.16
C LEU A 72 1.55 -24.80 44.92
N ALA A 73 1.64 -23.51 45.25
CA ALA A 73 0.59 -22.75 45.93
C ALA A 73 -0.72 -22.72 45.13
N LYS A 74 -0.64 -22.47 43.82
CA LYS A 74 -1.81 -22.40 42.93
C LYS A 74 -2.51 -23.75 42.81
N ASN A 75 -1.76 -24.83 42.60
CA ASN A 75 -2.29 -26.20 42.53
C ASN A 75 -2.98 -26.61 43.83
N LEU A 76 -2.36 -26.31 44.98
CA LEU A 76 -2.94 -26.60 46.28
C LEU A 76 -4.25 -25.81 46.50
N ALA A 77 -4.31 -24.54 46.07
CA ALA A 77 -5.54 -23.76 46.12
C ALA A 77 -6.63 -24.27 45.16
N ILE A 78 -6.28 -24.68 43.94
CA ILE A 78 -7.20 -25.28 42.97
C ILE A 78 -7.75 -26.61 43.51
N LEU A 79 -6.89 -27.47 44.03
CA LEU A 79 -7.24 -28.76 44.62
C LEU A 79 -8.30 -28.61 45.70
N TYR A 80 -8.10 -27.68 46.65
CA TYR A 80 -9.10 -27.40 47.69
C TYR A 80 -10.37 -26.70 47.18
N SER A 81 -10.31 -26.01 46.03
CA SER A 81 -11.49 -25.38 45.43
C SER A 81 -12.41 -26.37 44.69
N ILE A 82 -11.84 -27.46 44.17
CA ILE A 82 -12.56 -28.49 43.40
C ILE A 82 -12.92 -29.70 44.27
N GLY A 83 -12.01 -30.09 45.18
CA GLY A 83 -12.15 -31.21 46.10
C GLY A 83 -12.79 -30.82 47.44
N ASP A 84 -12.45 -31.56 48.48
CA ASP A 84 -12.96 -31.38 49.85
C ASP A 84 -12.11 -30.38 50.64
N THR A 85 -12.76 -29.50 51.41
CA THR A 85 -12.07 -28.44 52.16
C THR A 85 -11.70 -28.83 53.59
N PHE A 86 -11.96 -30.07 54.02
CA PHE A 86 -11.82 -30.48 55.43
C PHE A 86 -10.41 -30.28 56.00
N SER A 87 -9.35 -30.63 55.25
CA SER A 87 -7.95 -30.51 55.70
C SER A 87 -7.32 -29.14 55.39
N VAL A 88 -8.07 -28.17 54.84
CA VAL A 88 -7.49 -26.87 54.47
C VAL A 88 -6.94 -26.10 55.67
N HIS A 89 -7.56 -26.27 56.84
CA HIS A 89 -7.12 -25.60 58.08
C HIS A 89 -5.77 -26.17 58.55
N GLU A 90 -5.57 -27.48 58.45
CA GLU A 90 -4.28 -28.13 58.75
C GLU A 90 -3.16 -27.63 57.83
N ALA A 91 -3.47 -27.44 56.53
CA ALA A 91 -2.52 -26.85 55.58
C ALA A 91 -2.17 -25.40 55.92
N ILE A 92 -3.15 -24.60 56.35
CA ILE A 92 -2.93 -23.21 56.81
C ILE A 92 -2.07 -23.19 58.07
N ASP A 93 -2.35 -24.05 59.05
CA ASP A 93 -1.59 -24.14 60.30
C ASP A 93 -0.14 -24.54 60.04
N LYS A 94 0.10 -25.54 59.18
CA LYS A 94 1.44 -25.94 58.75
C LYS A 94 2.20 -24.79 58.09
N CYS A 95 1.56 -24.03 57.22
CA CYS A 95 2.18 -22.84 56.61
C CYS A 95 2.48 -21.75 57.66
N ASN A 96 1.57 -21.51 58.61
CA ASN A 96 1.82 -20.57 59.70
C ASN A 96 3.00 -21.01 60.59
N ASP A 97 3.16 -22.30 60.85
CA ASP A 97 4.30 -22.85 61.60
C ASP A 97 5.63 -22.61 60.88
N LEU A 98 5.68 -22.84 59.57
CA LEU A 98 6.87 -22.57 58.75
C LEU A 98 7.28 -21.09 58.80
N ILE A 99 6.30 -20.18 58.78
CA ILE A 99 6.52 -18.72 58.88
C ILE A 99 6.99 -18.32 60.29
N ARG A 100 6.44 -18.95 61.34
CA ARG A 100 6.80 -18.69 62.76
C ARG A 100 8.18 -19.21 63.15
N SER A 101 8.79 -20.06 62.33
CA SER A 101 10.15 -20.58 62.54
C SER A 101 11.16 -19.44 62.75
N LYS A 102 12.06 -19.62 63.73
CA LYS A 102 13.15 -18.68 64.04
C LYS A 102 14.40 -18.89 63.17
N ASP A 103 14.37 -19.81 62.22
CA ASP A 103 15.46 -20.00 61.27
C ASP A 103 15.45 -18.86 60.25
N ASP A 104 16.47 -18.00 60.33
CA ASP A 104 16.68 -16.86 59.43
C ASP A 104 17.90 -17.10 58.51
N SER A 105 18.32 -18.36 58.34
CA SER A 105 19.38 -18.70 57.38
C SER A 105 18.93 -18.44 55.93
N PRO A 106 19.82 -18.00 55.03
CA PRO A 106 19.51 -17.83 53.61
C PRO A 106 18.97 -19.12 52.96
N SER A 107 19.42 -20.29 53.45
CA SER A 107 18.94 -21.62 53.02
C SER A 107 17.48 -21.91 53.39
N TYR A 108 16.97 -21.30 54.46
CA TYR A 108 15.59 -21.51 54.91
C TYR A 108 14.60 -20.51 54.29
N LEU A 109 15.08 -19.38 53.78
CA LEU A 109 14.25 -18.34 53.17
C LEU A 109 13.29 -18.87 52.07
N PRO A 110 13.70 -19.73 51.11
CA PRO A 110 12.79 -20.27 50.10
C PRO A 110 11.62 -21.05 50.68
N THR A 111 11.85 -21.83 51.75
CA THR A 111 10.81 -22.59 52.46
C THR A 111 9.83 -21.66 53.16
N LYS A 112 10.34 -20.62 53.86
CA LYS A 112 9.53 -19.57 54.49
C LYS A 112 8.65 -18.84 53.45
N LEU A 113 9.23 -18.50 52.29
CA LEU A 113 8.50 -17.83 51.21
C LEU A 113 7.47 -18.74 50.53
N ALA A 114 7.76 -20.01 50.37
CA ALA A 114 6.81 -20.98 49.83
C ALA A 114 5.53 -21.04 50.68
N ALA A 115 5.67 -21.05 52.01
CA ALA A 115 4.54 -20.98 52.93
C ALA A 115 3.75 -19.65 52.80
N VAL A 116 4.43 -18.51 52.67
CA VAL A 116 3.80 -17.18 52.47
C VAL A 116 2.97 -17.15 51.18
N VAL A 117 3.54 -17.58 50.06
CA VAL A 117 2.87 -17.62 48.76
C VAL A 117 1.70 -18.61 48.76
N CYS A 118 1.87 -19.76 49.44
CA CYS A 118 0.81 -20.76 49.62
C CYS A 118 -0.41 -20.18 50.35
N LEU A 119 -0.19 -19.47 51.46
CA LEU A 119 -1.27 -18.77 52.17
C LEU A 119 -1.94 -17.72 51.28
N GLY A 120 -1.14 -16.92 50.57
CA GLY A 120 -1.64 -15.94 49.61
C GLY A 120 -2.60 -16.56 48.58
N SER A 121 -2.22 -17.68 47.96
CA SER A 121 -3.03 -18.36 46.94
C SER A 121 -4.29 -19.02 47.53
N LEU A 122 -4.17 -19.68 48.69
CA LEU A 122 -5.30 -20.29 49.41
C LEU A 122 -6.38 -19.25 49.73
N TYR A 123 -6.01 -18.14 50.36
CA TYR A 123 -6.98 -17.09 50.68
C TYR A 123 -7.54 -16.40 49.44
N LYS A 124 -6.77 -16.26 48.34
CA LYS A 124 -7.28 -15.70 47.08
C LYS A 124 -8.45 -16.51 46.52
N LYS A 125 -8.33 -17.84 46.45
CA LYS A 125 -9.37 -18.71 45.89
C LYS A 125 -10.48 -19.06 46.89
N LEU A 126 -10.15 -19.19 48.18
CA LEU A 126 -11.07 -19.71 49.21
C LEU A 126 -11.44 -18.67 50.28
N GLY A 127 -11.13 -17.39 50.09
CA GLY A 127 -11.26 -16.35 51.13
C GLY A 127 -12.67 -16.27 51.75
N ARG A 128 -13.73 -16.45 50.96
CA ARG A 128 -15.12 -16.47 51.47
C ARG A 128 -15.39 -17.62 52.46
N ILE A 129 -14.67 -18.74 52.34
CA ILE A 129 -14.80 -19.93 53.20
C ILE A 129 -13.91 -19.78 54.44
N LEU A 130 -12.71 -19.19 54.28
CA LEU A 130 -11.67 -19.09 55.30
C LEU A 130 -11.77 -17.83 56.20
N GLY A 131 -12.94 -17.17 56.23
CA GLY A 131 -13.12 -15.86 56.87
C GLY A 131 -12.84 -15.81 58.38
N ASN A 132 -12.70 -16.94 59.08
CA ASN A 132 -12.50 -16.97 60.53
C ASN A 132 -11.02 -17.03 60.95
N THR A 133 -10.11 -17.46 60.07
CA THR A 133 -8.68 -17.72 60.39
C THR A 133 -7.73 -16.65 59.87
N PHE A 134 -8.19 -15.73 59.01
CA PHE A 134 -7.30 -14.82 58.31
C PHE A 134 -6.58 -13.81 59.21
N THR A 135 -7.19 -13.40 60.33
CA THR A 135 -6.63 -12.35 61.20
C THR A 135 -5.31 -12.77 61.84
N ASP A 136 -5.21 -14.02 62.32
CA ASP A 136 -3.95 -14.56 62.85
C ASP A 136 -2.91 -14.74 61.75
N THR A 137 -3.33 -15.26 60.59
CA THR A 137 -2.44 -15.42 59.43
C THR A 137 -1.83 -14.09 58.98
N VAL A 138 -2.66 -13.06 58.81
CA VAL A 138 -2.21 -11.71 58.46
C VAL A 138 -1.29 -11.16 59.56
N GLY A 139 -1.61 -11.38 60.84
CA GLY A 139 -0.75 -11.00 61.96
C GLY A 139 0.64 -11.64 61.91
N ASN A 140 0.73 -12.93 61.57
CA ASN A 140 2.00 -13.66 61.45
C ASN A 140 2.82 -13.18 60.23
N ILE A 141 2.17 -13.00 59.08
CA ILE A 141 2.80 -12.48 57.86
C ILE A 141 3.36 -11.06 58.10
N LEU A 142 2.58 -10.18 58.75
CA LEU A 142 3.02 -8.82 59.08
C LEU A 142 4.19 -8.77 60.08
N LYS A 143 4.29 -9.75 61.00
CA LYS A 143 5.46 -9.90 61.88
C LYS A 143 6.69 -10.31 61.08
N ALA A 144 6.57 -11.32 60.22
CA ALA A 144 7.66 -11.80 59.35
C ALA A 144 8.18 -10.71 58.41
N MET A 145 7.30 -9.81 57.97
CA MET A 145 7.65 -8.70 57.10
C MET A 145 8.65 -7.71 57.71
N LYS A 146 8.65 -7.52 59.03
CA LYS A 146 9.52 -6.54 59.71
C LYS A 146 10.99 -6.95 59.71
N SER A 147 11.29 -8.25 59.73
CA SER A 147 12.65 -8.80 59.68
C SER A 147 13.08 -9.25 58.28
N ALA A 148 12.19 -9.20 57.30
CA ALA A 148 12.45 -9.73 55.96
C ALA A 148 13.34 -8.82 55.11
N GLU A 149 14.21 -9.45 54.32
CA GLU A 149 14.97 -8.80 53.25
C GLU A 149 14.05 -8.30 52.10
N SER A 150 14.61 -7.66 51.08
CA SER A 150 13.84 -7.10 49.95
C SER A 150 12.93 -8.13 49.27
N GLN A 151 13.46 -9.32 48.92
CA GLN A 151 12.67 -10.39 48.32
C GLN A 151 11.53 -10.85 49.24
N GLY A 152 11.83 -11.06 50.52
CA GLY A 152 10.83 -11.47 51.50
C GLY A 152 9.68 -10.46 51.60
N ARG A 153 10.01 -9.17 51.68
CA ARG A 153 9.01 -8.09 51.74
C ARG A 153 8.19 -7.99 50.45
N TYR A 154 8.81 -8.19 49.30
CA TYR A 154 8.12 -8.22 48.01
C TYR A 154 7.07 -9.33 47.94
N GLU A 155 7.44 -10.58 48.23
CA GLU A 155 6.51 -11.72 48.13
C GLU A 155 5.44 -11.70 49.22
N ILE A 156 5.78 -11.21 50.41
CA ILE A 156 4.80 -10.94 51.48
C ILE A 156 3.75 -9.94 50.98
N MET A 157 4.15 -8.84 50.34
CA MET A 157 3.23 -7.81 49.90
C MET A 157 2.30 -8.29 48.78
N LEU A 158 2.80 -9.12 47.85
CA LEU A 158 1.97 -9.79 46.85
C LEU A 158 0.99 -10.79 47.48
N SER A 159 1.43 -11.50 48.52
CA SER A 159 0.57 -12.46 49.22
C SER A 159 -0.52 -11.76 50.02
N LEU A 160 -0.22 -10.62 50.66
CA LEU A 160 -1.20 -9.75 51.30
C LEU A 160 -2.23 -9.24 50.29
N GLN A 161 -1.79 -8.80 49.10
CA GLN A 161 -2.71 -8.40 48.03
C GLN A 161 -3.67 -9.55 47.65
N ASN A 162 -3.14 -10.75 47.48
CA ASN A 162 -3.95 -11.93 47.16
C ASN A 162 -4.95 -12.28 48.28
N ILE A 163 -4.55 -12.18 49.55
CA ILE A 163 -5.42 -12.36 50.72
C ILE A 163 -6.56 -11.34 50.71
N LEU A 164 -6.24 -10.06 50.53
CA LEU A 164 -7.24 -8.98 50.50
C LEU A 164 -8.24 -9.17 49.35
N ASN A 165 -7.76 -9.50 48.15
CA ASN A 165 -8.60 -9.75 46.98
C ASN A 165 -9.57 -10.93 47.19
N GLY A 166 -9.13 -12.01 47.83
CA GLY A 166 -9.98 -13.18 48.08
C GLY A 166 -11.02 -12.99 49.18
N LEU A 167 -10.70 -12.19 50.20
CA LEU A 167 -11.60 -11.89 51.32
C LEU A 167 -12.62 -10.79 51.00
N GLY A 168 -12.28 -9.85 50.11
CA GLY A 168 -13.14 -8.72 49.75
C GLY A 168 -13.52 -7.89 50.99
N ALA A 169 -14.82 -7.61 51.17
CA ALA A 169 -15.31 -6.80 52.28
C ALA A 169 -14.99 -7.38 53.68
N ALA A 170 -14.80 -8.71 53.79
CA ALA A 170 -14.48 -9.36 55.07
C ALA A 170 -13.08 -8.97 55.60
N ALA A 171 -12.18 -8.47 54.74
CA ALA A 171 -10.83 -8.04 55.13
C ALA A 171 -10.78 -6.69 55.86
N ALA A 172 -11.92 -5.98 56.01
CA ALA A 172 -11.97 -4.67 56.66
C ALA A 172 -11.20 -4.57 58.01
N PRO A 173 -11.19 -5.59 58.90
CA PRO A 173 -10.45 -5.53 60.17
C PRO A 173 -8.93 -5.38 60.01
N CYS A 174 -8.33 -5.92 58.95
CA CYS A 174 -6.88 -5.93 58.77
C CYS A 174 -6.35 -4.83 57.83
N HIS A 175 -7.24 -4.13 57.10
CA HIS A 175 -6.85 -3.10 56.13
C HIS A 175 -5.90 -2.04 56.70
N ARG A 176 -6.14 -1.56 57.93
CA ARG A 176 -5.27 -0.55 58.55
C ARG A 176 -3.89 -1.08 58.90
N ASP A 177 -3.78 -2.33 59.35
CA ASP A 177 -2.49 -2.91 59.74
C ASP A 177 -1.66 -3.28 58.51
N VAL A 178 -2.29 -3.80 57.45
CA VAL A 178 -1.65 -4.00 56.15
C VAL A 178 -1.15 -2.66 55.59
N TYR A 179 -1.95 -1.61 55.65
CA TYR A 179 -1.54 -0.29 55.15
C TYR A 179 -0.38 0.32 55.95
N LYS A 180 -0.33 0.15 57.28
CA LYS A 180 0.84 0.59 58.08
C LYS A 180 2.14 -0.05 57.57
N ALA A 181 2.09 -1.33 57.21
CA ALA A 181 3.24 -2.03 56.63
C ALA A 181 3.53 -1.56 55.20
N ALA A 182 2.51 -1.44 54.35
CA ALA A 182 2.63 -0.93 52.98
C ALA A 182 3.23 0.48 52.94
N ARG A 183 2.91 1.34 53.91
CA ARG A 183 3.47 2.69 54.05
C ARG A 183 4.99 2.69 54.20
N SER A 184 5.55 1.75 54.96
CA SER A 184 7.01 1.62 55.05
C SER A 184 7.64 1.12 53.74
N CYS A 185 6.91 0.30 52.98
CA CYS A 185 7.39 -0.31 51.74
C CYS A 185 7.27 0.59 50.50
N LEU A 186 6.31 1.52 50.49
CA LEU A 186 6.18 2.52 49.41
C LEU A 186 7.42 3.41 49.28
N THR A 187 8.21 3.58 50.35
CA THR A 187 9.47 4.33 50.35
C THR A 187 10.69 3.42 50.53
N ASP A 188 10.58 2.13 50.21
CA ASP A 188 11.68 1.17 50.40
C ASP A 188 12.89 1.47 49.49
N ARG A 189 14.07 0.93 49.79
CA ARG A 189 15.21 1.01 48.87
C ARG A 189 15.06 0.13 47.64
N SER A 190 14.37 -1.01 47.76
CA SER A 190 14.10 -1.90 46.64
C SER A 190 12.89 -1.41 45.84
N MET A 191 13.10 -1.19 44.53
CA MET A 191 12.04 -0.74 43.63
C MET A 191 10.92 -1.78 43.49
N ALA A 192 11.27 -3.07 43.44
CA ALA A 192 10.28 -4.16 43.40
C ALA A 192 9.34 -4.13 44.61
N VAL A 193 9.87 -3.86 45.82
CA VAL A 193 9.07 -3.73 47.05
C VAL A 193 8.13 -2.53 46.98
N ARG A 194 8.59 -1.39 46.45
CA ARG A 194 7.72 -0.21 46.22
C ARG A 194 6.57 -0.53 45.27
N CYS A 195 6.85 -1.19 44.14
CA CYS A 195 5.84 -1.61 43.17
C CYS A 195 4.78 -2.53 43.78
N ALA A 196 5.21 -3.53 44.57
CA ALA A 196 4.27 -4.44 45.24
C ALA A 196 3.42 -3.71 46.29
N ALA A 197 4.00 -2.78 47.04
CA ALA A 197 3.28 -2.00 48.04
C ALA A 197 2.20 -1.10 47.41
N ALA A 198 2.47 -0.56 46.21
CA ALA A 198 1.53 0.30 45.50
C ALA A 198 0.25 -0.40 45.02
N LYS A 199 0.17 -1.75 45.07
CA LYS A 199 -0.99 -2.53 44.63
C LYS A 199 -2.04 -2.81 45.72
N ASN A 200 -1.82 -2.36 46.96
CA ASN A 200 -2.71 -2.62 48.09
C ASN A 200 -3.65 -1.45 48.37
N GLU A 201 -4.87 -1.52 47.83
CA GLU A 201 -5.91 -0.50 47.99
C GLU A 201 -6.86 -0.82 49.16
N ALA A 202 -7.36 0.22 49.83
CA ALA A 202 -8.35 0.09 50.89
C ALA A 202 -9.29 1.30 50.95
N ILE A 203 -10.56 1.07 51.31
CA ILE A 203 -11.63 2.08 51.28
C ILE A 203 -11.30 3.36 52.07
N PHE A 204 -10.65 3.22 53.23
CA PHE A 204 -10.30 4.37 54.07
C PHE A 204 -9.31 5.34 53.40
N MET A 205 -8.55 4.87 52.39
CA MET A 205 -7.56 5.69 51.69
C MET A 205 -8.19 6.84 50.92
N TRP A 206 -9.40 6.68 50.38
CA TRP A 206 -10.15 7.77 49.73
C TRP A 206 -11.25 8.36 50.59
N SER A 207 -11.61 7.75 51.73
CA SER A 207 -12.68 8.26 52.60
C SER A 207 -12.20 9.09 53.79
N THR A 208 -11.04 8.78 54.41
CA THR A 208 -10.54 9.51 55.60
C THR A 208 -9.11 10.02 55.46
N ASP A 209 -8.24 9.33 54.71
CA ASP A 209 -6.79 9.53 54.79
C ASP A 209 -6.18 10.07 53.48
N LEU A 210 -7.00 10.64 52.58
CA LEU A 210 -6.63 10.99 51.20
C LEU A 210 -5.35 11.84 51.10
N ASP A 211 -5.27 12.96 51.84
CA ASP A 211 -4.09 13.85 51.82
C ASP A 211 -2.82 13.13 52.27
N SER A 212 -2.94 12.24 53.27
CA SER A 212 -1.81 11.50 53.82
C SER A 212 -1.27 10.47 52.83
N VAL A 213 -2.16 9.82 52.08
CA VAL A 213 -1.85 8.85 51.03
C VAL A 213 -1.20 9.57 49.86
N ALA A 214 -1.76 10.70 49.41
CA ALA A 214 -1.18 11.50 48.33
C ALA A 214 0.22 12.00 48.68
N THR A 215 0.42 12.51 49.89
CA THR A 215 1.73 12.95 50.38
C THR A 215 2.74 11.80 50.41
N LEU A 216 2.30 10.59 50.75
CA LEU A 216 3.14 9.39 50.71
C LEU A 216 3.49 8.99 49.28
N CYS A 217 2.54 9.06 48.35
CA CYS A 217 2.78 8.81 46.93
C CYS A 217 3.84 9.78 46.36
N PHE A 218 3.76 11.07 46.71
CA PHE A 218 4.78 12.05 46.33
C PHE A 218 6.17 11.66 46.84
N LYS A 219 6.28 11.20 48.09
CA LYS A 219 7.58 10.71 48.62
C LYS A 219 8.07 9.45 47.91
N SER A 220 7.17 8.54 47.52
CA SER A 220 7.57 7.31 46.83
C SER A 220 8.08 7.53 45.40
N PHE A 221 7.74 8.66 44.77
CA PHE A 221 8.32 9.06 43.49
C PHE A 221 9.78 9.50 43.62
N GLU A 222 10.26 9.97 44.78
CA GLU A 222 11.66 10.39 44.95
C GLU A 222 12.62 9.22 44.67
N GLY A 223 13.49 9.40 43.67
CA GLY A 223 14.47 8.40 43.24
C GLY A 223 13.87 7.10 42.68
N SER A 224 12.61 7.11 42.28
CA SER A 224 11.92 5.96 41.70
C SER A 224 12.45 5.60 40.30
N ASN A 225 12.27 4.34 39.88
CA ASN A 225 12.40 3.93 38.48
C ASN A 225 11.03 4.00 37.78
N TYR A 226 11.02 3.65 36.50
CA TYR A 226 9.80 3.68 35.67
C TYR A 226 8.64 2.89 36.27
N ASP A 227 8.87 1.62 36.63
CA ASP A 227 7.82 0.73 37.14
C ASP A 227 7.20 1.22 38.45
N VAL A 228 8.02 1.79 39.33
CA VAL A 228 7.54 2.40 40.57
C VAL A 228 6.70 3.64 40.26
N ARG A 229 7.14 4.52 39.35
CA ARG A 229 6.34 5.69 38.96
C ARG A 229 4.97 5.29 38.39
N ILE A 230 4.94 4.31 37.49
CA ILE A 230 3.67 3.81 36.92
C ILE A 230 2.80 3.16 38.00
N SER A 231 3.37 2.35 38.90
CA SER A 231 2.60 1.68 39.95
C SER A 231 2.03 2.67 40.97
N VAL A 232 2.84 3.63 41.41
CA VAL A 232 2.43 4.67 42.37
C VAL A 232 1.48 5.68 41.74
N SER A 233 1.68 6.06 40.48
CA SER A 233 0.76 6.94 39.76
C SER A 233 -0.59 6.26 39.52
N LYS A 234 -0.61 4.94 39.25
CA LYS A 234 -1.83 4.13 39.23
C LYS A 234 -2.56 4.18 40.56
N LEU A 235 -1.86 3.92 41.67
CA LEU A 235 -2.43 4.01 43.01
C LEU A 235 -3.03 5.39 43.28
N LEU A 236 -2.26 6.45 43.04
CA LEU A 236 -2.69 7.82 43.30
C LEU A 236 -3.89 8.22 42.42
N GLY A 237 -3.82 7.96 41.11
CA GLY A 237 -4.88 8.29 40.17
C GLY A 237 -6.18 7.54 40.44
N ILE A 238 -6.11 6.23 40.73
CA ILE A 238 -7.30 5.41 41.03
C ILE A 238 -7.96 5.85 42.35
N ILE A 239 -7.18 6.12 43.40
CA ILE A 239 -7.71 6.57 44.69
C ILE A 239 -8.42 7.91 44.53
N LEU A 240 -7.83 8.85 43.80
CA LEU A 240 -8.44 10.15 43.54
C LEU A 240 -9.70 10.02 42.69
N ALA A 241 -9.71 9.15 41.67
CA ALA A 241 -10.89 8.89 40.85
C ALA A 241 -12.02 8.28 41.68
N LYS A 242 -11.71 7.31 42.56
CA LYS A 242 -12.67 6.70 43.49
C LYS A 242 -13.24 7.71 44.50
N ALA A 243 -12.42 8.65 44.98
CA ALA A 243 -12.88 9.74 45.85
C ALA A 243 -13.97 10.58 45.17
N VAL A 244 -13.79 10.89 43.88
CA VAL A 244 -14.76 11.66 43.07
C VAL A 244 -16.02 10.86 42.72
N ILE A 245 -15.88 9.58 42.34
CA ILE A 245 -17.03 8.75 41.90
C ILE A 245 -17.94 8.34 43.07
N SER A 246 -17.40 8.17 44.28
CA SER A 246 -18.10 7.56 45.42
C SER A 246 -19.47 8.20 45.76
N LYS A 247 -20.54 7.66 45.16
CA LYS A 247 -21.93 7.83 45.56
C LYS A 247 -22.28 6.64 46.45
N HIS A 248 -22.50 6.82 47.75
CA HIS A 248 -23.16 5.77 48.52
C HIS A 248 -24.66 5.75 48.15
N PRO A 249 -25.16 4.67 47.51
CA PRO A 249 -26.59 4.49 47.27
C PRO A 249 -27.25 4.09 48.60
N GLY A 250 -28.46 4.57 48.83
CA GLY A 250 -29.19 4.49 50.10
C GLY A 250 -29.07 3.18 50.88
N THR A 251 -28.41 3.26 52.04
CA THR A 251 -28.70 2.41 53.20
C THR A 251 -28.96 3.33 54.39
N ALA A 252 -30.24 3.49 54.72
CA ALA A 252 -30.70 4.16 55.91
C ALA A 252 -30.21 3.41 57.15
N ALA A 253 -29.25 3.97 57.89
CA ALA A 253 -29.15 3.93 59.35
C ALA A 253 -27.73 4.33 59.82
N SER A 254 -27.65 5.54 60.37
CA SER A 254 -26.71 5.95 61.41
C SER A 254 -25.22 6.18 61.08
N ARG A 255 -24.83 7.44 61.33
CA ARG A 255 -23.55 7.97 61.83
C ARG A 255 -22.37 8.11 60.85
N GLN A 256 -21.99 9.40 60.73
CA GLN A 256 -20.79 10.01 60.16
C GLN A 256 -20.86 10.36 58.67
N SER A 257 -21.10 11.66 58.45
CA SER A 257 -21.04 12.36 57.18
C SER A 257 -19.66 12.19 56.53
N ILE A 258 -19.52 11.25 55.62
CA ILE A 258 -18.38 11.22 54.69
C ILE A 258 -18.55 12.43 53.77
N ARG A 259 -17.72 13.46 53.97
CA ARG A 259 -17.68 14.66 53.13
C ARG A 259 -17.31 14.21 51.71
N ARG A 260 -18.14 14.54 50.71
CA ARG A 260 -17.75 14.35 49.30
C ARG A 260 -16.56 15.26 49.02
N VAL A 261 -15.45 14.70 48.56
CA VAL A 261 -14.29 15.46 48.10
C VAL A 261 -14.68 16.12 46.77
N SER A 262 -14.51 17.43 46.66
CA SER A 262 -14.85 18.13 45.41
C SER A 262 -13.81 17.85 44.32
N LEU A 263 -14.19 18.05 43.05
CA LEU A 263 -13.23 17.96 41.93
C LEU A 263 -12.09 18.97 42.12
N GLU A 264 -12.42 20.18 42.57
CA GLU A 264 -11.45 21.25 42.84
C GLU A 264 -10.44 20.82 43.92
N GLU A 265 -10.90 20.24 45.03
CA GLU A 265 -10.02 19.74 46.11
C GLU A 265 -9.04 18.67 45.58
N VAL A 266 -9.49 17.75 44.72
CA VAL A 266 -8.65 16.72 44.10
C VAL A 266 -7.62 17.29 43.14
N LEU A 267 -8.05 18.22 42.28
CA LEU A 267 -7.16 18.88 41.32
C LEU A 267 -6.14 19.76 42.03
N GLU A 268 -6.54 20.49 43.08
CA GLU A 268 -5.63 21.24 43.95
C GLU A 268 -4.60 20.32 44.58
N LEU A 269 -5.00 19.14 45.10
CA LEU A 269 -4.08 18.18 45.69
C LEU A 269 -3.02 17.70 44.69
N LEU A 270 -3.41 17.33 43.47
CA LEU A 270 -2.46 16.99 42.41
C LEU A 270 -1.60 18.20 42.01
N GLY A 271 -2.17 19.40 41.97
CA GLY A 271 -1.46 20.65 41.72
C GLY A 271 -0.40 20.94 42.77
N THR A 272 -0.70 20.73 44.05
CA THR A 272 0.29 20.87 45.14
C THR A 272 1.43 19.86 45.01
N GLY A 273 1.14 18.61 44.64
CA GLY A 273 2.15 17.59 44.37
C GLY A 273 3.07 17.99 43.21
N PHE A 274 2.51 18.51 42.12
CA PHE A 274 3.25 18.96 40.94
C PHE A 274 4.17 20.16 41.23
N LEU A 275 3.67 21.14 41.99
CA LEU A 275 4.33 22.43 42.22
C LEU A 275 5.23 22.47 43.46
N ARG A 276 4.88 21.71 44.51
CA ARG A 276 5.57 21.72 45.82
C ARG A 276 6.03 20.35 46.29
N GLY A 277 5.58 19.25 45.67
CA GLY A 277 5.86 17.91 46.14
C GLY A 277 5.19 17.62 47.49
N SER A 278 5.92 17.05 48.45
CA SER A 278 5.39 16.74 49.78
C SER A 278 5.13 18.00 50.61
N SER A 279 3.97 18.09 51.25
CA SER A 279 3.47 19.18 52.10
C SER A 279 4.18 19.36 53.47
N GLY A 280 5.42 18.89 53.64
CA GLY A 280 6.14 18.95 54.92
C GLY A 280 6.81 20.30 55.20
N PHE A 281 6.24 21.08 56.14
CA PHE A 281 6.73 22.40 56.58
C PHE A 281 8.20 22.41 57.08
N LEU A 282 8.73 21.28 57.59
CA LEU A 282 10.01 21.23 58.32
C LEU A 282 11.25 20.84 57.49
N ARG A 283 11.17 20.58 56.19
CA ARG A 283 12.38 20.44 55.33
C ARG A 283 12.98 21.79 54.92
N ALA A 284 12.34 22.91 55.28
CA ALA A 284 12.74 24.26 54.88
C ALA A 284 14.07 24.74 55.50
N SER A 285 14.53 24.20 56.64
CA SER A 285 15.71 24.75 57.34
C SER A 285 17.08 24.37 56.74
N GLY A 286 17.18 23.32 55.91
CA GLY A 286 18.46 22.89 55.34
C GLY A 286 18.80 23.58 54.01
N ASP A 287 17.90 23.51 53.04
CA ASP A 287 18.15 23.96 51.67
C ASP A 287 17.81 25.44 51.41
N MET A 288 17.14 26.15 52.33
CA MET A 288 17.00 27.61 52.19
C MET A 288 18.35 28.33 52.21
N LEU A 289 19.35 27.81 52.93
CA LEU A 289 20.70 28.39 52.90
C LEU A 289 21.37 28.28 51.52
N LYS A 290 20.86 27.43 50.62
CA LYS A 290 21.30 27.33 49.22
C LYS A 290 20.25 27.78 48.20
N GLY A 291 19.12 28.35 48.62
CA GLY A 291 18.12 28.97 47.73
C GLY A 291 17.47 28.04 46.69
N THR A 292 17.63 26.72 46.79
CA THR A 292 17.28 25.74 45.72
C THR A 292 16.27 24.70 46.19
N SER A 293 15.09 25.13 46.68
CA SER A 293 13.98 24.20 46.97
C SER A 293 13.12 23.93 45.72
N SER A 294 13.71 23.32 44.69
CA SER A 294 12.93 22.81 43.54
C SER A 294 12.39 21.41 43.84
N VAL A 295 11.16 21.13 43.41
CA VAL A 295 10.57 19.79 43.45
C VAL A 295 11.41 18.88 42.56
N SER A 296 11.73 17.66 43.02
CA SER A 296 12.47 16.71 42.20
C SER A 296 11.67 16.35 40.94
N ARG A 297 12.37 16.19 39.81
CA ARG A 297 11.72 15.88 38.53
C ARG A 297 10.97 14.56 38.57
N ASP A 298 11.46 13.56 39.31
CA ASP A 298 10.79 12.27 39.48
C ASP A 298 9.38 12.43 40.07
N VAL A 299 9.23 13.32 41.05
CA VAL A 299 7.93 13.64 41.66
C VAL A 299 7.03 14.32 40.64
N ARG A 300 7.54 15.31 39.91
CA ARG A 300 6.75 16.02 38.89
C ARG A 300 6.26 15.06 37.80
N VAL A 301 7.14 14.20 37.27
CA VAL A 301 6.80 13.18 36.26
C VAL A 301 5.80 12.16 36.81
N GLY A 302 6.01 11.65 38.03
CA GLY A 302 5.08 10.70 38.67
C GLY A 302 3.69 11.29 38.90
N VAL A 303 3.61 12.57 39.31
CA VAL A 303 2.33 13.28 39.44
C VAL A 303 1.68 13.53 38.08
N THR A 304 2.46 13.85 37.06
CA THR A 304 1.99 13.96 35.67
C THR A 304 1.36 12.66 35.17
N GLN A 305 1.99 11.51 35.42
CA GLN A 305 1.40 10.21 35.11
C GLN A 305 0.13 9.96 35.93
N ALA A 306 0.08 10.39 37.20
CA ALA A 306 -1.10 10.25 38.04
C ALA A 306 -2.31 11.05 37.53
N TYR A 307 -2.10 12.22 36.92
CA TYR A 307 -3.17 12.95 36.21
C TYR A 307 -3.77 12.11 35.08
N VAL A 308 -2.93 11.49 34.26
CA VAL A 308 -3.39 10.66 33.14
C VAL A 308 -4.17 9.45 33.65
N VAL A 309 -3.67 8.74 34.66
CA VAL A 309 -4.38 7.62 35.29
C VAL A 309 -5.72 8.09 35.87
N PHE A 310 -5.73 9.21 36.59
CA PHE A 310 -6.93 9.78 37.18
C PHE A 310 -8.03 10.01 36.14
N VAL A 311 -7.71 10.68 35.04
CA VAL A 311 -8.68 10.96 33.95
C VAL A 311 -9.07 9.68 33.21
N SER A 312 -8.10 8.79 32.91
CA SER A 312 -8.37 7.52 32.24
C SER A 312 -9.30 6.61 33.06
N THR A 313 -9.19 6.65 34.38
CA THR A 313 -10.06 5.90 35.30
C THR A 313 -11.48 6.48 35.36
N LEU A 314 -11.64 7.79 35.13
CA LEU A 314 -12.96 8.46 35.09
C LEU A 314 -13.65 8.31 33.71
N GLY A 315 -12.87 8.09 32.65
CA GLY A 315 -13.35 7.83 31.29
C GLY A 315 -13.61 9.09 30.44
N GLY A 316 -13.70 8.90 29.12
CA GLY A 316 -13.85 9.99 28.14
C GLY A 316 -15.12 10.84 28.33
N ALA A 317 -16.25 10.21 28.65
CA ALA A 317 -17.51 10.92 28.91
C ALA A 317 -17.43 11.87 30.12
N TRP A 318 -16.64 11.51 31.15
CA TRP A 318 -16.39 12.40 32.28
C TRP A 318 -15.52 13.59 31.87
N LEU A 319 -14.49 13.34 31.06
CA LEU A 319 -13.57 14.39 30.58
C LEU A 319 -14.33 15.40 29.72
N GLU A 320 -15.16 14.95 28.78
CA GLU A 320 -15.98 15.82 27.93
C GLU A 320 -16.85 16.76 28.78
N LYS A 321 -17.53 16.23 29.80
CA LYS A 321 -18.40 17.03 30.68
C LYS A 321 -17.65 18.07 31.52
N ASN A 322 -16.42 17.78 31.92
CA ASN A 322 -15.64 18.62 32.85
C ASN A 322 -14.43 19.30 32.18
N PHE A 323 -14.40 19.32 30.84
CA PHE A 323 -13.23 19.71 30.04
C PHE A 323 -12.72 21.11 30.41
N ALA A 324 -13.60 22.12 30.42
CA ALA A 324 -13.21 23.50 30.68
C ALA A 324 -12.54 23.69 32.06
N ALA A 325 -13.05 23.02 33.10
CA ALA A 325 -12.48 23.07 34.45
C ALA A 325 -11.12 22.36 34.51
N PHE A 326 -11.04 21.16 33.92
CA PHE A 326 -9.80 20.39 33.86
C PHE A 326 -8.72 21.14 33.07
N PHE A 327 -9.05 21.64 31.88
CA PHE A 327 -8.13 22.38 31.02
C PHE A 327 -7.58 23.65 31.69
N SER A 328 -8.45 24.45 32.33
CA SER A 328 -8.05 25.63 33.10
C SER A 328 -7.09 25.27 34.24
N HIS A 329 -7.36 24.18 34.95
CA HIS A 329 -6.49 23.70 36.02
C HIS A 329 -5.11 23.29 35.49
N ILE A 330 -5.08 22.49 34.42
CA ILE A 330 -3.82 22.01 33.83
C ILE A 330 -2.97 23.16 33.28
N LEU A 331 -3.57 24.17 32.64
CA LEU A 331 -2.84 25.38 32.24
C LEU A 331 -2.31 26.17 33.44
N SER A 332 -3.06 26.22 34.55
CA SER A 332 -2.63 26.94 35.76
C SER A 332 -1.34 26.39 36.36
N LEU A 333 -0.97 25.13 36.08
CA LEU A 333 0.30 24.55 36.51
C LEU A 333 1.53 25.24 35.88
N ALA A 334 1.34 25.89 34.72
CA ALA A 334 2.34 26.69 34.03
C ALA A 334 2.14 28.22 34.24
N SER A 335 1.31 28.63 35.20
CA SER A 335 0.93 30.01 35.47
C SER A 335 2.03 30.84 36.17
N PRO A 336 2.05 32.18 35.97
CA PRO A 336 2.85 33.14 36.74
C PRO A 336 2.76 33.00 38.25
N SER A 337 1.60 32.54 38.77
CA SER A 337 1.36 32.36 40.21
C SER A 337 2.32 31.36 40.87
N HIS A 338 3.10 30.61 40.08
CA HIS A 338 4.01 29.58 40.54
C HIS A 338 5.43 29.76 39.97
N PRO A 339 6.17 30.81 40.36
CA PRO A 339 7.49 31.11 39.79
C PRO A 339 8.50 29.97 39.98
N LYS A 340 8.34 29.12 41.00
CA LYS A 340 9.19 27.94 41.23
C LYS A 340 9.15 26.92 40.07
N ALA A 341 8.08 26.88 39.28
CA ALA A 341 7.98 25.96 38.14
C ALA A 341 8.71 26.48 36.89
N THR A 342 9.01 27.78 36.82
CA THR A 342 9.52 28.48 35.63
C THR A 342 10.75 29.35 35.92
N GLN A 343 11.39 29.17 37.09
CA GLN A 343 12.56 29.94 37.55
C GLN A 343 13.73 29.92 36.56
N THR A 344 14.01 28.75 36.00
CA THR A 344 14.99 28.58 34.93
C THR A 344 14.26 28.22 33.63
N GLN A 345 14.84 28.58 32.48
CA GLN A 345 14.31 28.17 31.17
C GLN A 345 14.11 26.65 31.08
N ILE A 346 15.00 25.89 31.73
CA ILE A 346 14.95 24.43 31.77
C ILE A 346 13.76 23.92 32.59
N ASP A 347 13.51 24.52 33.76
CA ASP A 347 12.35 24.17 34.58
C ASP A 347 11.04 24.50 33.86
N ALA A 348 11.02 25.63 33.14
CA ALA A 348 9.89 26.05 32.33
C ALA A 348 9.63 25.08 31.17
N VAL A 349 10.65 24.63 30.43
CA VAL A 349 10.53 23.61 29.38
C VAL A 349 10.00 22.29 29.94
N CYS A 350 10.54 21.84 31.08
CA CYS A 350 10.06 20.65 31.77
C CYS A 350 8.59 20.76 32.18
N CYS A 351 8.19 21.91 32.75
CA CYS A 351 6.80 22.20 33.09
C CYS A 351 5.88 22.14 31.86
N ARG A 352 6.26 22.81 30.76
CA ARG A 352 5.48 22.77 29.50
C ARG A 352 5.32 21.35 28.95
N ARG A 353 6.39 20.54 28.99
CA ARG A 353 6.32 19.14 28.56
C ARG A 353 5.40 18.31 29.45
N CYS A 354 5.46 18.49 30.78
CA CYS A 354 4.55 17.82 31.68
C CYS A 354 3.08 18.14 31.37
N VAL A 355 2.77 19.44 31.18
CA VAL A 355 1.43 19.90 30.81
C VAL A 355 1.00 19.32 29.47
N SER A 356 1.86 19.41 28.45
CA SER A 356 1.58 18.88 27.10
C SER A 356 1.33 17.38 27.11
N PHE A 357 2.07 16.61 27.94
CA PHE A 357 1.84 15.17 28.08
C PHE A 357 0.46 14.84 28.65
N ILE A 358 0.03 15.58 29.69
CA ILE A 358 -1.30 15.39 30.29
C ILE A 358 -2.37 15.68 29.25
N LEU A 359 -2.28 16.85 28.59
CA LEU A 359 -3.24 17.26 27.58
C LEU A 359 -3.31 16.25 26.43
N ARG A 360 -2.17 15.90 25.83
CA ARG A 360 -2.13 15.00 24.68
C ARG A 360 -2.64 13.60 24.99
N THR A 361 -2.24 13.01 26.12
CA THR A 361 -2.62 11.64 26.47
C THR A 361 -4.08 11.53 26.91
N THR A 362 -4.64 12.60 27.49
CA THR A 362 -6.04 12.60 27.93
C THR A 362 -7.00 13.06 26.82
N ILE A 363 -6.78 14.25 26.26
CA ILE A 363 -7.64 14.87 25.25
C ILE A 363 -7.50 14.12 23.92
N GLY A 364 -6.27 13.92 23.46
CA GLY A 364 -5.99 13.22 22.22
C GLY A 364 -6.24 11.71 22.28
N GLY A 365 -6.31 11.11 23.48
CA GLY A 365 -6.51 9.67 23.67
C GLY A 365 -7.94 9.25 24.01
N LEU A 366 -8.64 10.00 24.87
CA LEU A 366 -9.94 9.58 25.45
C LEU A 366 -11.16 10.25 24.80
N LEU A 367 -11.00 11.40 24.14
CA LEU A 367 -12.09 12.08 23.47
C LEU A 367 -12.24 11.60 22.03
N GLY A 368 -13.48 11.30 21.61
CA GLY A 368 -13.81 11.07 20.20
C GLY A 368 -13.83 12.36 19.39
N GLU A 369 -13.91 12.27 18.06
CA GLU A 369 -13.76 13.41 17.13
C GLU A 369 -14.68 14.60 17.49
N LYS A 370 -15.97 14.35 17.78
CA LYS A 370 -16.94 15.39 18.17
C LYS A 370 -16.54 16.13 19.45
N ALA A 371 -16.08 15.41 20.46
CA ALA A 371 -15.64 16.00 21.72
C ALA A 371 -14.30 16.75 21.55
N GLN A 372 -13.42 16.28 20.66
CA GLN A 372 -12.20 16.99 20.28
C GLN A 372 -12.51 18.31 19.56
N LEU A 373 -13.49 18.34 18.65
CA LEU A 373 -13.94 19.58 18.00
C LEU A 373 -14.47 20.61 19.03
N ALA A 374 -15.22 20.15 20.03
CA ALA A 374 -15.67 21.01 21.14
C ALA A 374 -14.49 21.52 21.98
N ALA A 375 -13.54 20.64 22.32
CA ALA A 375 -12.33 20.99 23.04
C ALA A 375 -11.50 22.04 22.30
N VAL A 376 -11.40 21.97 20.97
CA VAL A 376 -10.70 22.98 20.15
C VAL A 376 -11.33 24.37 20.31
N LYS A 377 -12.66 24.47 20.34
CA LYS A 377 -13.36 25.75 20.57
C LYS A 377 -13.02 26.34 21.95
N ASP A 378 -13.02 25.50 22.99
CA ASP A 378 -12.68 25.90 24.36
C ASP A 378 -11.21 26.33 24.50
N ILE A 379 -10.28 25.61 23.85
CA ILE A 379 -8.86 25.98 23.81
C ILE A 379 -8.68 27.32 23.09
N CYS A 380 -9.36 27.53 21.96
CA CYS A 380 -9.32 28.80 21.22
C CYS A 380 -9.80 29.96 22.10
N GLN A 381 -10.92 29.80 22.83
CA GLN A 381 -11.42 30.80 23.77
C GLN A 381 -10.43 31.11 24.89
N ALA A 382 -9.71 30.10 25.40
CA ALA A 382 -8.68 30.28 26.40
C ALA A 382 -7.48 31.08 25.87
N ILE A 383 -7.01 30.78 24.65
CA ILE A 383 -5.94 31.54 23.98
C ILE A 383 -6.37 33.00 23.81
N TRP A 384 -7.61 33.23 23.39
CA TRP A 384 -8.14 34.58 23.20
C TRP A 384 -8.22 35.38 24.51
N LYS A 385 -8.63 34.73 25.61
CA LYS A 385 -8.61 35.32 26.96
C LYS A 385 -7.19 35.67 27.41
N LEU A 386 -6.24 34.75 27.26
CA LEU A 386 -4.83 34.99 27.63
C LEU A 386 -4.21 36.13 26.81
N LYS A 387 -4.53 36.20 25.53
CA LYS A 387 -4.10 37.29 24.65
C LYS A 387 -4.67 38.64 25.10
N LYS A 388 -5.97 38.73 25.42
CA LYS A 388 -6.57 40.00 25.89
C LYS A 388 -5.91 40.56 27.15
N VAL A 389 -5.52 39.68 28.07
CA VAL A 389 -4.77 40.08 29.26
C VAL A 389 -3.42 40.69 28.86
N MET A 390 -2.74 40.12 27.87
CA MET A 390 -1.50 40.68 27.34
C MET A 390 -1.72 42.02 26.63
N ASP A 391 -2.70 42.14 25.75
CA ASP A 391 -2.99 43.37 25.01
C ASP A 391 -3.28 44.54 25.99
N ALA A 392 -4.01 44.27 27.07
CA ALA A 392 -4.25 45.24 28.14
C ALA A 392 -2.94 45.70 28.81
N VAL A 393 -2.07 44.74 29.19
CA VAL A 393 -0.77 45.04 29.83
C VAL A 393 0.17 45.81 28.89
N MET A 394 0.13 45.54 27.58
CA MET A 394 0.93 46.28 26.60
C MET A 394 0.39 47.69 26.31
N SER A 395 -0.92 47.92 26.47
CA SER A 395 -1.55 49.22 26.21
C SER A 395 -1.32 50.27 27.30
N ASP A 396 -1.04 49.83 28.54
CA ASP A 396 -0.73 50.73 29.67
C ASP A 396 0.68 51.32 29.52
N GLY A 397 0.80 52.36 28.69
CA GLY A 397 2.03 53.05 28.32
C GLY A 397 2.74 53.88 29.41
N ASN A 398 2.51 53.65 30.70
CA ASN A 398 3.22 54.33 31.78
C ASN A 398 4.60 53.67 32.04
N LEU A 399 5.59 54.11 31.25
CA LEU A 399 6.94 53.56 31.06
C LEU A 399 7.88 53.52 32.30
N GLU A 400 7.41 53.73 33.54
CA GLU A 400 8.27 53.69 34.74
C GLU A 400 7.99 52.55 35.74
N THR A 401 6.96 51.73 35.53
CA THR A 401 6.77 50.54 36.39
C THR A 401 7.40 49.30 35.78
N ARG A 402 8.64 48.99 36.19
CA ARG A 402 9.39 47.74 35.88
C ARG A 402 8.68 46.43 36.30
N LEU A 403 7.43 46.47 36.76
CA LEU A 403 6.64 45.31 37.16
C LEU A 403 5.93 44.64 35.96
N GLY A 404 5.57 45.38 34.89
CA GLY A 404 4.76 44.84 33.79
C GLY A 404 5.46 43.82 32.87
N SER A 405 6.78 43.92 32.66
CA SER A 405 7.51 42.97 31.80
C SER A 405 7.59 41.57 32.41
N THR A 406 7.49 41.46 33.74
CA THR A 406 7.53 40.17 34.44
C THR A 406 6.24 39.38 34.26
N ASP A 407 5.07 40.04 34.20
CA ASP A 407 3.78 39.37 34.00
C ASP A 407 3.60 38.87 32.55
N VAL A 408 4.02 39.65 31.54
CA VAL A 408 3.96 39.25 30.12
C VAL A 408 4.90 38.08 29.83
N ALA A 409 6.11 38.09 30.42
CA ALA A 409 7.02 36.96 30.31
C ALA A 409 6.48 35.71 31.03
N ALA A 410 5.58 35.85 32.01
CA ALA A 410 5.13 34.72 32.81
C ALA A 410 3.93 33.97 32.20
N SER A 411 3.02 34.64 31.48
CA SER A 411 1.87 33.98 30.81
C SER A 411 2.26 33.18 29.56
N GLN A 412 3.48 33.38 29.04
CA GLN A 412 3.98 32.79 27.80
C GLN A 412 3.88 31.25 27.79
N HIS A 413 4.10 30.58 28.93
CA HIS A 413 4.17 29.11 28.97
C HIS A 413 2.78 28.48 28.85
N MET A 414 1.74 29.14 29.38
CA MET A 414 0.34 28.72 29.19
C MET A 414 -0.05 28.82 27.73
N LEU A 415 0.30 29.94 27.07
CA LEU A 415 0.06 30.14 25.64
C LEU A 415 0.77 29.07 24.79
N VAL A 416 2.04 28.76 25.09
CA VAL A 416 2.78 27.72 24.36
C VAL A 416 2.07 26.36 24.49
N CYS A 417 1.67 25.94 25.69
CA CYS A 417 0.99 24.66 25.88
C CYS A 417 -0.37 24.62 25.15
N ALA A 418 -1.15 25.70 25.24
CA ALA A 418 -2.44 25.79 24.58
C ALA A 418 -2.33 25.77 23.04
N LEU A 419 -1.36 26.49 22.46
CA LEU A 419 -1.09 26.49 21.02
C LEU A 419 -0.58 25.14 20.53
N GLN A 420 0.29 24.47 21.30
CA GLN A 420 0.79 23.15 20.95
C GLN A 420 -0.32 22.09 20.98
N GLU A 421 -1.18 22.10 22.01
CA GLU A 421 -2.32 21.19 22.07
C GLU A 421 -3.34 21.48 20.95
N LEU A 422 -3.61 22.76 20.69
CA LEU A 422 -4.48 23.16 19.58
C LEU A 422 -3.97 22.64 18.23
N GLY A 423 -2.67 22.83 17.93
CA GLY A 423 -2.05 22.32 16.72
C GLY A 423 -2.13 20.79 16.62
N ASN A 424 -1.81 20.07 17.71
CA ASN A 424 -1.90 18.61 17.78
C ASN A 424 -3.32 18.07 17.55
N LEU A 425 -4.36 18.73 18.07
CA LEU A 425 -5.74 18.31 17.88
C LEU A 425 -6.20 18.53 16.43
N ILE A 426 -5.88 19.69 15.85
CA ILE A 426 -6.24 19.97 14.45
C ILE A 426 -5.52 19.01 13.51
N HIS A 427 -4.24 18.73 13.76
CA HIS A 427 -3.47 17.74 13.00
C HIS A 427 -4.15 16.36 13.00
N ASN A 428 -4.55 15.87 14.17
CA ASN A 428 -5.25 14.58 14.30
C ASN A 428 -6.62 14.54 13.62
N LEU A 429 -7.39 15.62 13.75
CA LEU A 429 -8.73 15.72 13.14
C LEU A 429 -8.64 15.79 11.60
N GLY A 430 -7.52 16.28 11.05
CA GLY A 430 -7.34 16.42 9.62
C GLY A 430 -8.40 17.33 9.00
N THR A 431 -8.93 16.92 7.85
CA THR A 431 -9.93 17.69 7.10
C THR A 431 -11.29 17.79 7.79
N THR A 432 -11.57 16.95 8.80
CA THR A 432 -12.80 17.07 9.62
C THR A 432 -12.83 18.35 10.47
N ALA A 433 -11.69 19.01 10.66
CA ALA A 433 -11.61 20.31 11.34
C ALA A 433 -12.01 21.51 10.45
N ALA A 434 -12.25 21.32 9.14
CA ALA A 434 -12.61 22.39 8.21
C ALA A 434 -13.76 23.31 8.70
N PRO A 435 -14.87 22.79 9.26
CA PRO A 435 -15.98 23.63 9.73
C PRO A 435 -15.57 24.61 10.84
N LEU A 436 -14.54 24.28 11.65
CA LEU A 436 -14.06 25.16 12.71
C LEU A 436 -13.34 26.41 12.19
N LEU A 437 -12.70 26.30 11.02
CA LEU A 437 -12.00 27.43 10.39
C LEU A 437 -12.95 28.30 9.56
N GLN A 438 -14.01 27.71 9.01
CA GLN A 438 -15.05 28.43 8.28
C GLN A 438 -15.97 29.23 9.22
N ASP A 439 -16.16 28.75 10.45
CA ASP A 439 -16.98 29.41 11.47
C ASP A 439 -16.32 30.69 11.99
N SER A 440 -16.70 31.83 11.41
CA SER A 440 -16.22 33.17 11.81
C SER A 440 -16.46 33.48 13.29
N SER A 441 -17.41 32.82 13.95
CA SER A 441 -17.67 33.03 15.39
C SER A 441 -16.55 32.49 16.28
N THR A 442 -15.83 31.45 15.81
CA THR A 442 -14.72 30.85 16.55
C THR A 442 -13.44 31.69 16.42
N GLY A 443 -13.28 32.42 15.31
CA GLY A 443 -12.16 33.36 15.09
C GLY A 443 -10.78 32.72 15.21
N LEU A 444 -10.67 31.41 14.92
CA LEU A 444 -9.50 30.58 15.23
C LEU A 444 -8.20 31.09 14.58
N LEU A 445 -8.22 31.31 13.27
CA LEU A 445 -7.05 31.80 12.52
C LEU A 445 -6.64 33.20 12.96
N ASP A 446 -7.60 34.09 13.18
CA ASP A 446 -7.35 35.45 13.62
C ASP A 446 -6.73 35.48 15.02
N SER A 447 -7.18 34.58 15.90
CA SER A 447 -6.59 34.37 17.22
C SER A 447 -5.11 33.99 17.10
N ILE A 448 -4.79 32.94 16.34
CA ILE A 448 -3.41 32.44 16.18
C ILE A 448 -2.52 33.49 15.51
N LEU A 449 -2.95 34.07 14.39
CA LEU A 449 -2.18 35.08 13.64
C LEU A 449 -1.89 36.33 14.48
N SER A 450 -2.80 36.69 15.38
CA SER A 450 -2.57 37.82 16.26
C SER A 450 -1.57 37.53 17.38
N VAL A 451 -1.41 36.27 17.78
CA VAL A 451 -0.41 35.83 18.78
C VAL A 451 1.02 35.79 18.18
N ILE A 452 1.18 35.79 16.85
CA ILE A 452 2.48 35.86 16.18
C ILE A 452 3.25 37.15 16.47
N LEU A 453 2.56 38.20 16.95
CA LEU A 453 3.17 39.47 17.36
C LEU A 453 3.63 39.48 18.83
N HIS A 454 3.51 38.36 19.55
CA HIS A 454 3.86 38.26 20.96
C HIS A 454 5.37 38.50 21.20
N PRO A 455 5.80 39.21 22.26
CA PRO A 455 7.22 39.53 22.49
C PRO A 455 8.11 38.27 22.69
N SER A 456 7.61 37.25 23.40
CA SER A 456 8.30 35.97 23.55
C SER A 456 8.49 35.23 22.21
N ILE A 457 9.74 34.82 21.93
CA ILE A 457 10.07 33.98 20.78
C ILE A 457 9.40 32.60 20.87
N SER A 458 9.28 32.03 22.08
CA SER A 458 8.68 30.71 22.30
C SER A 458 7.22 30.66 21.87
N VAL A 459 6.46 31.73 22.20
CA VAL A 459 5.04 31.85 21.84
C VAL A 459 4.89 32.00 20.33
N ARG A 460 5.75 32.80 19.69
CA ARG A 460 5.73 32.99 18.23
C ARG A 460 6.04 31.71 17.48
N LEU A 461 7.02 30.94 17.95
CA LEU A 461 7.35 29.62 17.40
C LEU A 461 6.21 28.61 17.60
N ALA A 462 5.57 28.61 18.77
CA ALA A 462 4.40 27.74 19.01
C ALA A 462 3.21 28.12 18.12
N ALA A 463 2.97 29.41 17.88
CA ALA A 463 1.93 29.89 16.96
C ALA A 463 2.25 29.51 15.51
N ALA A 464 3.50 29.68 15.08
CA ALA A 464 3.97 29.27 13.75
C ALA A 464 3.86 27.75 13.54
N TRP A 465 4.22 26.95 14.55
CA TRP A 465 4.05 25.49 14.50
C TRP A 465 2.56 25.08 14.50
N CYS A 466 1.70 25.79 15.23
CA CYS A 466 0.25 25.57 15.15
C CYS A 466 -0.30 25.85 13.74
N LEU A 467 0.21 26.89 13.05
CA LEU A 467 -0.14 27.15 11.64
C LEU A 467 0.38 26.05 10.70
N HIS A 468 1.57 25.51 10.96
CA HIS A 468 2.07 24.33 10.25
C HIS A 468 1.11 23.15 10.39
N CYS A 469 0.67 22.83 11.60
CA CYS A 469 -0.30 21.75 11.84
C CYS A 469 -1.62 21.98 11.09
N ILE A 470 -2.14 23.21 11.10
CA ILE A 470 -3.35 23.58 10.35
C ILE A 470 -3.14 23.35 8.85
N ALA A 471 -2.00 23.78 8.31
CA ALA A 471 -1.71 23.63 6.89
C ALA A 471 -1.50 22.17 6.45
N VAL A 472 -0.92 21.32 7.31
CA VAL A 472 -0.79 19.88 7.06
C VAL A 472 -2.15 19.19 7.13
N ALA A 473 -2.99 19.53 8.13
CA ALA A 473 -4.33 18.98 8.28
C ALA A 473 -5.29 19.39 7.15
N LEU A 474 -5.18 20.64 6.69
CA LEU A 474 -6.06 21.29 5.73
C LEU A 474 -5.24 21.99 4.64
N PRO A 475 -4.74 21.23 3.63
CA PRO A 475 -3.89 21.76 2.57
C PRO A 475 -4.48 22.96 1.82
N SER A 476 -5.82 23.07 1.74
CA SER A 476 -6.53 24.19 1.12
C SER A 476 -6.24 25.55 1.78
N TYR A 477 -5.85 25.57 3.06
CA TYR A 477 -5.51 26.80 3.78
C TYR A 477 -4.04 27.18 3.69
N LEU A 478 -3.16 26.31 3.18
CA LEU A 478 -1.72 26.55 3.12
C LEU A 478 -1.37 27.82 2.35
N THR A 479 -1.83 27.96 1.10
CA THR A 479 -1.55 29.13 0.27
C THR A 479 -2.21 30.42 0.80
N PRO A 480 -3.50 30.43 1.20
CA PRO A 480 -4.11 31.60 1.84
C PRO A 480 -3.38 32.06 3.11
N LEU A 481 -2.94 31.12 3.97
CA LEU A 481 -2.18 31.45 5.17
C LEU A 481 -0.79 31.98 4.84
N LEU A 482 -0.13 31.41 3.83
CA LEU A 482 1.16 31.86 3.35
C LEU A 482 1.06 33.30 2.82
N ASP A 483 0.08 33.59 1.99
CA ASP A 483 -0.18 34.93 1.45
C ASP A 483 -0.47 35.94 2.55
N ARG A 484 -1.33 35.58 3.50
CA ARG A 484 -1.64 36.44 4.65
C ARG A 484 -0.40 36.70 5.51
N CYS A 485 0.46 35.71 5.71
CA CYS A 485 1.72 35.90 6.44
C CYS A 485 2.72 36.76 5.66
N LEU A 486 2.82 36.60 4.34
CA LEU A 486 3.69 37.40 3.48
C LEU A 486 3.24 38.86 3.41
N GLU A 487 1.94 39.13 3.30
CA GLU A 487 1.37 40.47 3.34
C GLU A 487 1.64 41.15 4.70
N ARG A 488 1.47 40.44 5.81
CA ARG A 488 1.77 40.97 7.14
C ARG A 488 3.26 41.20 7.37
N LEU A 489 4.11 40.31 6.87
CA LEU A 489 5.58 40.46 6.93
C LEU A 489 6.05 41.67 6.12
N THR A 490 5.45 41.89 4.95
CA THR A 490 5.77 43.04 4.08
C THR A 490 5.22 44.36 4.63
N GLY A 491 4.00 44.36 5.18
CA GLY A 491 3.37 45.54 5.78
C GLY A 491 3.98 45.98 7.12
N HIS A 492 4.55 45.06 7.90
CA HIS A 492 5.09 45.34 9.24
C HIS A 492 6.62 45.19 9.35
N LYS A 493 7.37 45.50 8.28
CA LYS A 493 8.86 45.44 8.24
C LYS A 493 9.58 46.32 9.29
N SER A 494 8.87 47.19 10.01
CA SER A 494 9.40 48.10 11.04
C SER A 494 9.34 47.54 12.48
N SER A 495 8.52 46.50 12.72
CA SER A 495 8.41 45.82 14.02
C SER A 495 9.35 44.61 14.05
N PRO A 496 10.27 44.51 15.02
CA PRO A 496 11.14 43.34 15.15
C PRO A 496 10.33 42.07 15.44
N GLU A 497 9.28 42.17 16.26
CA GLU A 497 8.40 41.04 16.61
C GLU A 497 7.67 40.50 15.39
N ALA A 498 7.14 41.39 14.53
CA ALA A 498 6.46 41.02 13.29
C ALA A 498 7.42 40.36 12.29
N VAL A 499 8.62 40.93 12.10
CA VAL A 499 9.61 40.38 11.15
C VAL A 499 10.00 38.95 11.51
N THR A 500 10.29 38.70 12.79
CA THR A 500 10.68 37.36 13.25
C THR A 500 9.47 36.42 13.39
N GLY A 501 8.34 36.89 13.89
CA GLY A 501 7.12 36.09 14.02
C GLY A 501 6.58 35.57 12.69
N PHE A 502 6.39 36.46 11.70
CA PHE A 502 5.86 36.04 10.40
C PHE A 502 6.89 35.29 9.55
N SER A 503 8.20 35.52 9.72
CA SER A 503 9.21 34.67 9.07
C SER A 503 9.22 33.25 9.64
N PHE A 504 9.01 33.05 10.95
CA PHE A 504 8.78 31.72 11.52
C PHE A 504 7.53 31.07 10.94
N ALA A 505 6.43 31.82 10.83
CA ALA A 505 5.19 31.31 10.27
C ALA A 505 5.35 30.88 8.80
N VAL A 506 5.98 31.72 7.97
CA VAL A 506 6.27 31.39 6.57
C VAL A 506 7.20 30.17 6.47
N ALA A 507 8.26 30.09 7.28
CA ALA A 507 9.15 28.94 7.30
C ALA A 507 8.43 27.65 7.72
N ALA A 508 7.58 27.72 8.74
CA ALA A 508 6.77 26.60 9.20
C ALA A 508 5.80 26.12 8.10
N LEU A 509 5.13 27.05 7.41
CA LEU A 509 4.24 26.74 6.28
C LEU A 509 5.00 26.15 5.09
N LEU A 510 6.20 26.63 4.77
CA LEU A 510 7.05 26.01 3.75
C LEU A 510 7.44 24.58 4.12
N GLY A 511 7.79 24.35 5.39
CA GLY A 511 8.03 23.02 5.93
C GLY A 511 6.81 22.10 5.89
N ALA A 512 5.58 22.64 5.83
CA ALA A 512 4.34 21.87 5.68
C ALA A 512 4.10 21.40 4.23
N VAL A 513 4.63 22.11 3.22
CA VAL A 513 4.41 21.81 1.80
C VAL A 513 4.78 20.37 1.45
N LYS A 514 5.84 19.82 2.08
CA LYS A 514 6.27 18.42 1.89
C LYS A 514 5.22 17.37 2.28
N HIS A 515 4.23 17.74 3.10
CA HIS A 515 3.12 16.87 3.53
C HIS A 515 1.84 17.11 2.71
N CYS A 516 1.83 18.13 1.84
CA CYS A 516 0.71 18.45 0.98
C CYS A 516 1.05 17.98 -0.45
N PRO A 517 0.57 16.81 -0.90
CA PRO A 517 0.95 16.24 -2.21
C PRO A 517 0.59 17.13 -3.40
N LEU A 518 -0.42 17.99 -3.24
CA LEU A 518 -0.82 18.98 -4.25
C LEU A 518 0.09 20.22 -4.31
N GLY A 519 1.02 20.40 -3.36
CA GLY A 519 1.99 21.49 -3.32
C GLY A 519 1.39 22.90 -3.22
N ILE A 520 2.23 23.92 -3.46
CA ILE A 520 1.85 25.34 -3.56
C ILE A 520 2.21 25.89 -4.96
N PRO A 521 1.59 26.99 -5.42
CA PRO A 521 1.93 27.59 -6.72
C PRO A 521 3.40 28.00 -6.81
N HIS A 522 4.06 27.71 -7.93
CA HIS A 522 5.50 27.93 -8.12
C HIS A 522 5.90 29.40 -7.93
N GLY A 523 5.04 30.34 -8.35
CA GLY A 523 5.24 31.78 -8.18
C GLY A 523 5.44 32.22 -6.72
N LYS A 524 4.96 31.46 -5.73
CA LYS A 524 5.16 31.76 -4.30
C LYS A 524 6.63 31.66 -3.91
N GLY A 525 7.38 30.70 -4.47
CA GLY A 525 8.83 30.56 -4.22
C GLY A 525 9.61 31.82 -4.62
N LYS A 526 9.27 32.42 -5.77
CA LYS A 526 9.87 33.67 -6.26
C LYS A 526 9.56 34.87 -5.35
N ILE A 527 8.33 34.99 -4.85
CA ILE A 527 7.92 36.05 -3.92
C ILE A 527 8.73 35.92 -2.62
N ILE A 528 8.82 34.72 -2.08
CA ILE A 528 9.55 34.44 -0.84
C ILE A 528 11.04 34.70 -1.01
N MET A 529 11.66 34.24 -2.10
CA MET A 529 13.07 34.48 -2.39
C MET A 529 13.37 35.98 -2.50
N THR A 530 12.49 36.75 -3.14
CA THR A 530 12.64 38.19 -3.28
C THR A 530 12.48 38.90 -1.94
N LEU A 531 11.50 38.49 -1.12
CA LEU A 531 11.32 39.03 0.22
C LEU A 531 12.51 38.70 1.14
N ALA A 532 13.05 37.48 1.05
CA ALA A 532 14.21 37.06 1.81
C ALA A 532 15.43 37.91 1.45
N GLU A 533 15.68 38.13 0.15
CA GLU A 533 16.76 39.02 -0.30
C GLU A 533 16.54 40.47 0.14
N ASP A 534 15.32 41.01 0.02
CA ASP A 534 14.99 42.35 0.49
C ASP A 534 15.29 42.52 1.99
N LEU A 535 14.99 41.50 2.80
CA LEU A 535 15.29 41.49 4.23
C LEU A 535 16.80 41.51 4.47
N LEU A 536 17.57 40.67 3.74
CA LEU A 536 19.04 40.65 3.84
C LEU A 536 19.66 41.98 3.40
N CYS A 537 19.25 42.52 2.25
CA CYS A 537 19.76 43.79 1.71
C CYS A 537 19.39 44.99 2.60
N SER A 538 18.20 44.98 3.20
CA SER A 538 17.75 46.06 4.09
C SER A 538 18.21 45.92 5.54
N ALA A 539 18.88 44.82 5.92
CA ALA A 539 19.39 44.62 7.27
C ALA A 539 20.47 45.66 7.66
N ALA A 540 21.25 46.15 6.69
CA ALA A 540 22.27 47.18 6.91
C ALA A 540 21.70 48.59 7.11
N GLN A 541 20.43 48.83 6.77
CA GLN A 541 19.83 50.17 6.76
C GLN A 541 19.32 50.62 8.14
N ASN A 542 19.04 49.68 9.05
CA ASN A 542 18.47 49.99 10.37
C ASN A 542 19.09 49.09 11.45
N SER A 543 19.95 49.67 12.29
CA SER A 543 20.66 48.95 13.35
C SER A 543 19.72 48.21 14.30
N ARG A 544 18.54 48.78 14.64
CA ARG A 544 17.55 48.15 15.55
C ARG A 544 16.96 46.86 15.00
N LEU A 545 16.86 46.72 13.67
CA LEU A 545 16.22 45.59 12.99
C LEU A 545 17.22 44.66 12.31
N SER A 546 18.52 44.97 12.40
CA SER A 546 19.57 44.33 11.62
C SER A 546 19.63 42.82 11.88
N ALA A 547 19.70 42.42 13.16
CA ALA A 547 19.71 41.01 13.57
C ALA A 547 18.45 40.25 13.12
N GLN A 548 17.26 40.82 13.37
CA GLN A 548 15.97 40.19 13.04
C GLN A 548 15.80 40.01 11.54
N ARG A 549 16.18 41.01 10.73
CA ARG A 549 16.10 40.95 9.27
C ARG A 549 17.08 39.93 8.70
N THR A 550 18.32 39.90 9.20
CA THR A 550 19.33 38.92 8.80
C THR A 550 18.88 37.50 9.13
N GLN A 551 18.39 37.25 10.34
CA GLN A 551 17.87 35.95 10.75
C GLN A 551 16.67 35.52 9.88
N ALA A 552 15.71 36.43 9.68
CA ALA A 552 14.52 36.16 8.87
C ALA A 552 14.89 35.85 7.41
N GLY A 553 15.78 36.62 6.80
CA GLY A 553 16.22 36.40 5.41
C GLY A 553 16.83 35.01 5.21
N TRP A 554 17.78 34.60 6.06
CA TRP A 554 18.39 33.28 5.97
C TRP A 554 17.46 32.13 6.34
N LEU A 555 16.57 32.33 7.32
CA LEU A 555 15.54 31.34 7.66
C LEU A 555 14.64 31.06 6.47
N LEU A 556 14.16 32.10 5.78
CA LEU A 556 13.30 31.96 4.61
C LEU A 556 14.03 31.25 3.45
N ILE A 557 15.29 31.60 3.18
CA ILE A 557 16.11 30.89 2.18
C ILE A 557 16.27 29.42 2.57
N SER A 558 16.57 29.13 3.85
CA SER A 558 16.76 27.75 4.31
C SER A 558 15.49 26.92 4.21
N ALA A 559 14.34 27.51 4.56
CA ALA A 559 13.03 26.88 4.44
C ALA A 559 12.61 26.68 2.98
N LEU A 560 12.96 27.61 2.09
CA LEU A 560 12.67 27.51 0.65
C LEU A 560 13.32 26.28 0.02
N MET A 561 14.48 25.84 0.52
CA MET A 561 15.14 24.62 0.03
C MET A 561 14.31 23.35 0.21
N THR A 562 13.37 23.34 1.17
CA THR A 562 12.47 22.18 1.40
C THR A 562 11.49 21.93 0.26
N LEU A 563 11.31 22.90 -0.66
CA LEU A 563 10.49 22.74 -1.86
C LEU A 563 11.17 21.89 -2.94
N GLY A 564 12.44 21.52 -2.75
CA GLY A 564 13.16 20.60 -3.62
C GLY A 564 13.78 21.24 -4.87
N PRO A 565 14.43 20.41 -5.71
CA PRO A 565 15.28 20.88 -6.81
C PRO A 565 14.51 21.64 -7.91
N ALA A 566 13.24 21.31 -8.14
CA ALA A 566 12.40 21.97 -9.16
C ALA A 566 12.28 23.49 -8.92
N VAL A 567 12.04 23.90 -7.66
CA VAL A 567 11.91 25.32 -7.30
C VAL A 567 13.28 25.98 -7.15
N VAL A 568 14.24 25.29 -6.53
CA VAL A 568 15.53 25.88 -6.17
C VAL A 568 16.44 26.11 -7.37
N SER A 569 16.35 25.29 -8.43
CA SER A 569 17.16 25.44 -9.65
C SER A 569 17.07 26.84 -10.27
N HIS A 570 15.86 27.40 -10.33
CA HIS A 570 15.58 28.76 -10.86
C HIS A 570 16.16 29.89 -10.00
N HIS A 571 16.45 29.61 -8.73
CA HIS A 571 17.01 30.58 -7.79
C HIS A 571 18.48 30.31 -7.48
N LEU A 572 19.06 29.22 -7.97
CA LEU A 572 20.39 28.75 -7.59
C LEU A 572 21.49 29.79 -7.87
N ALA A 573 21.47 30.44 -9.04
CA ALA A 573 22.45 31.49 -9.36
C ALA A 573 22.38 32.67 -8.38
N ARG A 574 21.16 33.06 -7.97
CA ARG A 574 20.90 34.13 -7.01
C ARG A 574 21.35 33.73 -5.60
N VAL A 575 21.03 32.50 -5.19
CA VAL A 575 21.42 31.94 -3.88
C VAL A 575 22.94 31.79 -3.77
N LEU A 576 23.62 31.28 -4.81
CA LEU A 576 25.08 31.19 -4.87
C LEU A 576 25.75 32.55 -4.72
N LEU A 577 25.17 33.60 -5.33
CA LEU A 577 25.66 34.97 -5.17
C LEU A 577 25.50 35.46 -3.72
N LEU A 578 24.33 35.23 -3.11
CA LEU A 578 24.09 35.61 -1.71
C LEU A 578 25.04 34.89 -0.76
N TRP A 579 25.28 33.59 -0.93
CA TRP A 579 26.27 32.86 -0.14
C TRP A 579 27.68 33.44 -0.31
N LYS A 580 28.09 33.72 -1.56
CA LYS A 580 29.39 34.34 -1.84
C LYS A 580 29.57 35.70 -1.15
N CYS A 581 28.52 36.51 -1.04
CA CYS A 581 28.58 37.86 -0.46
C CYS A 581 28.71 37.89 1.07
N VAL A 582 28.38 36.80 1.77
CA VAL A 582 28.35 36.74 3.24
C VAL A 582 29.69 36.34 3.86
N PHE A 583 30.49 35.62 3.10
CA PHE A 583 31.83 35.20 3.47
C PHE A 583 32.87 36.11 2.80
N PRO A 584 34.01 36.37 3.46
CA PRO A 584 35.10 37.13 2.84
C PRO A 584 35.64 36.39 1.62
N ALA A 585 36.10 37.13 0.61
CA ALA A 585 36.61 36.54 -0.63
C ALA A 585 37.98 35.85 -0.45
N SER A 586 38.73 36.26 0.57
CA SER A 586 40.01 35.66 0.92
C SER A 586 40.26 35.71 2.44
N PRO A 587 41.15 34.84 2.97
CA PRO A 587 41.59 34.90 4.37
C PRO A 587 42.23 36.25 4.74
N LYS A 588 42.80 36.98 3.78
CA LYS A 588 43.33 38.33 4.02
C LYS A 588 42.21 39.32 4.30
N ASP A 589 41.11 39.23 3.57
CA ASP A 589 39.93 40.08 3.79
C ASP A 589 39.33 39.81 5.18
N LEU A 590 39.32 38.55 5.63
CA LEU A 590 38.89 38.17 6.97
C LEU A 590 39.72 38.86 8.07
N GLU A 591 41.05 38.89 7.96
CA GLU A 591 41.90 39.61 8.93
C GLU A 591 41.64 41.11 8.94
N THR A 592 41.36 41.71 7.78
CA THR A 592 40.95 43.13 7.74
C THR A 592 39.59 43.36 8.39
N GLU A 593 38.63 42.47 8.18
CA GLU A 593 37.29 42.53 8.77
C GLU A 593 37.35 42.38 10.29
N LYS A 594 38.19 41.47 10.82
CA LYS A 594 38.42 41.23 12.25
C LYS A 594 38.72 42.49 13.06
N SER A 595 39.38 43.47 12.44
CA SER A 595 39.72 44.76 13.07
C SER A 595 38.60 45.81 13.00
N ARG A 596 37.48 45.51 12.33
CA ARG A 596 36.38 46.45 12.04
C ARG A 596 35.09 46.06 12.76
N GLY A 597 34.24 47.06 13.02
CA GLY A 597 32.94 46.88 13.65
C GLY A 597 32.98 46.89 15.18
N ASP A 598 31.81 46.87 15.79
CA ASP A 598 31.58 46.74 17.22
C ASP A 598 31.01 45.35 17.57
N SER A 599 30.73 45.10 18.86
CA SER A 599 30.17 43.82 19.33
C SER A 599 28.83 43.48 18.66
N PHE A 600 27.98 44.48 18.42
CA PHE A 600 26.69 44.27 17.75
C PHE A 600 26.86 43.93 16.26
N THR A 601 27.77 44.61 15.57
CA THR A 601 28.13 44.33 14.18
C THR A 601 28.57 42.87 14.03
N TRP A 602 29.45 42.40 14.92
CA TRP A 602 29.89 41.00 14.91
C TRP A 602 28.81 40.00 15.29
N GLN A 603 27.87 40.37 16.17
CA GLN A 603 26.70 39.53 16.45
C GLN A 603 25.90 39.30 15.17
N VAL A 604 25.55 40.38 14.45
CA VAL A 604 24.79 40.30 13.20
C VAL A 604 25.57 39.52 12.13
N THR A 605 26.88 39.74 12.02
CA THR A 605 27.75 39.01 11.07
C THR A 605 27.78 37.51 11.37
N LEU A 606 27.95 37.10 12.64
CA LEU A 606 27.97 35.68 13.03
C LEU A 606 26.61 35.01 12.83
N GLU A 607 25.51 35.70 13.18
CA GLU A 607 24.14 35.22 12.95
C GLU A 607 23.86 35.07 11.44
N GLY A 608 24.29 36.03 10.62
CA GLY A 608 24.17 35.97 9.16
C GLY A 608 24.96 34.83 8.53
N ARG A 609 26.19 34.62 8.96
CA ARG A 609 27.02 33.50 8.50
C ARG A 609 26.46 32.15 8.95
N ALA A 610 26.00 32.03 10.19
CA ALA A 610 25.35 30.83 10.68
C ALA A 610 24.06 30.51 9.90
N GLY A 611 23.27 31.54 9.58
CA GLY A 611 22.09 31.43 8.72
C GLY A 611 22.43 30.96 7.31
N ALA A 612 23.47 31.52 6.68
CA ALA A 612 23.95 31.07 5.38
C ALA A 612 24.41 29.61 5.40
N LEU A 613 25.17 29.18 6.42
CA LEU A 613 25.57 27.78 6.58
C LEU A 613 24.36 26.85 6.75
N CYS A 614 23.34 27.29 7.48
CA CYS A 614 22.08 26.55 7.63
C CYS A 614 21.34 26.41 6.28
N ALA A 615 21.33 27.46 5.47
CA ALA A 615 20.76 27.42 4.13
C ALA A 615 21.51 26.46 3.19
N ILE A 616 22.85 26.44 3.27
CA ILE A 616 23.68 25.48 2.51
C ILE A 616 23.41 24.05 3.00
N LYS A 617 23.34 23.82 4.32
CA LYS A 617 22.97 22.51 4.89
C LYS A 617 21.61 22.05 4.35
N SER A 618 20.61 22.93 4.38
CA SER A 618 19.26 22.64 3.88
C SER A 618 19.25 22.35 2.37
N PHE A 619 20.08 23.05 1.59
CA PHE A 619 20.28 22.80 0.16
C PHE A 619 20.88 21.40 -0.08
N VAL A 620 21.93 21.02 0.65
CA VAL A 620 22.56 19.69 0.54
C VAL A 620 21.55 18.58 0.89
N SER A 621 20.73 18.78 1.93
CA SER A 621 19.79 17.75 2.39
C SER A 621 18.55 17.58 1.51
N HIS A 622 18.04 18.65 0.90
CA HIS A 622 16.76 18.63 0.16
C HIS A 622 16.92 18.75 -1.36
N CYS A 623 18.08 19.21 -1.84
CA CYS A 623 18.36 19.45 -3.26
C CYS A 623 19.68 18.80 -3.69
N GLY A 624 20.01 17.62 -3.15
CA GLY A 624 21.25 16.90 -3.44
C GLY A 624 21.49 16.66 -4.94
N ASP A 625 20.43 16.48 -5.73
CA ASP A 625 20.50 16.30 -7.19
C ASP A 625 21.05 17.52 -7.93
N LEU A 626 20.96 18.72 -7.34
CA LEU A 626 21.54 19.95 -7.90
C LEU A 626 23.03 20.11 -7.54
N LEU A 627 23.58 19.24 -6.69
CA LEU A 627 24.96 19.31 -6.20
C LEU A 627 25.95 18.70 -7.22
N THR A 628 25.93 19.24 -8.44
CA THR A 628 26.88 18.88 -9.50
C THR A 628 28.32 19.28 -9.14
N GLU A 629 29.32 18.73 -9.83
CA GLU A 629 30.72 19.14 -9.62
C GLU A 629 30.90 20.66 -9.79
N GLU A 630 30.21 21.29 -10.74
CA GLU A 630 30.27 22.74 -10.93
C GLU A 630 29.69 23.52 -9.74
N VAL A 631 28.54 23.07 -9.21
CA VAL A 631 27.92 23.72 -8.04
C VAL A 631 28.80 23.51 -6.81
N THR A 632 29.38 22.32 -6.66
CA THR A 632 30.36 22.00 -5.61
C THR A 632 31.59 22.91 -5.71
N GLN A 633 32.11 23.14 -6.92
CA GLN A 633 33.20 24.09 -7.18
C GLN A 633 32.83 25.55 -6.87
N ARG A 634 31.56 25.94 -7.03
CA ARG A 634 31.08 27.28 -6.65
C ARG A 634 30.80 27.43 -5.15
N LEU A 635 30.49 26.33 -4.46
CA LEU A 635 30.36 26.26 -3.01
C LEU A 635 31.72 26.21 -2.29
N LEU A 636 32.78 25.80 -2.99
CA LEU A 636 34.14 25.68 -2.47
C LEU A 636 34.70 27.01 -1.91
N PRO A 637 34.67 28.17 -2.60
CA PRO A 637 35.30 29.40 -2.10
C PRO A 637 34.87 29.90 -0.71
N PRO A 638 33.57 29.90 -0.32
CA PRO A 638 33.18 30.31 1.03
C PRO A 638 33.61 29.32 2.12
N LEU A 639 33.88 28.05 1.79
CA LEU A 639 34.14 27.00 2.78
C LEU A 639 35.50 27.17 3.49
N PRO A 640 36.65 27.39 2.81
CA PRO A 640 37.91 27.75 3.46
C PRO A 640 37.79 28.98 4.34
N CYS A 641 37.15 30.05 3.86
CA CYS A 641 36.94 31.26 4.65
C CYS A 641 36.08 31.02 5.89
N ALA A 642 35.09 30.13 5.81
CA ALA A 642 34.28 29.73 6.96
C ALA A 642 35.12 28.97 8.01
N VAL A 643 36.05 28.13 7.56
CA VAL A 643 36.99 27.43 8.45
C VAL A 643 38.07 28.36 9.00
N ASP A 644 38.55 29.31 8.23
CA ASP A 644 39.49 30.33 8.73
C ASP A 644 38.82 31.17 9.83
N LEU A 645 37.57 31.59 9.63
CA LEU A 645 36.79 32.29 10.64
C LEU A 645 36.62 31.46 11.90
N LEU A 646 36.36 30.16 11.78
CA LEU A 646 36.27 29.23 12.93
C LEU A 646 37.52 29.34 13.82
N THR A 647 38.72 29.30 13.24
CA THR A 647 39.98 29.41 14.00
C THR A 647 40.19 30.78 14.66
N GLN A 648 39.57 31.83 14.12
CA GLN A 648 39.70 33.20 14.63
C GLN A 648 38.63 33.59 15.67
N LEU A 649 37.58 32.77 15.86
CA LEU A 649 36.47 33.08 16.77
C LEU A 649 36.94 33.38 18.20
N SER A 650 37.92 32.64 18.70
CA SER A 650 38.48 32.84 20.04
C SER A 650 39.10 34.23 20.21
N SER A 651 39.75 34.76 19.17
CA SER A 651 40.29 36.12 19.13
C SER A 651 39.18 37.16 19.08
N ILE A 652 38.15 36.93 18.26
CA ILE A 652 37.00 37.85 18.10
C ILE A 652 36.23 37.97 19.43
N LEU A 653 35.98 36.83 20.10
CA LEU A 653 35.36 36.80 21.44
C LEU A 653 36.16 37.58 22.48
N LYS A 654 37.50 37.50 22.44
CA LYS A 654 38.38 38.27 23.33
C LYS A 654 38.32 39.78 23.04
N MET A 655 38.19 40.17 21.78
CA MET A 655 38.17 41.57 21.35
C MET A 655 36.83 42.26 21.65
N TYR A 656 35.69 41.59 21.46
CA TYR A 656 34.36 42.20 21.49
C TYR A 656 33.48 41.77 22.67
N GLY A 657 33.96 40.82 23.49
CA GLY A 657 33.34 40.46 24.76
C GLY A 657 32.27 39.37 24.69
N SER A 658 31.55 39.22 25.81
CA SER A 658 30.60 38.15 26.07
C SER A 658 29.34 38.07 25.19
N PRO A 659 28.80 39.17 24.58
CA PRO A 659 27.59 39.07 23.75
C PRO A 659 27.74 38.09 22.58
N LEU A 660 28.96 37.88 22.09
CA LEU A 660 29.25 37.00 20.96
C LEU A 660 29.30 35.51 21.33
N LYS A 661 29.21 35.14 22.62
CA LYS A 661 29.29 33.73 23.05
C LYS A 661 28.23 32.88 22.36
N THR A 662 26.96 33.26 22.42
CA THR A 662 25.87 32.46 21.81
C THR A 662 25.96 32.41 20.28
N PRO A 663 26.11 33.53 19.55
CA PRO A 663 26.31 33.50 18.10
C PRO A 663 27.52 32.65 17.66
N SER A 664 28.63 32.68 18.41
CA SER A 664 29.82 31.87 18.11
C SER A 664 29.58 30.37 18.26
N VAL A 665 28.73 29.96 19.21
CA VAL A 665 28.34 28.56 19.43
C VAL A 665 27.44 28.12 18.28
N VAL A 666 26.42 28.92 17.92
CA VAL A 666 25.52 28.61 16.81
C VAL A 666 26.28 28.54 15.48
N TYR A 667 27.22 29.45 15.22
CA TYR A 667 28.07 29.39 14.02
C TYR A 667 28.86 28.08 13.94
N ARG A 668 29.55 27.69 15.03
CA ARG A 668 30.27 26.41 15.12
C ARG A 668 29.36 25.23 14.87
N GLN A 669 28.18 25.22 15.50
CA GLN A 669 27.18 24.17 15.32
C GLN A 669 26.85 23.97 13.84
N ARG A 670 26.50 25.06 13.14
CA ARG A 670 26.10 25.02 11.72
C ARG A 670 27.22 24.60 10.81
N LEU A 671 28.44 25.08 11.06
CA LEU A 671 29.60 24.68 10.28
C LEU A 671 29.87 23.18 10.47
N TYR A 672 29.81 22.68 11.70
CA TYR A 672 30.02 21.25 11.97
C TYR A 672 28.93 20.37 11.35
N GLU A 673 27.66 20.76 11.47
CA GLU A 673 26.54 20.06 10.82
C GLU A 673 26.71 19.99 9.30
N LEU A 674 27.13 21.09 8.66
CA LEU A 674 27.36 21.13 7.22
C LEU A 674 28.55 20.24 6.80
N LEU A 675 29.68 20.33 7.51
CA LEU A 675 30.88 19.55 7.18
C LEU A 675 30.66 18.03 7.31
N ILE A 676 29.75 17.58 8.20
CA ILE A 676 29.39 16.16 8.30
C ILE A 676 28.68 15.67 7.01
N LEU A 677 27.94 16.54 6.32
CA LEU A 677 27.16 16.19 5.12
C LEU A 677 27.96 16.29 3.82
N LEU A 678 29.05 17.06 3.81
CA LEU A 678 29.89 17.24 2.62
C LEU A 678 30.94 16.12 2.51
N PRO A 679 31.31 15.70 1.28
CA PRO A 679 32.44 14.79 1.08
C PRO A 679 33.74 15.41 1.66
N PRO A 680 34.52 14.69 2.50
CA PRO A 680 35.71 15.22 3.15
C PRO A 680 36.77 15.78 2.19
N GLU A 681 36.79 15.32 0.94
CA GLU A 681 37.65 15.79 -0.15
C GLU A 681 37.44 17.29 -0.44
N THR A 682 36.24 17.81 -0.18
CA THR A 682 35.90 19.22 -0.45
C THR A 682 36.61 20.22 0.47
N TYR A 683 37.12 19.77 1.62
CA TYR A 683 37.82 20.61 2.61
C TYR A 683 39.14 19.99 3.08
N GLU A 684 39.75 19.14 2.25
CA GLU A 684 40.97 18.39 2.58
C GLU A 684 42.12 19.29 3.11
N GLY A 685 42.31 20.46 2.48
CA GLY A 685 43.35 21.42 2.88
C GLY A 685 43.20 22.00 4.30
N ASN A 686 42.02 21.91 4.90
CA ASN A 686 41.70 22.49 6.20
C ASN A 686 41.49 21.47 7.32
N LEU A 687 41.62 20.17 7.04
CA LEU A 687 41.34 19.09 8.00
C LEU A 687 42.10 19.26 9.33
N CYS A 688 43.38 19.62 9.27
CA CYS A 688 44.21 19.83 10.46
C CYS A 688 43.74 21.00 11.33
N ALA A 689 43.22 22.07 10.72
CA ALA A 689 42.70 23.23 11.45
C ALA A 689 41.37 22.89 12.12
N ILE A 690 40.46 22.24 11.38
CA ILE A 690 39.17 21.78 11.89
C ILE A 690 39.39 20.83 13.07
N LEU A 691 40.29 19.86 12.93
CA LEU A 691 40.54 18.87 13.98
C LEU A 691 41.10 19.49 15.27
N ARG A 692 41.90 20.56 15.18
CA ARG A 692 42.38 21.32 16.35
C ARG A 692 41.25 22.05 17.07
N GLU A 693 40.34 22.69 16.33
CA GLU A 693 39.17 23.38 16.90
C GLU A 693 38.20 22.39 17.54
N LEU A 694 37.99 21.23 16.92
CA LEU A 694 37.21 20.13 17.50
C LEU A 694 37.83 19.64 18.81
N ALA A 695 39.15 19.42 18.86
CA ALA A 695 39.83 19.03 20.09
C ALA A 695 39.69 20.08 21.21
N ALA A 696 39.75 21.37 20.85
CA ALA A 696 39.51 22.46 21.80
C ALA A 696 38.07 22.43 22.34
N ASP A 697 37.06 22.30 21.47
CA ASP A 697 35.64 22.25 21.87
C ASP A 697 35.31 21.05 22.77
N LEU A 698 35.94 19.90 22.54
CA LEU A 698 35.74 18.70 23.33
C LEU A 698 36.37 18.78 24.73
N THR A 699 37.46 19.55 24.89
CA THR A 699 38.27 19.65 26.14
C THR A 699 38.04 20.92 26.96
N ALA A 700 37.50 21.97 26.33
CA ALA A 700 37.25 23.26 26.97
C ALA A 700 36.03 23.37 27.91
N PRO A 701 35.00 22.50 27.92
CA PRO A 701 33.70 22.91 28.44
C PRO A 701 33.75 23.31 29.93
N ASP A 702 33.32 24.54 30.22
CA ASP A 702 32.90 24.99 31.56
C ASP A 702 31.60 24.26 32.01
N ILE A 703 30.94 23.59 31.07
CA ILE A 703 29.64 22.95 31.22
C ILE A 703 29.80 21.61 31.93
N GLN A 704 29.51 21.57 33.23
CA GLN A 704 29.47 20.34 34.05
C GLN A 704 28.21 19.50 33.83
N VAL A 705 27.64 19.50 32.62
CA VAL A 705 26.39 18.79 32.30
C VAL A 705 26.70 17.42 31.73
N ALA A 706 26.02 16.40 32.23
CA ALA A 706 26.14 15.03 31.78
C ALA A 706 25.60 14.87 30.34
N ALA A 707 26.49 14.98 29.35
CA ALA A 707 26.17 14.80 27.93
C ALA A 707 25.97 13.33 27.50
N SER A 708 26.08 12.39 28.44
CA SER A 708 26.17 10.96 28.12
C SER A 708 24.92 10.42 27.44
N THR A 709 23.73 10.95 27.76
CA THR A 709 22.46 10.46 27.23
C THR A 709 22.17 10.85 25.79
N PHE A 710 22.89 11.82 25.21
CA PHE A 710 22.74 12.16 23.79
C PHE A 710 23.97 11.80 22.95
N LEU A 711 25.17 11.81 23.55
CA LEU A 711 26.40 11.45 22.84
C LEU A 711 26.56 9.93 22.65
N LEU A 712 26.25 9.14 23.69
CA LEU A 712 26.62 7.72 23.72
C LEU A 712 25.60 6.77 23.09
N PRO A 713 24.27 6.95 23.17
CA PRO A 713 23.34 5.99 22.57
C PRO A 713 23.57 5.73 21.08
N PRO A 714 23.87 6.73 20.21
CA PRO A 714 24.19 6.47 18.80
C PRO A 714 25.47 5.65 18.57
N LEU A 715 26.31 5.51 19.61
CA LEU A 715 27.56 4.76 19.60
C LEU A 715 27.42 3.39 20.24
N CYS A 716 26.31 3.09 20.91
CA CYS A 716 26.06 1.77 21.50
C CYS A 716 25.20 0.93 20.56
N HIS A 717 25.29 -0.40 20.67
CA HIS A 717 24.35 -1.29 20.00
C HIS A 717 22.97 -1.21 20.69
N GLN A 718 21.88 -1.27 19.92
CA GLN A 718 20.51 -1.14 20.44
C GLN A 718 20.21 -2.18 21.54
N ASP A 719 20.67 -3.42 21.37
CA ASP A 719 20.47 -4.49 22.36
C ASP A 719 21.13 -4.22 23.72
N ASP A 720 22.28 -3.52 23.74
CA ASP A 720 22.98 -3.18 24.98
C ASP A 720 22.22 -2.08 25.73
N LEU A 721 21.67 -1.10 25.00
CA LEU A 721 20.90 0.01 25.56
C LEU A 721 19.62 -0.46 26.25
N LEU A 722 19.00 -1.54 25.76
CA LEU A 722 17.80 -2.12 26.34
C LEU A 722 18.03 -2.66 27.77
N ILE A 723 19.25 -3.05 28.17
CA ILE A 723 19.55 -3.52 29.55
C ILE A 723 19.79 -2.35 30.50
N LEU A 724 20.37 -1.27 29.99
CA LEU A 724 20.89 -0.17 30.80
C LEU A 724 19.81 0.65 31.49
N SER A 725 18.65 0.84 30.85
CA SER A 725 17.54 1.55 31.48
C SER A 725 16.23 1.48 30.67
N PRO A 726 15.07 1.38 31.34
CA PRO A 726 13.77 1.67 30.73
C PRO A 726 13.67 3.04 30.05
N PHE A 727 14.49 4.04 30.44
CA PHE A 727 14.49 5.36 29.81
C PHE A 727 14.89 5.35 28.33
N LEU A 728 15.69 4.36 27.93
CA LEU A 728 16.14 4.16 26.54
C LEU A 728 15.26 3.14 25.81
N GLN A 729 14.35 2.48 26.54
CA GLN A 729 13.37 1.58 25.95
C GLN A 729 12.19 2.40 25.43
N GLU A 730 11.64 1.96 24.30
CA GLU A 730 10.45 2.58 23.73
C GLU A 730 9.25 2.31 24.64
N THR A 731 8.66 3.37 25.23
CA THR A 731 7.47 3.30 26.08
C THR A 731 6.46 4.37 25.67
N ASP A 732 5.18 4.17 25.99
CA ASP A 732 4.12 5.18 25.78
C ASP A 732 4.36 6.47 26.58
N HIS A 733 5.19 6.37 27.61
CA HIS A 733 5.57 7.46 28.49
C HIS A 733 6.93 8.08 28.11
N ARG A 734 7.56 7.67 26.99
CA ARG A 734 8.88 8.15 26.57
C ARG A 734 8.97 9.67 26.56
N PHE A 735 7.94 10.35 26.05
CA PHE A 735 7.88 11.81 26.00
C PHE A 735 8.09 12.51 27.36
N ILE A 736 7.54 11.93 28.43
CA ILE A 736 7.66 12.48 29.79
C ILE A 736 8.86 11.91 30.55
N GLU A 737 9.19 10.64 30.33
CA GLU A 737 10.36 9.95 30.91
C GLU A 737 11.68 10.57 30.42
N GLU A 738 11.68 11.11 29.20
CA GLU A 738 12.76 11.92 28.65
C GLU A 738 13.14 13.14 29.52
N GLN A 739 12.25 13.60 30.42
CA GLN A 739 12.58 14.69 31.37
C GLN A 739 13.52 14.26 32.49
N LEU A 740 13.70 12.94 32.67
CA LEU A 740 14.52 12.32 33.70
C LEU A 740 15.90 11.87 33.19
N LEU A 741 16.10 11.78 31.86
CA LEU A 741 17.37 11.37 31.22
C LEU A 741 18.58 12.19 31.69
N LEU A 742 18.37 13.45 32.06
CA LEU A 742 19.43 14.41 32.37
C LEU A 742 19.45 14.71 33.87
N GLY A 743 20.02 13.79 34.65
CA GLY A 743 20.15 13.89 36.11
C GLY A 743 20.89 15.15 36.62
N ASN A 744 21.57 15.90 35.73
CA ASN A 744 22.32 17.13 36.05
C ASN A 744 21.74 18.40 35.41
N GLY A 745 20.42 18.48 35.24
CA GLY A 745 19.77 19.79 35.14
C GLY A 745 19.57 20.36 33.74
N VAL A 746 19.60 19.56 32.67
CA VAL A 746 19.08 19.98 31.35
C VAL A 746 17.76 19.25 31.07
N ALA A 747 16.77 19.92 30.51
CA ALA A 747 15.53 19.28 30.03
C ALA A 747 15.72 18.92 28.56
N CYS A 748 14.91 18.00 28.02
CA CYS A 748 14.93 17.74 26.59
C CYS A 748 14.71 19.01 25.75
N GLY A 749 15.08 18.92 24.47
CA GLY A 749 15.08 20.05 23.55
C GLY A 749 13.75 20.78 23.40
N SER A 750 13.82 22.00 22.87
CA SER A 750 12.70 22.94 22.75
C SER A 750 12.93 23.79 21.51
N LEU A 751 11.87 24.05 20.74
CA LEU A 751 11.91 24.77 19.46
C LEU A 751 12.64 26.14 19.54
N GLU A 752 12.59 26.81 20.70
CA GLU A 752 13.28 28.08 20.96
C GLU A 752 14.82 27.99 21.01
N TYR A 753 15.39 26.78 21.15
CA TYR A 753 16.84 26.57 21.10
C TYR A 753 17.40 26.58 19.67
N ASP A 754 16.58 26.19 18.70
CA ASP A 754 16.90 26.30 17.29
C ASP A 754 15.65 26.62 16.46
N PRO A 755 15.36 27.92 16.22
CA PRO A 755 14.24 28.34 15.39
C PRO A 755 14.26 27.82 13.94
N TYR A 756 15.41 27.40 13.40
CA TYR A 756 15.48 26.86 12.03
C TYR A 756 14.90 25.45 11.95
N SER A 757 14.79 24.72 13.06
CA SER A 757 14.15 23.40 13.08
C SER A 757 12.64 23.43 12.78
N ILE A 758 12.02 24.61 12.73
CA ILE A 758 10.57 24.75 12.49
C ILE A 758 10.12 24.29 11.10
N TYR A 759 11.02 24.25 10.11
CA TYR A 759 10.71 23.72 8.76
C TYR A 759 11.27 22.30 8.53
N GLU A 760 12.21 21.84 9.38
CA GLU A 760 12.82 20.51 9.26
C GLU A 760 11.78 19.40 9.55
N LYS A 761 11.99 18.19 9.02
CA LYS A 761 11.14 17.02 9.32
C LYS A 761 11.65 16.39 10.62
N ASP A 762 10.82 16.27 11.65
CA ASP A 762 11.20 15.46 12.80
C ASP A 762 11.15 13.97 12.38
N VAL A 763 12.19 13.22 12.72
CA VAL A 763 12.40 11.85 12.23
C VAL A 763 11.36 10.87 12.81
N GLU A 764 10.74 11.21 13.94
CA GLU A 764 9.83 10.33 14.70
C GLU A 764 8.33 10.73 14.62
N GLY A 765 7.90 11.57 13.68
CA GLY A 765 6.48 11.82 13.42
C GLY A 765 5.78 12.76 14.42
N ASP A 766 4.78 13.50 13.92
CA ASP A 766 3.70 14.28 14.56
C ASP A 766 3.97 15.16 15.80
N SER A 767 5.22 15.36 16.21
CA SER A 767 5.56 16.12 17.42
C SER A 767 6.35 17.40 17.11
N VAL A 768 6.19 18.41 17.99
CA VAL A 768 6.94 19.67 17.92
C VAL A 768 8.44 19.36 17.91
N PRO A 769 9.23 19.91 16.95
CA PRO A 769 10.68 19.71 16.91
C PRO A 769 11.35 20.10 18.23
N LYS A 770 12.27 19.25 18.72
CA LYS A 770 12.92 19.40 20.03
C LYS A 770 14.44 19.54 19.90
N PRO A 771 14.97 20.62 19.28
CA PRO A 771 16.40 20.82 19.17
C PRO A 771 17.05 21.00 20.55
N LEU A 772 18.27 20.47 20.72
CA LEU A 772 19.04 20.64 21.95
C LEU A 772 19.52 22.08 22.11
N PRO A 773 19.80 22.54 23.34
CA PRO A 773 20.50 23.81 23.57
C PRO A 773 21.78 23.90 22.71
N PRO A 774 22.08 25.05 22.08
CA PRO A 774 23.21 25.18 21.15
C PRO A 774 24.54 24.67 21.72
N ALA A 775 24.78 24.88 23.01
CA ALA A 775 26.00 24.43 23.67
C ALA A 775 26.16 22.89 23.71
N LEU A 776 25.06 22.14 23.81
CA LEU A 776 25.09 20.67 23.74
C LEU A 776 25.09 20.18 22.29
N SER A 777 24.35 20.87 21.41
CA SER A 777 24.30 20.57 19.98
C SER A 777 25.69 20.68 19.33
N VAL A 778 26.46 21.73 19.65
CA VAL A 778 27.85 21.86 19.19
C VAL A 778 28.71 20.68 19.61
N ILE A 779 28.62 20.22 20.86
CA ILE A 779 29.41 19.08 21.34
C ILE A 779 29.03 17.79 20.60
N SER A 780 27.74 17.59 20.34
CA SER A 780 27.23 16.45 19.55
C SER A 780 27.78 16.47 18.12
N SER A 781 27.65 17.61 17.44
CA SER A 781 28.16 17.78 16.07
C SER A 781 29.69 17.70 16.03
N ALA A 782 30.39 18.24 17.02
CA ALA A 782 31.84 18.16 17.13
C ALA A 782 32.33 16.72 17.31
N SER A 783 31.65 15.92 18.14
CA SER A 783 32.01 14.52 18.36
C SER A 783 31.82 13.67 17.10
N LYS A 784 30.72 13.88 16.38
CA LYS A 784 30.46 13.21 15.09
C LYS A 784 31.46 13.63 14.01
N LEU A 785 31.69 14.93 13.85
CA LEU A 785 32.62 15.47 12.85
C LEU A 785 34.07 15.04 13.16
N PHE A 786 34.47 14.96 14.43
CA PHE A 786 35.77 14.42 14.81
C PHE A 786 35.98 13.01 14.24
N GLY A 787 34.96 12.16 14.30
CA GLY A 787 35.01 10.81 13.75
C GLY A 787 35.33 10.78 12.26
N VAL A 788 34.69 11.66 11.49
CA VAL A 788 34.90 11.81 10.04
C VAL A 788 36.26 12.43 9.74
N VAL A 789 36.57 13.59 10.31
CA VAL A 789 37.79 14.36 10.00
C VAL A 789 39.05 13.61 10.41
N CYS A 790 39.08 13.01 11.61
CA CYS A 790 40.25 12.30 12.12
C CYS A 790 40.68 11.15 11.18
N ALA A 791 39.73 10.49 10.52
CA ALA A 791 40.00 9.42 9.56
C ALA A 791 40.69 9.88 8.26
N HIS A 792 40.62 11.17 7.92
CA HIS A 792 41.17 11.72 6.68
C HIS A 792 42.48 12.50 6.87
N VAL A 793 42.90 12.79 8.11
CA VAL A 793 44.17 13.47 8.36
C VAL A 793 45.34 12.49 8.27
N GLY A 794 46.57 12.95 8.01
CA GLY A 794 47.77 12.10 8.06
C GLY A 794 48.04 11.48 9.44
N GLU A 795 48.63 10.28 9.47
CA GLU A 795 48.80 9.46 10.68
C GLU A 795 49.55 10.15 11.82
N THR A 796 50.61 10.92 11.50
CA THR A 796 51.40 11.68 12.49
C THR A 796 50.54 12.70 13.24
N GLN A 797 49.64 13.37 12.51
CA GLN A 797 48.74 14.37 13.09
C GLN A 797 47.63 13.71 13.93
N ARG A 798 47.11 12.55 13.50
CA ARG A 798 46.16 11.76 14.30
C ARG A 798 46.77 11.39 15.65
N LEU A 799 48.02 10.94 15.65
CA LEU A 799 48.76 10.55 16.85
C LEU A 799 48.92 11.72 17.82
N LEU A 800 49.42 12.87 17.34
CA LEU A 800 49.62 14.07 18.17
C LEU A 800 48.32 14.55 18.83
N ILE A 801 47.21 14.51 18.09
CA ILE A 801 45.92 14.96 18.62
C ILE A 801 45.36 13.97 19.64
N LEU A 802 45.52 12.67 19.41
CA LEU A 802 45.10 11.67 20.38
C LEU A 802 45.91 11.75 21.69
N GLU A 803 47.21 12.00 21.59
CA GLU A 803 48.08 12.25 22.74
C GLU A 803 47.63 13.51 23.52
N GLN A 804 47.37 14.62 22.81
CA GLN A 804 46.86 15.86 23.41
C GLN A 804 45.52 15.64 24.15
N LEU A 805 44.59 14.87 23.57
CA LEU A 805 43.31 14.55 24.20
C LEU A 805 43.52 13.70 25.46
N LEU A 806 44.43 12.72 25.41
CA LEU A 806 44.75 11.88 26.57
C LEU A 806 45.34 12.72 27.72
N ASP A 807 46.24 13.64 27.42
CA ASP A 807 46.84 14.51 28.44
C ASP A 807 45.84 15.52 29.02
N SER A 808 44.87 15.98 28.21
CA SER A 808 43.77 16.82 28.71
C SER A 808 42.91 16.11 29.76
N ILE A 809 42.68 14.79 29.61
CA ILE A 809 41.98 13.98 30.60
C ILE A 809 42.82 13.83 31.88
N LYS A 810 44.14 13.64 31.77
CA LYS A 810 45.03 13.54 32.94
C LYS A 810 45.13 14.84 33.72
N HIS A 811 45.09 15.98 33.04
CA HIS A 811 45.23 17.30 33.65
C HIS A 811 43.93 17.84 34.26
N THR A 812 42.77 17.28 33.89
CA THR A 812 41.48 17.63 34.49
C THR A 812 41.18 16.73 35.70
N LYS A 813 40.46 17.25 36.70
CA LYS A 813 40.12 16.54 37.95
C LYS A 813 38.61 16.63 38.26
N GLY A 814 38.09 15.64 38.99
CA GLY A 814 36.72 15.63 39.48
C GLY A 814 35.67 15.53 38.35
N ALA A 815 34.53 16.21 38.50
CA ALA A 815 33.44 16.16 37.51
C ALA A 815 33.88 16.62 36.11
N ARG A 816 34.81 17.58 36.03
CA ARG A 816 35.36 18.05 34.74
C ARG A 816 36.11 16.94 34.01
N GLN A 817 36.89 16.13 34.73
CA GLN A 817 37.61 14.99 34.16
C GLN A 817 36.64 13.99 33.53
N GLN A 818 35.53 13.70 34.21
CA GLN A 818 34.51 12.77 33.71
C GLN A 818 33.83 13.30 32.44
N VAL A 819 33.53 14.60 32.38
CA VAL A 819 32.95 15.23 31.19
C VAL A 819 33.92 15.21 30.02
N VAL A 820 35.19 15.58 30.23
CA VAL A 820 36.22 15.54 29.17
C VAL A 820 36.46 14.11 28.71
N GLN A 821 36.56 13.15 29.62
CA GLN A 821 36.69 11.73 29.28
C GLN A 821 35.50 11.25 28.44
N LEU A 822 34.28 11.61 28.82
CA LEU A 822 33.07 11.27 28.07
C LEU A 822 33.12 11.82 26.63
N HIS A 823 33.47 13.09 26.45
CA HIS A 823 33.54 13.72 25.14
C HIS A 823 34.63 13.09 24.27
N VAL A 824 35.83 12.89 24.82
CA VAL A 824 36.96 12.29 24.10
C VAL A 824 36.64 10.86 23.70
N VAL A 825 36.11 10.04 24.62
CA VAL A 825 35.76 8.65 24.32
C VAL A 825 34.64 8.59 23.28
N SER A 826 33.60 9.43 23.37
CA SER A 826 32.55 9.52 22.34
C SER A 826 33.12 9.83 20.95
N SER A 827 34.05 10.77 20.86
CA SER A 827 34.68 11.16 19.60
C SER A 827 35.60 10.07 19.04
N VAL A 828 36.38 9.40 19.89
CA VAL A 828 37.21 8.25 19.48
C VAL A 828 36.33 7.06 19.07
N SER A 829 35.21 6.83 19.76
CA SER A 829 34.23 5.80 19.39
C SER A 829 33.64 6.08 18.00
N SER A 830 33.28 7.35 17.75
CA SER A 830 32.78 7.82 16.44
C SER A 830 33.83 7.61 15.34
N PHE A 831 35.09 7.92 15.63
CA PHE A 831 36.23 7.67 14.74
C PHE A 831 36.40 6.18 14.43
N LEU A 832 36.43 5.31 15.44
CA LEU A 832 36.56 3.87 15.24
C LEU A 832 35.38 3.30 14.44
N LYS A 833 34.16 3.75 14.71
CA LYS A 833 32.96 3.36 13.96
C LYS A 833 33.03 3.80 12.50
N TYR A 834 33.50 5.02 12.24
CA TYR A 834 33.67 5.55 10.89
C TYR A 834 34.73 4.76 10.11
N VAL A 835 35.92 4.54 10.69
CA VAL A 835 37.01 3.78 10.07
C VAL A 835 36.61 2.33 9.80
N ALA A 836 35.88 1.69 10.73
CA ALA A 836 35.36 0.34 10.52
C ALA A 836 34.37 0.29 9.35
N GLY A 837 33.52 1.32 9.18
CA GLY A 837 32.58 1.42 8.08
C GLY A 837 33.23 1.69 6.72
N SER A 838 34.28 2.51 6.69
CA SER A 838 35.03 2.85 5.47
C SER A 838 36.16 1.87 5.13
N LYS A 839 36.39 0.83 5.95
CA LYS A 839 37.50 -0.13 5.83
C LYS A 839 38.89 0.55 5.83
N GLY A 840 39.04 1.63 6.60
CA GLY A 840 40.31 2.36 6.74
C GLY A 840 41.28 1.72 7.73
N CYS A 841 42.52 2.23 7.78
CA CYS A 841 43.55 1.81 8.74
C CYS A 841 43.67 2.78 9.92
N LEU A 842 43.90 2.26 11.13
CA LEU A 842 44.08 3.07 12.36
C LEU A 842 45.38 3.88 12.35
N GLY A 843 46.48 3.30 11.85
CA GLY A 843 47.83 3.87 11.86
C GLY A 843 48.84 3.11 12.74
N PRO A 844 49.92 3.77 13.21
CA PRO A 844 51.06 3.14 13.87
C PRO A 844 50.73 2.56 15.27
N GLU A 845 51.60 1.67 15.78
CA GLU A 845 51.42 0.98 17.08
C GLU A 845 51.17 1.92 18.28
N GLU A 846 51.75 3.11 18.27
CA GLU A 846 51.53 4.12 19.32
C GLU A 846 50.07 4.60 19.35
N MET A 847 49.44 4.74 18.17
CA MET A 847 48.02 5.09 18.04
C MET A 847 47.13 3.98 18.63
N LYS A 848 47.46 2.71 18.37
CA LYS A 848 46.77 1.56 18.97
C LYS A 848 46.86 1.60 20.49
N ARG A 849 48.05 1.90 21.05
CA ARG A 849 48.27 2.00 22.52
C ARG A 849 47.45 3.12 23.15
N PHE A 850 47.40 4.30 22.53
CA PHE A 850 46.62 5.42 23.06
C PHE A 850 45.12 5.17 22.98
N ALA A 851 44.63 4.65 21.85
CA ALA A 851 43.22 4.26 21.69
C ALA A 851 42.83 3.20 22.74
N LEU A 852 43.67 2.19 22.93
CA LEU A 852 43.48 1.16 23.94
C LEU A 852 43.41 1.73 25.36
N THR A 853 44.30 2.68 25.71
CA THR A 853 44.32 3.32 27.03
C THR A 853 43.03 4.09 27.31
N LEU A 854 42.52 4.82 26.32
CA LEU A 854 41.27 5.58 26.43
C LEU A 854 40.05 4.66 26.62
N VAL A 855 39.95 3.62 25.80
CA VAL A 855 38.84 2.67 25.86
C VAL A 855 38.88 1.86 27.16
N MET A 856 40.05 1.38 27.58
CA MET A 856 40.21 0.62 28.83
C MET A 856 39.81 1.45 30.06
N GLY A 857 40.22 2.72 30.13
CA GLY A 857 39.79 3.62 31.22
C GLY A 857 38.28 3.91 31.24
N ALA A 858 37.59 3.78 30.10
CA ALA A 858 36.15 3.98 30.00
C ALA A 858 35.33 2.73 30.33
N LEU A 859 35.88 1.52 30.11
CA LEU A 859 35.29 0.23 30.51
C LEU A 859 35.13 0.10 32.04
N GLU A 860 36.00 0.74 32.81
CA GLU A 860 35.96 0.78 34.28
C GLU A 860 35.20 1.99 34.83
N SER A 861 34.50 2.75 33.97
CA SER A 861 33.81 3.97 34.40
C SER A 861 32.52 3.68 35.19
N PRO A 862 32.15 4.50 36.19
CA PRO A 862 30.89 4.32 36.90
C PRO A 862 29.65 4.62 36.03
N ASN A 863 29.82 5.24 34.85
CA ASN A 863 28.73 5.56 33.95
C ASN A 863 28.39 4.33 33.06
N PRO A 864 27.19 3.73 33.20
CA PRO A 864 26.79 2.55 32.43
C PRO A 864 26.88 2.72 30.91
N LEU A 865 26.44 3.87 30.39
CA LEU A 865 26.44 4.17 28.96
C LEU A 865 27.87 4.29 28.42
N LEU A 866 28.75 4.92 29.20
CA LEU A 866 30.14 5.08 28.81
C LEU A 866 30.85 3.72 28.75
N ARG A 867 30.54 2.82 29.69
CA ARG A 867 31.02 1.43 29.63
C ARG A 867 30.53 0.69 28.39
N CYS A 868 29.26 0.86 27.99
CA CYS A 868 28.73 0.20 26.79
C CYS A 868 29.36 0.74 25.50
N ALA A 869 29.47 2.06 25.37
CA ALA A 869 30.18 2.68 24.25
C ALA A 869 31.67 2.29 24.22
N ALA A 870 32.29 2.11 25.39
CA ALA A 870 33.66 1.63 25.50
C ALA A 870 33.78 0.15 25.09
N ALA A 871 32.85 -0.72 25.49
CA ALA A 871 32.83 -2.12 25.06
C ALA A 871 32.61 -2.26 23.55
N GLU A 872 31.73 -1.44 22.97
CA GLU A 872 31.61 -1.32 21.51
C GLU A 872 32.94 -0.88 20.88
N SER A 873 33.53 0.20 21.39
CA SER A 873 34.80 0.74 20.88
C SER A 873 35.96 -0.24 21.01
N TRP A 874 35.97 -1.05 22.06
CA TRP A 874 36.95 -2.11 22.28
C TRP A 874 36.91 -3.13 21.15
N ALA A 875 35.70 -3.52 20.74
CA ALA A 875 35.50 -4.46 19.64
C ALA A 875 35.73 -3.82 18.26
N ARG A 876 35.32 -2.56 18.06
CA ARG A 876 35.62 -1.80 16.84
C ARG A 876 37.12 -1.56 16.66
N LEU A 877 37.85 -1.33 17.75
CA LEU A 877 39.31 -1.22 17.71
C LEU A 877 39.94 -2.53 17.21
N ALA A 878 39.49 -3.68 17.72
CA ALA A 878 39.93 -4.98 17.22
C ALA A 878 39.57 -5.16 15.73
N GLN A 879 38.36 -4.78 15.34
CA GLN A 879 37.87 -4.86 13.95
C GLN A 879 38.70 -4.01 12.97
N VAL A 880 39.10 -2.81 13.39
CA VAL A 880 39.90 -1.89 12.55
C VAL A 880 41.37 -2.33 12.48
N VAL A 881 41.92 -2.93 13.54
CA VAL A 881 43.30 -3.43 13.55
C VAL A 881 43.46 -4.71 12.73
N ASP A 882 42.42 -5.55 12.68
CA ASP A 882 42.34 -6.78 11.89
C ASP A 882 43.56 -7.72 12.06
N ASP A 883 44.05 -7.84 13.31
CA ASP A 883 45.12 -8.76 13.70
C ASP A 883 44.62 -9.73 14.77
N GLY A 884 44.78 -11.03 14.50
CA GLY A 884 44.39 -12.10 15.42
C GLY A 884 45.20 -12.08 16.73
N ALA A 885 46.50 -11.73 16.68
CA ALA A 885 47.33 -11.67 17.89
C ALA A 885 46.92 -10.50 18.80
N PHE A 886 46.65 -9.34 18.21
CA PHE A 886 46.09 -8.19 18.92
C PHE A 886 44.75 -8.53 19.57
N THR A 887 43.83 -9.15 18.83
CA THR A 887 42.52 -9.58 19.34
C THR A 887 42.65 -10.55 20.51
N ALA A 888 43.56 -11.52 20.40
CA ALA A 888 43.86 -12.47 21.48
C ALA A 888 44.40 -11.76 22.73
N GLY A 889 45.27 -10.77 22.54
CA GLY A 889 45.78 -9.92 23.63
C GLY A 889 44.68 -9.15 24.35
N LEU A 890 43.71 -8.59 23.60
CA LEU A 890 42.56 -7.91 24.19
C LEU A 890 41.68 -8.88 25.00
N ALA A 891 41.36 -10.04 24.46
CA ALA A 891 40.60 -11.06 25.19
C ALA A 891 41.31 -11.45 26.50
N GLN A 892 42.63 -11.63 26.45
CA GLN A 892 43.44 -11.98 27.61
C GLN A 892 43.42 -10.90 28.70
N VAL A 893 43.54 -9.61 28.33
CA VAL A 893 43.43 -8.49 29.29
C VAL A 893 42.08 -8.52 30.02
N SER A 894 41.00 -8.77 29.29
CA SER A 894 39.66 -8.89 29.90
C SER A 894 39.56 -10.11 30.81
N PHE A 895 40.17 -11.25 30.45
CA PHE A 895 40.20 -12.42 31.33
C PHE A 895 40.94 -12.14 32.64
N ASP A 896 42.09 -11.47 32.58
CA ASP A 896 42.89 -11.16 33.76
C ASP A 896 42.17 -10.16 34.68
N LYS A 897 41.47 -9.18 34.10
CA LYS A 897 40.62 -8.23 34.83
C LYS A 897 39.42 -8.92 35.48
N LEU A 898 38.73 -9.81 34.78
CA LEU A 898 37.59 -10.57 35.34
C LEU A 898 38.00 -11.53 36.46
N LYS A 899 39.23 -12.06 36.42
CA LYS A 899 39.78 -12.90 37.50
C LYS A 899 40.23 -12.09 38.72
N SER A 900 40.78 -10.89 38.53
CA SER A 900 41.39 -10.11 39.62
C SER A 900 40.44 -9.10 40.27
N ALA A 901 39.52 -8.50 39.50
CA ALA A 901 38.62 -7.47 40.00
C ALA A 901 37.48 -8.05 40.85
N ARG A 902 37.18 -7.38 41.97
CA ARG A 902 36.05 -7.73 42.85
C ARG A 902 34.90 -6.76 42.75
N ASP A 903 35.10 -5.60 42.15
CA ASP A 903 34.08 -4.58 42.00
C ASP A 903 33.13 -4.89 40.83
N VAL A 904 31.85 -4.56 41.02
CA VAL A 904 30.79 -4.81 40.04
C VAL A 904 31.04 -4.05 38.73
N VAL A 905 31.64 -2.86 38.82
CA VAL A 905 31.82 -1.95 37.68
C VAL A 905 32.76 -2.55 36.64
N THR A 906 33.95 -2.97 37.09
CA THR A 906 34.98 -3.59 36.25
C THR A 906 34.51 -4.94 35.71
N ARG A 907 33.85 -5.76 36.54
CA ARG A 907 33.35 -7.08 36.11
C ARG A 907 32.31 -6.98 35.01
N THR A 908 31.36 -6.05 35.12
CA THR A 908 30.31 -5.86 34.09
C THR A 908 30.87 -5.24 32.80
N GLY A 909 31.80 -4.28 32.91
CA GLY A 909 32.47 -3.69 31.75
C GLY A 909 33.25 -4.71 30.92
N HIS A 910 34.10 -5.52 31.56
CA HIS A 910 34.89 -6.55 30.86
C HIS A 910 34.06 -7.76 30.42
N SER A 911 32.94 -8.07 31.10
CA SER A 911 32.02 -9.10 30.61
C SER A 911 31.43 -8.69 29.26
N LEU A 912 30.92 -7.45 29.17
CA LEU A 912 30.38 -6.90 27.93
C LEU A 912 31.44 -6.79 26.83
N ALA A 913 32.68 -6.40 27.18
CA ALA A 913 33.79 -6.32 26.23
C ALA A 913 34.10 -7.67 25.55
N LEU A 914 33.90 -8.80 26.24
CA LEU A 914 34.03 -10.12 25.63
C LEU A 914 32.89 -10.39 24.64
N GLY A 915 31.63 -10.09 25.02
CA GLY A 915 30.48 -10.25 24.13
C GLY A 915 30.55 -9.36 22.88
N SER A 916 30.98 -8.11 23.03
CA SER A 916 31.13 -7.17 21.92
C SER A 916 32.23 -7.56 20.93
N LEU A 917 33.36 -8.15 21.41
CA LEU A 917 34.40 -8.69 20.53
C LEU A 917 33.83 -9.72 19.55
N HIS A 918 33.01 -10.65 20.05
CA HIS A 918 32.37 -11.66 19.21
C HIS A 918 31.37 -11.05 18.22
N ARG A 919 30.60 -10.03 18.63
CA ARG A 919 29.63 -9.34 17.76
C ARG A 919 30.24 -8.78 16.48
N TYR A 920 31.42 -8.16 16.55
CA TYR A 920 32.03 -7.48 15.39
C TYR A 920 33.08 -8.29 14.64
N LEU A 921 33.71 -9.27 15.29
CA LEU A 921 34.73 -10.10 14.65
C LEU A 921 34.15 -11.42 14.12
N GLY A 922 32.95 -11.82 14.58
CA GLY A 922 32.30 -13.08 14.22
C GLY A 922 32.97 -14.32 14.84
N GLY A 923 32.36 -15.50 14.67
CA GLY A 923 32.82 -16.74 15.30
C GLY A 923 34.15 -17.31 14.78
N ILE A 924 34.52 -17.07 13.51
CA ILE A 924 35.68 -17.71 12.87
C ILE A 924 37.00 -17.16 13.43
N SER A 925 37.13 -15.84 13.49
CA SER A 925 38.32 -15.12 13.99
C SER A 925 38.55 -15.32 15.49
N SER A 926 37.47 -15.54 16.26
CA SER A 926 37.47 -15.60 17.72
C SER A 926 37.45 -17.03 18.30
N SER A 927 37.55 -18.06 17.43
CA SER A 927 37.49 -19.48 17.81
C SER A 927 38.54 -19.90 18.86
N GLN A 928 39.72 -19.25 18.90
CA GLN A 928 40.79 -19.56 19.85
C GLN A 928 40.42 -19.33 21.32
N HIS A 929 39.48 -18.41 21.61
CA HIS A 929 39.12 -18.02 22.97
C HIS A 929 37.68 -18.37 23.35
N LEU A 930 36.88 -18.92 22.43
CA LEU A 930 35.47 -19.20 22.63
C LEU A 930 35.21 -20.03 23.91
N ASN A 931 35.93 -21.12 24.11
CA ASN A 931 35.76 -21.98 25.29
C ASN A 931 36.12 -21.25 26.61
N SER A 932 37.17 -20.44 26.61
CA SER A 932 37.58 -19.66 27.78
C SER A 932 36.55 -18.56 28.10
N CYS A 933 36.03 -17.88 27.07
CA CYS A 933 34.95 -16.90 27.22
C CYS A 933 33.71 -17.53 27.84
N ILE A 934 33.24 -18.66 27.28
CA ILE A 934 32.06 -19.37 27.78
C ILE A 934 32.27 -19.80 29.23
N GLY A 935 33.42 -20.41 29.55
CA GLY A 935 33.72 -20.87 30.91
C GLY A 935 33.72 -19.73 31.94
N ILE A 936 34.32 -18.59 31.62
CA ILE A 936 34.32 -17.41 32.50
C ILE A 936 32.89 -16.88 32.66
N LEU A 937 32.17 -16.66 31.55
CA LEU A 937 30.81 -16.12 31.60
C LEU A 937 29.83 -17.04 32.34
N TYR A 938 29.99 -18.37 32.24
CA TYR A 938 29.22 -19.32 33.04
C TYR A 938 29.43 -19.12 34.54
N THR A 939 30.68 -18.98 34.99
CA THR A 939 30.98 -18.75 36.41
C THR A 939 30.41 -17.42 36.91
N LEU A 940 30.45 -16.38 36.06
CA LEU A 940 29.88 -15.07 36.38
C LEU A 940 28.34 -15.08 36.38
N ALA A 941 27.71 -15.83 35.47
CA ALA A 941 26.26 -15.98 35.39
C ALA A 941 25.68 -16.71 36.62
N GLN A 942 26.46 -17.57 37.27
CA GLN A 942 26.05 -18.29 38.49
C GLN A 942 26.33 -17.52 39.79
N ASP A 943 26.98 -16.35 39.72
CA ASP A 943 27.29 -15.53 40.89
C ASP A 943 26.05 -14.80 41.42
N SER A 944 25.26 -15.49 42.26
CA SER A 944 24.03 -14.95 42.85
C SER A 944 24.26 -13.79 43.82
N THR A 945 25.51 -13.45 44.15
CA THR A 945 25.82 -12.31 45.03
C THR A 945 25.76 -10.96 44.30
N SER A 946 25.82 -10.97 42.97
CA SER A 946 25.81 -9.76 42.14
C SER A 946 24.91 -9.92 40.90
N PRO A 947 23.61 -9.59 41.00
CA PRO A 947 22.66 -9.66 39.88
C PRO A 947 23.08 -8.84 38.67
N ASP A 948 23.76 -7.70 38.88
CA ASP A 948 24.29 -6.87 37.80
C ASP A 948 25.35 -7.62 36.99
N VAL A 949 26.28 -8.33 37.66
CA VAL A 949 27.30 -9.15 37.00
C VAL A 949 26.64 -10.30 36.24
N GLN A 950 25.64 -10.97 36.84
CA GLN A 950 24.89 -12.04 36.16
C GLN A 950 24.21 -11.53 34.88
N THR A 951 23.55 -10.38 34.95
CA THR A 951 22.83 -9.76 33.82
C THR A 951 23.75 -9.53 32.62
N TRP A 952 24.91 -8.92 32.86
CA TRP A 952 25.88 -8.61 31.80
C TRP A 952 26.64 -9.85 31.32
N ALA A 953 26.90 -10.83 32.20
CA ALA A 953 27.52 -12.09 31.81
C ALA A 953 26.59 -12.91 30.89
N LEU A 954 25.30 -13.01 31.23
CA LEU A 954 24.29 -13.67 30.42
C LEU A 954 24.05 -12.93 29.11
N HIS A 955 23.94 -11.60 29.13
CA HIS A 955 23.81 -10.84 27.89
C HIS A 955 25.03 -11.02 26.98
N SER A 956 26.25 -11.01 27.53
CA SER A 956 27.45 -11.28 26.75
C SER A 956 27.44 -12.70 26.19
N LEU A 957 26.91 -13.67 26.94
CA LEU A 957 26.73 -15.04 26.48
C LEU A 957 25.73 -15.11 25.31
N SER A 958 24.62 -14.36 25.33
CA SER A 958 23.69 -14.31 24.19
C SER A 958 24.36 -13.76 22.93
N LEU A 959 25.20 -12.73 23.06
CA LEU A 959 25.96 -12.18 21.92
C LEU A 959 26.94 -13.21 21.34
N ILE A 960 27.59 -14.00 22.19
CA ILE A 960 28.50 -15.06 21.74
C ILE A 960 27.71 -16.17 21.02
N ILE A 961 26.54 -16.56 21.52
CA ILE A 961 25.68 -17.56 20.89
C ILE A 961 25.30 -17.10 19.47
N ASP A 962 24.76 -15.88 19.35
CA ASP A 962 24.34 -15.31 18.07
C ASP A 962 25.51 -15.20 17.06
N SER A 963 26.73 -14.90 17.55
CA SER A 963 27.91 -14.68 16.70
C SER A 963 28.67 -15.96 16.33
N ALA A 964 28.61 -17.00 17.17
CA ALA A 964 29.35 -18.24 16.97
C ALA A 964 28.69 -19.18 15.96
N GLY A 965 27.37 -19.07 15.78
CA GLY A 965 26.60 -19.92 14.86
C GLY A 965 26.81 -21.41 15.14
N PRO A 966 27.08 -22.25 14.11
CA PRO A 966 27.25 -23.70 14.31
C PRO A 966 28.41 -24.10 15.24
N LEU A 967 29.40 -23.24 15.45
CA LEU A 967 30.48 -23.56 16.39
C LEU A 967 29.98 -23.68 17.84
N TYR A 968 28.79 -23.18 18.14
CA TYR A 968 28.20 -23.22 19.48
C TYR A 968 27.49 -24.55 19.81
N TYR A 969 27.24 -25.45 18.84
CA TYR A 969 26.45 -26.67 19.05
C TYR A 969 26.92 -27.53 20.24
N VAL A 970 28.23 -27.61 20.50
CA VAL A 970 28.81 -28.38 21.60
C VAL A 970 28.41 -27.84 22.99
N HIS A 971 28.04 -26.56 23.05
CA HIS A 971 27.70 -25.86 24.30
C HIS A 971 26.19 -25.66 24.48
N VAL A 972 25.34 -26.07 23.53
CA VAL A 972 23.89 -25.82 23.58
C VAL A 972 23.23 -26.47 24.79
N GLU A 973 23.46 -27.77 25.02
CA GLU A 973 22.83 -28.51 26.13
C GLU A 973 23.31 -28.02 27.52
N PRO A 974 24.62 -27.78 27.75
CA PRO A 974 25.10 -27.13 28.97
C PRO A 974 24.52 -25.72 29.18
N THR A 975 24.45 -24.90 28.13
CA THR A 975 23.89 -23.54 28.24
C THR A 975 22.40 -23.59 28.56
N LEU A 976 21.64 -24.49 27.93
CA LEU A 976 20.21 -24.64 28.20
C LEU A 976 19.97 -25.09 29.64
N SER A 977 20.76 -26.05 30.14
CA SER A 977 20.70 -26.51 31.53
C SER A 977 20.98 -25.37 32.51
N LEU A 978 21.98 -24.52 32.22
CA LEU A 978 22.27 -23.32 33.00
C LEU A 978 21.09 -22.33 32.99
N ILE A 979 20.49 -22.07 31.83
CA ILE A 979 19.34 -21.17 31.70
C ILE A 979 18.17 -21.66 32.54
N ILE A 980 17.82 -22.94 32.44
CA ILE A 980 16.68 -23.51 33.18
C ILE A 980 16.95 -23.48 34.69
N MET A 981 18.15 -23.86 35.13
CA MET A 981 18.54 -23.77 36.53
C MET A 981 18.38 -22.33 37.06
N LEU A 982 18.85 -21.32 36.31
CA LEU A 982 18.74 -19.93 36.73
C LEU A 982 17.30 -19.41 36.68
N LEU A 983 16.50 -19.74 35.65
CA LEU A 983 15.08 -19.36 35.58
C LEU A 983 14.26 -19.93 36.74
N LEU A 984 14.61 -21.12 37.24
CA LEU A 984 13.92 -21.75 38.36
C LEU A 984 14.34 -21.21 39.73
N ASN A 985 15.51 -20.58 39.85
CA ASN A 985 16.08 -20.17 41.14
C ASN A 985 16.16 -18.65 41.34
N VAL A 986 16.40 -17.88 40.28
CA VAL A 986 16.60 -16.42 40.37
C VAL A 986 15.29 -15.74 40.81
N PRO A 987 15.31 -14.89 41.84
CA PRO A 987 14.13 -14.15 42.28
C PRO A 987 13.54 -13.25 41.19
N PRO A 988 12.20 -13.15 41.05
CA PRO A 988 11.55 -12.28 40.07
C PRO A 988 11.82 -10.78 40.31
N THR A 989 12.41 -10.42 41.44
CA THR A 989 12.87 -9.04 41.73
C THR A 989 14.09 -8.63 40.91
N HIS A 990 14.78 -9.57 40.25
CA HIS A 990 15.90 -9.32 39.35
C HIS A 990 15.44 -9.53 37.90
N ALA A 991 14.61 -8.62 37.41
CA ALA A 991 13.99 -8.72 36.09
C ALA A 991 15.03 -8.67 34.96
N GLU A 992 16.12 -7.91 35.13
CA GLU A 992 17.18 -7.76 34.13
C GLU A 992 17.91 -9.09 33.88
N VAL A 993 18.13 -9.89 34.92
CA VAL A 993 18.70 -11.24 34.80
C VAL A 993 17.76 -12.13 33.97
N HIS A 994 16.46 -12.07 34.21
CA HIS A 994 15.46 -12.83 33.45
C HIS A 994 15.37 -12.39 31.99
N GLN A 995 15.52 -11.09 31.72
CA GLN A 995 15.58 -10.58 30.35
C GLN A 995 16.81 -11.12 29.61
N SER A 996 17.99 -11.10 30.24
CA SER A 996 19.21 -11.68 29.67
C SER A 996 19.10 -13.21 29.49
N LEU A 997 18.45 -13.92 30.41
CA LEU A 997 18.14 -15.36 30.25
C LEU A 997 17.25 -15.60 29.05
N GLY A 998 16.21 -14.79 28.88
CA GLY A 998 15.33 -14.84 27.72
C GLY A 998 16.02 -14.54 26.39
N ARG A 999 17.00 -13.64 26.38
CA ARG A 999 17.85 -13.40 25.19
C ARG A 999 18.74 -14.59 24.89
N CYS A 1000 19.38 -15.16 25.90
CA CYS A 1000 20.17 -16.39 25.73
C CYS A 1000 19.30 -17.52 25.17
N LEU A 1001 18.08 -17.70 25.70
CA LEU A 1001 17.15 -18.72 25.23
C LEU A 1001 16.75 -18.47 23.76
N ASN A 1002 16.45 -17.22 23.40
CA ASN A 1002 16.10 -16.86 22.02
C ASN A 1002 17.27 -17.10 21.05
N ALA A 1003 18.49 -16.74 21.45
CA ALA A 1003 19.72 -16.99 20.69
C ALA A 1003 19.96 -18.50 20.49
N LEU A 1004 19.74 -19.32 21.53
CA LEU A 1004 19.82 -20.78 21.41
C LEU A 1004 18.76 -21.36 20.47
N ILE A 1005 17.51 -20.89 20.57
CA ILE A 1005 16.43 -21.32 19.67
C ILE A 1005 16.80 -21.01 18.22
N THR A 1006 17.35 -19.82 17.98
CA THR A 1006 17.80 -19.40 16.65
C THR A 1006 18.97 -20.25 16.16
N THR A 1007 19.92 -20.58 17.04
CA THR A 1007 21.08 -21.42 16.71
C THR A 1007 20.67 -22.84 16.31
N LEU A 1008 19.69 -23.43 17.01
CA LEU A 1008 19.14 -24.75 16.69
C LEU A 1008 18.28 -24.73 15.43
N GLY A 1009 17.49 -23.67 15.24
CA GLY A 1009 16.69 -23.44 14.05
C GLY A 1009 15.77 -24.62 13.68
N PRO A 1010 15.69 -25.02 12.39
CA PRO A 1010 14.81 -26.10 11.93
C PRO A 1010 15.11 -27.49 12.52
N GLU A 1011 16.29 -27.71 13.14
CA GLU A 1011 16.61 -29.00 13.78
C GLU A 1011 15.62 -29.35 14.90
N LEU A 1012 14.98 -28.34 15.50
CA LEU A 1012 13.93 -28.49 16.49
C LEU A 1012 12.69 -29.26 15.99
N GLN A 1013 12.53 -29.49 14.68
CA GLN A 1013 11.48 -30.34 14.12
C GLN A 1013 11.76 -31.84 14.29
N GLY A 1014 13.00 -32.22 14.62
CA GLY A 1014 13.40 -33.62 14.79
C GLY A 1014 12.65 -34.33 15.93
N ASN A 1015 12.48 -35.65 15.77
CA ASN A 1015 11.83 -36.53 16.75
C ASN A 1015 12.84 -37.39 17.54
N SER A 1016 14.14 -37.11 17.45
CA SER A 1016 15.12 -37.80 18.29
C SER A 1016 14.87 -37.47 19.77
N THR A 1017 15.22 -38.39 20.66
CA THR A 1017 15.03 -38.18 22.11
C THR A 1017 15.77 -36.94 22.59
N SER A 1018 16.97 -36.67 22.08
CA SER A 1018 17.78 -35.49 22.42
C SER A 1018 17.16 -34.17 21.93
N ILE A 1019 16.65 -34.13 20.70
CA ILE A 1019 15.98 -32.93 20.16
C ILE A 1019 14.66 -32.70 20.90
N SER A 1020 13.93 -33.76 21.21
CA SER A 1020 12.70 -33.67 22.00
C SER A 1020 12.96 -33.11 23.39
N THR A 1021 14.03 -33.54 24.08
CA THR A 1021 14.39 -33.00 25.39
C THR A 1021 14.77 -31.52 25.30
N LEU A 1022 15.59 -31.12 24.33
CA LEU A 1022 15.96 -29.72 24.10
C LEU A 1022 14.72 -28.84 23.86
N ARG A 1023 13.81 -29.29 22.98
CA ARG A 1023 12.55 -28.61 22.68
C ARG A 1023 11.66 -28.46 23.92
N THR A 1024 11.53 -29.51 24.72
CA THR A 1024 10.78 -29.46 25.99
C THR A 1024 11.41 -28.46 26.96
N SER A 1025 12.73 -28.45 27.12
CA SER A 1025 13.43 -27.48 27.97
C SER A 1025 13.25 -26.04 27.45
N CYS A 1026 13.27 -25.80 26.14
CA CYS A 1026 12.98 -24.48 25.58
C CYS A 1026 11.55 -24.02 25.90
N LEU A 1027 10.55 -24.90 25.73
CA LEU A 1027 9.16 -24.61 26.09
C LEU A 1027 8.97 -24.38 27.58
N LEU A 1028 9.72 -25.11 28.42
CA LEU A 1028 9.77 -24.92 29.87
C LEU A 1028 10.27 -23.51 30.22
N GLY A 1029 11.40 -23.11 29.63
CA GLY A 1029 11.98 -21.78 29.83
C GLY A 1029 11.02 -20.67 29.42
N CYS A 1030 10.37 -20.81 28.26
CA CYS A 1030 9.35 -19.86 27.80
C CYS A 1030 8.19 -19.75 28.80
N ALA A 1031 7.71 -20.87 29.33
CA ALA A 1031 6.59 -20.88 30.27
C ALA A 1031 6.94 -20.20 31.60
N VAL A 1032 8.12 -20.47 32.16
CA VAL A 1032 8.60 -19.78 33.38
C VAL A 1032 8.62 -18.27 33.16
N MET A 1033 9.09 -17.83 32.00
CA MET A 1033 9.15 -16.41 31.66
C MET A 1033 7.77 -15.78 31.42
N GLN A 1034 6.83 -16.49 30.79
CA GLN A 1034 5.44 -16.00 30.61
C GLN A 1034 4.74 -15.77 31.95
N ASP A 1035 4.99 -16.63 32.94
CA ASP A 1035 4.42 -16.52 34.29
C ASP A 1035 5.11 -15.46 35.17
N ASN A 1036 6.19 -14.85 34.69
CA ASN A 1036 6.91 -13.79 35.38
C ASN A 1036 6.06 -12.52 35.46
N PRO A 1037 6.04 -11.80 36.61
CA PRO A 1037 5.28 -10.55 36.75
C PRO A 1037 5.83 -9.37 35.94
N ASP A 1038 7.08 -9.44 35.46
CA ASP A 1038 7.71 -8.39 34.68
C ASP A 1038 7.32 -8.47 33.20
N CYS A 1039 6.81 -7.35 32.66
CA CYS A 1039 6.26 -7.31 31.29
C CYS A 1039 7.33 -7.42 30.20
N LEU A 1040 8.59 -7.06 30.47
CA LEU A 1040 9.68 -7.20 29.50
C LEU A 1040 10.15 -8.65 29.41
N VAL A 1041 10.16 -9.36 30.54
CA VAL A 1041 10.41 -10.81 30.56
C VAL A 1041 9.30 -11.55 29.79
N GLN A 1042 8.04 -11.14 29.95
CA GLN A 1042 6.93 -11.69 29.17
C GLN A 1042 7.08 -11.41 27.67
N ALA A 1043 7.50 -10.21 27.28
CA ALA A 1043 7.76 -9.86 25.88
C ALA A 1043 8.86 -10.76 25.28
N GLN A 1044 9.94 -11.00 26.03
CA GLN A 1044 11.01 -11.90 25.61
C GLN A 1044 10.54 -13.36 25.50
N ALA A 1045 9.64 -13.80 26.38
CA ALA A 1045 9.03 -15.12 26.31
C ALA A 1045 8.18 -15.30 25.04
N ILE A 1046 7.39 -14.29 24.70
CA ILE A 1046 6.58 -14.27 23.47
C ILE A 1046 7.48 -14.29 22.24
N SER A 1047 8.59 -13.56 22.23
CA SER A 1047 9.58 -13.60 21.14
C SER A 1047 10.18 -15.01 20.99
N CYS A 1048 10.56 -15.67 22.09
CA CYS A 1048 11.04 -17.05 22.04
C CYS A 1048 9.99 -18.02 21.48
N LEU A 1049 8.72 -17.88 21.88
CA LEU A 1049 7.62 -18.70 21.38
C LEU A 1049 7.30 -18.43 19.91
N GLN A 1050 7.43 -17.18 19.47
CA GLN A 1050 7.32 -16.80 18.07
C GLN A 1050 8.40 -17.49 17.22
N GLN A 1051 9.66 -17.47 17.68
CA GLN A 1051 10.77 -18.18 17.01
C GLN A 1051 10.57 -19.69 17.02
N LEU A 1052 10.13 -20.26 18.14
CA LEU A 1052 9.79 -21.69 18.23
C LEU A 1052 8.65 -22.07 17.28
N HIS A 1053 7.62 -21.24 17.13
CA HIS A 1053 6.54 -21.50 16.17
C HIS A 1053 7.04 -21.42 14.73
N MET A 1054 7.94 -20.48 14.42
CA MET A 1054 8.57 -20.38 13.10
C MET A 1054 9.35 -21.65 12.74
N PHE A 1055 10.18 -22.15 13.66
CA PHE A 1055 11.03 -23.31 13.41
C PHE A 1055 10.32 -24.65 13.61
N ALA A 1056 9.37 -24.77 14.55
CA ALA A 1056 8.78 -26.03 14.99
C ALA A 1056 7.28 -25.89 15.36
N PRO A 1057 6.42 -25.47 14.41
CA PRO A 1057 5.02 -25.06 14.69
C PRO A 1057 4.19 -26.16 15.34
N ARG A 1058 4.37 -27.42 14.93
CA ARG A 1058 3.63 -28.60 15.44
C ARG A 1058 3.82 -28.85 16.94
N HIS A 1059 4.82 -28.23 17.56
CA HIS A 1059 5.17 -28.44 18.96
C HIS A 1059 4.83 -27.24 19.85
N VAL A 1060 4.35 -26.13 19.27
CA VAL A 1060 3.85 -24.98 20.01
C VAL A 1060 2.34 -25.09 20.13
N ASN A 1061 1.82 -25.08 21.36
CA ASN A 1061 0.38 -25.18 21.59
C ASN A 1061 -0.29 -23.83 21.26
N LEU A 1062 -0.88 -23.76 20.06
CA LEU A 1062 -1.51 -22.56 19.53
C LEU A 1062 -2.64 -22.04 20.43
N SER A 1063 -3.48 -22.92 21.00
CA SER A 1063 -4.61 -22.50 21.84
C SER A 1063 -4.15 -21.74 23.10
N SER A 1064 -3.08 -22.20 23.73
CA SER A 1064 -2.49 -21.53 24.90
C SER A 1064 -1.75 -20.24 24.54
N LEU A 1065 -1.06 -20.22 23.40
CA LEU A 1065 -0.33 -19.05 22.93
C LEU A 1065 -1.30 -17.93 22.55
N VAL A 1066 -2.30 -18.20 21.71
CA VAL A 1066 -3.32 -17.22 21.30
C VAL A 1066 -4.04 -16.67 22.53
N SER A 1067 -4.37 -17.51 23.51
CA SER A 1067 -4.97 -17.05 24.75
C SER A 1067 -4.10 -16.03 25.48
N CYS A 1068 -2.80 -16.32 25.63
CA CYS A 1068 -1.84 -15.42 26.25
C CYS A 1068 -1.69 -14.09 25.47
N LEU A 1069 -1.68 -14.16 24.13
CA LEU A 1069 -1.60 -12.98 23.27
C LEU A 1069 -2.83 -12.09 23.44
N CYS A 1070 -4.04 -12.66 23.39
CA CYS A 1070 -5.29 -11.91 23.50
C CYS A 1070 -5.41 -11.15 24.84
N VAL A 1071 -4.99 -11.77 25.95
CA VAL A 1071 -5.01 -11.14 27.29
C VAL A 1071 -4.06 -9.93 27.35
N ASN A 1072 -2.96 -9.93 26.59
CA ASN A 1072 -1.94 -8.89 26.62
C ASN A 1072 -2.06 -7.84 25.49
N LEU A 1073 -3.09 -7.93 24.63
CA LEU A 1073 -3.33 -6.97 23.53
C LEU A 1073 -3.44 -5.52 24.02
N CYS A 1074 -4.12 -5.30 25.16
CA CYS A 1074 -4.32 -3.97 25.75
C CYS A 1074 -3.38 -3.73 26.96
N SER A 1075 -2.23 -4.40 27.00
CA SER A 1075 -1.23 -4.17 28.06
C SER A 1075 -0.79 -2.70 28.10
N PRO A 1076 -0.63 -2.10 29.29
CA PRO A 1076 -0.13 -0.72 29.41
C PRO A 1076 1.37 -0.57 29.08
N TYR A 1077 2.05 -1.64 28.66
CA TYR A 1077 3.47 -1.64 28.32
C TYR A 1077 3.65 -1.85 26.80
N LEU A 1078 4.15 -0.82 26.12
CA LEU A 1078 4.35 -0.79 24.66
C LEU A 1078 5.13 -2.00 24.10
N LEU A 1079 6.27 -2.35 24.71
CA LEU A 1079 7.10 -3.47 24.23
C LEU A 1079 6.40 -4.83 24.32
N LEU A 1080 5.56 -5.02 25.34
CA LEU A 1080 4.75 -6.24 25.45
C LEU A 1080 3.67 -6.26 24.36
N ARG A 1081 2.97 -5.15 24.12
CA ARG A 1081 2.00 -5.04 23.01
C ARG A 1081 2.65 -5.30 21.65
N ARG A 1082 3.86 -4.78 21.41
CA ARG A 1082 4.63 -5.04 20.18
C ARG A 1082 5.02 -6.50 20.01
N ALA A 1083 5.54 -7.15 21.05
CA ALA A 1083 5.85 -8.58 20.99
C ALA A 1083 4.58 -9.41 20.73
N VAL A 1084 3.45 -9.04 21.34
CA VAL A 1084 2.15 -9.67 21.13
C VAL A 1084 1.68 -9.53 19.68
N LEU A 1085 1.67 -8.31 19.13
CA LEU A 1085 1.22 -8.00 17.77
C LEU A 1085 2.15 -8.60 16.71
N ALA A 1086 3.46 -8.57 16.91
CA ALA A 1086 4.42 -9.20 16.01
C ALA A 1086 4.22 -10.73 15.95
N CYS A 1087 4.01 -11.37 17.11
CA CYS A 1087 3.72 -12.79 17.19
C CYS A 1087 2.37 -13.11 16.53
N LEU A 1088 1.31 -12.35 16.86
CA LEU A 1088 -0.01 -12.53 16.27
C LEU A 1088 0.00 -12.39 14.74
N ARG A 1089 0.72 -11.39 14.20
CA ARG A 1089 0.90 -11.20 12.76
C ARG A 1089 1.50 -12.44 12.10
N GLN A 1090 2.56 -13.00 12.68
CA GLN A 1090 3.20 -14.21 12.16
C GLN A 1090 2.26 -15.42 12.21
N LEU A 1091 1.51 -15.61 13.30
CA LEU A 1091 0.55 -16.71 13.40
C LEU A 1091 -0.53 -16.59 12.33
N VAL A 1092 -1.09 -15.39 12.14
CA VAL A 1092 -2.15 -15.12 11.16
C VAL A 1092 -1.68 -15.33 9.72
N GLN A 1093 -0.43 -15.03 9.38
CA GLN A 1093 0.11 -15.25 8.03
C GLN A 1093 -0.04 -16.71 7.54
N ARG A 1094 -0.13 -17.67 8.47
CA ARG A 1094 -0.22 -19.11 8.16
C ARG A 1094 -1.51 -19.77 8.63
N GLU A 1095 -2.02 -19.39 9.80
CA GLU A 1095 -3.06 -20.10 10.56
C GLU A 1095 -4.21 -19.15 10.97
N ALA A 1096 -4.55 -18.15 10.13
CA ALA A 1096 -5.53 -17.09 10.45
C ALA A 1096 -6.87 -17.60 11.01
N ALA A 1097 -7.45 -18.63 10.39
CA ALA A 1097 -8.73 -19.20 10.80
C ALA A 1097 -8.67 -19.82 12.21
N GLU A 1098 -7.63 -20.62 12.48
CA GLU A 1098 -7.42 -21.27 13.77
C GLU A 1098 -7.17 -20.25 14.89
N VAL A 1099 -6.40 -19.19 14.60
CA VAL A 1099 -6.15 -18.09 15.54
C VAL A 1099 -7.44 -17.36 15.91
N SER A 1100 -8.28 -17.04 14.91
CA SER A 1100 -9.59 -16.41 15.10
C SER A 1100 -10.51 -17.29 15.97
N GLU A 1101 -10.55 -18.60 15.73
CA GLU A 1101 -11.36 -19.54 16.52
C GLU A 1101 -10.88 -19.65 17.97
N HIS A 1102 -9.57 -19.78 18.19
CA HIS A 1102 -9.00 -19.84 19.54
C HIS A 1102 -9.27 -18.58 20.35
N ALA A 1103 -9.20 -17.40 19.72
CA ALA A 1103 -9.53 -16.13 20.39
C ALA A 1103 -11.01 -16.05 20.82
N VAL A 1104 -11.93 -16.57 19.99
CA VAL A 1104 -13.37 -16.61 20.32
C VAL A 1104 -13.66 -17.64 21.42
N MET A 1105 -13.00 -18.80 21.41
CA MET A 1105 -13.16 -19.81 22.48
C MET A 1105 -12.73 -19.27 23.84
N LEU A 1106 -11.61 -18.53 23.89
CA LEU A 1106 -11.15 -17.86 25.11
C LEU A 1106 -12.26 -16.97 25.70
N ALA A 1107 -12.89 -16.15 24.87
CA ALA A 1107 -13.93 -15.22 25.29
C ALA A 1107 -15.22 -15.90 25.79
N LYS A 1108 -15.45 -17.18 25.42
CA LYS A 1108 -16.56 -18.00 25.92
C LYS A 1108 -16.25 -18.63 27.29
N ASP A 1109 -15.01 -19.06 27.51
CA ASP A 1109 -14.60 -19.79 28.71
C ASP A 1109 -14.32 -18.87 29.91
N SER A 1110 -13.89 -17.63 29.67
CA SER A 1110 -13.57 -16.67 30.72
C SER A 1110 -14.83 -16.11 31.41
N ARG A 1111 -15.27 -16.75 32.50
CA ARG A 1111 -16.27 -16.20 33.45
C ARG A 1111 -15.73 -15.08 34.33
N GLU A 1112 -14.40 -14.95 34.44
CA GLU A 1112 -13.74 -13.95 35.29
C GLU A 1112 -13.43 -12.68 34.48
N GLU A 1113 -13.59 -11.52 35.13
CA GLU A 1113 -13.40 -10.15 34.62
C GLU A 1113 -12.10 -9.97 33.82
N LEU A 1114 -12.09 -10.36 32.54
CA LEU A 1114 -11.08 -9.89 31.60
C LEU A 1114 -11.19 -8.37 31.51
N THR A 1115 -10.04 -7.71 31.35
CA THR A 1115 -9.94 -6.26 31.20
C THR A 1115 -11.02 -5.77 30.24
N PRO A 1116 -11.89 -4.84 30.66
CA PRO A 1116 -13.10 -4.45 29.91
C PRO A 1116 -12.84 -3.86 28.52
N ASP A 1117 -11.58 -3.61 28.13
CA ASP A 1117 -11.23 -2.90 26.90
C ASP A 1117 -11.18 -3.77 25.64
N ALA A 1118 -11.00 -5.09 25.75
CA ALA A 1118 -10.94 -5.98 24.58
C ALA A 1118 -12.29 -6.69 24.39
N ASN A 1119 -13.24 -6.05 23.71
CA ASN A 1119 -14.59 -6.57 23.39
C ASN A 1119 -14.60 -7.79 22.43
N ILE A 1120 -13.61 -8.69 22.52
CA ILE A 1120 -13.43 -9.88 21.67
C ILE A 1120 -14.70 -10.75 21.66
N ARG A 1121 -15.44 -10.80 22.77
CA ARG A 1121 -16.69 -11.57 22.88
C ARG A 1121 -17.78 -11.10 21.92
N GLU A 1122 -17.85 -9.81 21.63
CA GLU A 1122 -18.91 -9.22 20.80
C GLU A 1122 -18.50 -9.07 19.33
N VAL A 1123 -17.26 -8.66 19.07
CA VAL A 1123 -16.78 -8.31 17.72
C VAL A 1123 -15.71 -9.23 17.15
N GLY A 1124 -15.30 -10.27 17.89
CA GLY A 1124 -14.20 -11.16 17.49
C GLY A 1124 -12.81 -10.52 17.66
N LEU A 1125 -11.77 -11.24 17.24
CA LEU A 1125 -10.40 -10.74 17.26
C LEU A 1125 -10.22 -9.61 16.23
N GLU A 1126 -10.86 -9.76 15.07
CA GLU A 1126 -10.87 -8.82 13.95
C GLU A 1126 -11.39 -7.45 14.40
N GLY A 1127 -12.53 -7.43 15.09
CA GLY A 1127 -13.09 -6.20 15.64
C GLY A 1127 -12.27 -5.63 16.81
N ALA A 1128 -11.70 -6.47 17.67
CA ALA A 1128 -10.82 -6.01 18.75
C ALA A 1128 -9.55 -5.31 18.20
N LEU A 1129 -8.99 -5.82 17.11
CA LEU A 1129 -7.86 -5.18 16.41
C LEU A 1129 -8.26 -3.86 15.75
N LEU A 1130 -9.47 -3.73 15.21
CA LEU A 1130 -10.00 -2.45 14.71
C LEU A 1130 -10.18 -1.42 15.83
N ILE A 1131 -10.68 -1.83 17.01
CA ILE A 1131 -10.77 -0.97 18.19
C ILE A 1131 -9.37 -0.55 18.67
N LEU A 1132 -8.41 -1.48 18.64
CA LEU A 1132 -7.02 -1.19 19.02
C LEU A 1132 -6.37 -0.20 18.04
N LEU A 1133 -6.57 -0.38 16.73
CA LEU A 1133 -6.06 0.52 15.69
C LEU A 1133 -6.53 1.97 15.89
N ASP A 1134 -7.75 2.14 16.38
CA ASP A 1134 -8.32 3.47 16.63
C ASP A 1134 -7.71 4.19 17.84
N LYS A 1135 -7.33 3.41 18.86
CA LYS A 1135 -6.76 3.92 20.12
C LYS A 1135 -5.23 4.07 20.07
N GLU A 1136 -4.55 3.27 19.24
CA GLU A 1136 -3.10 3.19 19.21
C GLU A 1136 -2.45 4.45 18.62
N THR A 1137 -1.36 4.91 19.23
CA THR A 1137 -0.61 6.09 18.76
C THR A 1137 0.77 5.75 18.20
N ASP A 1138 1.29 4.55 18.48
CA ASP A 1138 2.59 4.11 17.97
C ASP A 1138 2.49 3.69 16.50
N GLU A 1139 3.22 4.38 15.60
CA GLU A 1139 3.15 4.13 14.15
C GLU A 1139 3.51 2.68 13.77
N ARG A 1140 4.49 2.08 14.46
CA ARG A 1140 4.91 0.69 14.22
C ARG A 1140 3.81 -0.29 14.60
N LEU A 1141 3.17 -0.12 15.76
CA LEU A 1141 2.01 -0.93 16.13
C LEU A 1141 0.83 -0.71 15.19
N CYS A 1142 0.50 0.53 14.81
CA CYS A 1142 -0.55 0.80 13.84
C CYS A 1142 -0.29 0.08 12.51
N HIS A 1143 0.96 0.05 12.05
CA HIS A 1143 1.35 -0.72 10.87
C HIS A 1143 1.21 -2.23 11.08
N ASP A 1144 1.69 -2.78 12.20
CA ASP A 1144 1.59 -4.21 12.50
C ASP A 1144 0.12 -4.67 12.67
N ILE A 1145 -0.75 -3.82 13.23
CA ILE A 1145 -2.20 -4.06 13.34
C ILE A 1145 -2.83 -4.10 11.94
N LYS A 1146 -2.55 -3.11 11.08
CA LYS A 1146 -3.04 -3.07 9.68
C LYS A 1146 -2.58 -4.29 8.89
N GLU A 1147 -1.31 -4.67 9.00
CA GLU A 1147 -0.76 -5.88 8.36
C GLU A 1147 -1.45 -7.14 8.88
N THR A 1148 -1.63 -7.29 10.19
CA THR A 1148 -2.35 -8.44 10.77
C THR A 1148 -3.76 -8.52 10.22
N LEU A 1149 -4.51 -7.41 10.21
CA LEU A 1149 -5.85 -7.34 9.64
C LEU A 1149 -5.85 -7.65 8.13
N ASN A 1150 -4.86 -7.19 7.38
CA ASN A 1150 -4.72 -7.49 5.94
C ASN A 1150 -4.48 -8.98 5.67
N TYR A 1151 -3.67 -9.66 6.48
CA TYR A 1151 -3.46 -11.11 6.35
C TYR A 1151 -4.73 -11.89 6.74
N MET A 1152 -5.43 -11.49 7.81
CA MET A 1152 -6.72 -12.09 8.18
C MET A 1152 -7.74 -11.90 7.05
N LEU A 1153 -7.83 -10.69 6.49
CA LEU A 1153 -8.72 -10.37 5.38
C LEU A 1153 -8.40 -11.26 4.17
N THR A 1154 -7.14 -11.32 3.76
CA THR A 1154 -6.70 -12.11 2.59
C THR A 1154 -6.93 -13.60 2.74
N SER A 1155 -6.82 -14.13 3.96
CA SER A 1155 -7.04 -15.54 4.23
C SER A 1155 -8.51 -15.91 4.46
N MET A 1156 -9.35 -14.99 4.96
CA MET A 1156 -10.67 -15.34 5.53
C MET A 1156 -11.84 -14.52 4.99
N ALA A 1157 -11.62 -13.49 4.17
CA ALA A 1157 -12.70 -12.60 3.71
C ALA A 1157 -13.80 -13.33 2.95
N VAL A 1158 -13.44 -14.28 2.08
CA VAL A 1158 -14.41 -15.05 1.28
C VAL A 1158 -15.22 -16.00 2.17
N GLU A 1159 -14.58 -16.63 3.16
CA GLU A 1159 -15.23 -17.59 4.07
C GLU A 1159 -16.13 -16.93 5.11
N LYS A 1160 -15.72 -15.77 5.64
CA LYS A 1160 -16.46 -15.00 6.67
C LYS A 1160 -16.96 -13.65 6.13
N LEU A 1161 -17.52 -13.64 4.93
CA LEU A 1161 -17.89 -12.42 4.20
C LEU A 1161 -18.81 -11.47 5.00
N SER A 1162 -19.95 -11.98 5.49
CA SER A 1162 -20.89 -11.19 6.29
C SER A 1162 -20.29 -10.59 7.57
N LEU A 1163 -19.34 -11.28 8.22
CA LEU A 1163 -18.66 -10.74 9.41
C LEU A 1163 -17.82 -9.51 9.04
N TRP A 1164 -16.98 -9.62 8.00
CA TRP A 1164 -16.12 -8.53 7.56
C TRP A 1164 -16.92 -7.33 7.05
N LEU A 1165 -17.94 -7.57 6.24
CA LEU A 1165 -18.82 -6.50 5.75
C LEU A 1165 -19.54 -5.81 6.90
N LYS A 1166 -20.02 -6.56 7.90
CA LYS A 1166 -20.65 -5.99 9.10
C LYS A 1166 -19.67 -5.14 9.90
N LEU A 1167 -18.44 -5.60 10.12
CA LEU A 1167 -17.41 -4.84 10.84
C LEU A 1167 -17.08 -3.53 10.10
N CYS A 1168 -16.82 -3.57 8.79
CA CYS A 1168 -16.58 -2.38 7.98
C CYS A 1168 -17.78 -1.41 8.01
N LYS A 1169 -19.00 -1.96 7.93
CA LYS A 1169 -20.26 -1.21 8.01
C LYS A 1169 -20.42 -0.51 9.35
N ASP A 1170 -20.17 -1.21 10.45
CA ASP A 1170 -20.30 -0.67 11.81
C ASP A 1170 -19.27 0.45 12.05
N VAL A 1171 -18.03 0.28 11.57
CA VAL A 1171 -16.98 1.31 11.64
C VAL A 1171 -17.34 2.56 10.82
N LEU A 1172 -17.80 2.38 9.58
CA LEU A 1172 -18.16 3.51 8.71
C LEU A 1172 -19.44 4.23 9.16
N ALA A 1173 -20.38 3.52 9.79
CA ALA A 1173 -21.65 4.09 10.24
C ALA A 1173 -21.56 4.80 11.60
N ALA A 1174 -20.58 4.47 12.45
CA ALA A 1174 -20.54 4.96 13.83
C ALA A 1174 -20.34 6.49 13.97
N SER A 1175 -19.76 7.19 12.99
CA SER A 1175 -19.59 8.66 13.01
C SER A 1175 -20.72 9.43 12.31
N ALA A 1176 -21.60 8.73 11.59
CA ALA A 1176 -22.62 9.37 10.77
C ALA A 1176 -23.74 9.92 11.67
N ASP A 1177 -23.78 11.24 11.88
CA ASP A 1177 -24.90 12.01 12.45
C ASP A 1177 -26.18 11.95 11.52
N PHE A 1178 -26.38 10.85 10.78
CA PHE A 1178 -27.52 10.58 9.90
C PHE A 1178 -28.67 9.82 10.59
N THR A 1179 -28.87 9.95 11.91
CA THR A 1179 -30.07 9.40 12.57
C THR A 1179 -31.39 9.97 12.04
N ALA A 1180 -31.36 10.88 11.06
CA ALA A 1180 -32.53 11.29 10.27
C ALA A 1180 -32.83 10.42 9.03
N VAL A 1181 -31.90 9.55 8.55
CA VAL A 1181 -32.08 8.81 7.27
C VAL A 1181 -32.44 7.33 7.47
N THR A 1182 -32.49 6.81 8.71
CA THR A 1182 -33.06 5.47 8.95
C THR A 1182 -34.58 5.37 8.74
N CYS A 1183 -35.26 6.48 8.36
CA CYS A 1183 -36.65 6.45 7.91
C CYS A 1183 -36.75 6.58 6.38
N VAL A 1184 -36.13 5.67 5.63
CA VAL A 1184 -36.54 5.38 4.25
C VAL A 1184 -36.55 3.86 4.07
N ASP A 1185 -37.32 3.16 4.90
CA ASP A 1185 -37.83 1.85 4.51
C ASP A 1185 -38.90 2.10 3.44
N THR A 1186 -38.50 1.87 2.19
CA THR A 1186 -39.36 1.84 1.02
C THR A 1186 -40.20 0.56 1.05
N MET A 1187 -41.18 0.52 1.96
CA MET A 1187 -42.27 -0.46 1.95
C MET A 1187 -43.57 0.28 2.28
N GLN A 1188 -43.95 1.22 1.42
CA GLN A 1188 -45.33 1.72 1.33
C GLN A 1188 -45.98 1.01 0.16
N GLU A 1189 -46.73 -0.06 0.44
CA GLU A 1189 -47.95 -0.49 -0.27
C GLU A 1189 -48.41 -1.84 0.31
N GLU A 1190 -48.98 -1.85 1.52
CA GLU A 1190 -50.07 -2.77 1.85
C GLU A 1190 -51.06 -2.02 2.74
N GLU A 1191 -52.08 -1.44 2.08
CA GLU A 1191 -53.30 -0.96 2.73
C GLU A 1191 -54.05 -2.15 3.34
N GLY A 1192 -54.32 -2.13 4.65
CA GLY A 1192 -55.22 -3.13 5.22
C GLY A 1192 -55.25 -3.25 6.74
N ASP A 1193 -56.06 -2.40 7.37
CA ASP A 1193 -56.86 -2.71 8.56
C ASP A 1193 -56.20 -2.64 9.98
N LYS A 1194 -56.55 -1.52 10.66
CA LYS A 1194 -56.88 -1.36 12.09
C LYS A 1194 -55.79 -1.41 13.18
N GLY A 1195 -55.57 -0.21 13.75
CA GLY A 1195 -55.80 0.03 15.19
C GLY A 1195 -54.56 0.20 16.08
N ASP A 1196 -54.32 1.45 16.49
CA ASP A 1196 -53.71 1.91 17.76
C ASP A 1196 -52.41 1.25 18.26
N ASP A 1197 -51.29 1.97 18.21
CA ASP A 1197 -50.93 2.87 19.32
C ASP A 1197 -49.52 3.45 19.17
N ALA A 1198 -49.45 4.78 19.23
CA ALA A 1198 -48.24 5.62 19.20
C ALA A 1198 -47.39 5.51 20.49
N SER A 1199 -47.11 4.29 20.97
CA SER A 1199 -46.40 4.02 22.22
C SER A 1199 -44.93 3.57 22.07
N VAL A 1200 -44.33 3.63 20.88
CA VAL A 1200 -42.93 3.22 20.66
C VAL A 1200 -41.89 4.33 20.89
N LEU A 1201 -42.29 5.60 21.06
CA LEU A 1201 -41.34 6.73 21.14
C LEU A 1201 -40.78 7.08 22.54
N THR A 1202 -41.08 6.34 23.62
CA THR A 1202 -40.52 6.66 24.97
C THR A 1202 -39.93 5.49 25.74
N THR A 1203 -39.66 4.34 25.11
CA THR A 1203 -38.71 3.41 25.72
C THR A 1203 -37.31 3.99 25.58
N ARG A 1204 -36.86 4.67 26.65
CA ARG A 1204 -35.45 4.81 27.02
C ARG A 1204 -34.81 3.43 26.93
N ARG A 1205 -34.38 3.04 25.73
CA ARG A 1205 -33.43 1.95 25.55
C ARG A 1205 -32.17 2.52 26.16
N ASP A 1206 -31.84 2.02 27.36
CA ASP A 1206 -30.52 2.14 27.94
C ASP A 1206 -29.51 2.01 26.80
N GLU A 1207 -28.64 3.01 26.67
CA GLU A 1207 -27.56 3.08 25.70
C GLU A 1207 -26.81 1.76 25.73
N LYS A 1208 -27.22 0.80 24.90
CA LYS A 1208 -26.35 -0.31 24.51
C LYS A 1208 -25.28 0.37 23.70
N SER A 1209 -24.19 0.73 24.37
CA SER A 1209 -22.98 1.29 23.78
C SER A 1209 -22.69 0.48 22.52
N HIS A 1210 -22.80 1.11 21.34
CA HIS A 1210 -22.29 0.50 20.13
C HIS A 1210 -20.82 0.10 20.40
N PRO A 1211 -20.37 -1.09 19.95
CA PRO A 1211 -19.04 -1.58 20.29
C PRO A 1211 -17.91 -0.67 19.79
N PHE A 1212 -18.18 0.13 18.74
CA PHE A 1212 -17.34 1.22 18.27
C PHE A 1212 -17.95 2.56 18.68
N THR A 1213 -17.29 3.27 19.59
CA THR A 1213 -17.68 4.63 19.96
C THR A 1213 -16.92 5.61 19.06
N ASN A 1214 -17.55 6.07 17.96
CA ASN A 1214 -17.03 7.09 17.03
C ASN A 1214 -15.57 6.89 16.57
N PRO A 1215 -15.29 5.89 15.70
CA PRO A 1215 -13.95 5.64 15.20
C PRO A 1215 -13.42 6.82 14.37
N ARG A 1216 -12.11 7.06 14.50
CA ARG A 1216 -11.38 8.11 13.80
C ARG A 1216 -11.40 7.90 12.29
N TRP A 1217 -11.28 8.98 11.53
CA TRP A 1217 -11.26 8.95 10.07
C TRP A 1217 -10.20 7.98 9.52
N ALA A 1218 -9.03 7.85 10.17
CA ALA A 1218 -7.96 6.94 9.73
C ALA A 1218 -8.39 5.46 9.79
N THR A 1219 -9.12 5.06 10.84
CA THR A 1219 -9.70 3.73 10.98
C THR A 1219 -10.82 3.51 9.97
N ARG A 1220 -11.63 4.54 9.69
CA ARG A 1220 -12.69 4.52 8.67
C ARG A 1220 -12.14 4.37 7.24
N VAL A 1221 -11.05 5.07 6.91
CA VAL A 1221 -10.34 4.93 5.63
C VAL A 1221 -9.85 3.49 5.46
N PHE A 1222 -9.21 2.94 6.50
CA PHE A 1222 -8.76 1.54 6.47
C PHE A 1222 -9.93 0.55 6.29
N ALA A 1223 -11.07 0.79 6.92
CA ALA A 1223 -12.27 -0.03 6.72
C ALA A 1223 -12.79 0.05 5.27
N ALA A 1224 -12.74 1.22 4.63
CA ALA A 1224 -13.10 1.39 3.23
C ALA A 1224 -12.13 0.67 2.28
N GLU A 1225 -10.82 0.76 2.53
CA GLU A 1225 -9.80 0.02 1.79
C GLU A 1225 -9.99 -1.51 1.91
N CYS A 1226 -10.38 -1.99 3.11
CA CYS A 1226 -10.71 -3.40 3.32
C CYS A 1226 -11.86 -3.86 2.42
N VAL A 1227 -12.92 -3.05 2.25
CA VAL A 1227 -14.04 -3.38 1.34
C VAL A 1227 -13.55 -3.52 -0.10
N CYS A 1228 -12.71 -2.60 -0.60
CA CYS A 1228 -12.13 -2.71 -1.95
C CYS A 1228 -11.33 -4.01 -2.13
N ARG A 1229 -10.55 -4.40 -1.10
CA ARG A 1229 -9.78 -5.66 -1.11
C ARG A 1229 -10.69 -6.89 -1.09
N ILE A 1230 -11.77 -6.88 -0.31
CA ILE A 1230 -12.77 -7.97 -0.28
C ILE A 1230 -13.36 -8.17 -1.69
N ILE A 1231 -13.75 -7.09 -2.38
CA ILE A 1231 -14.33 -7.17 -3.72
C ILE A 1231 -13.34 -7.81 -4.71
N ASN A 1232 -12.07 -7.38 -4.68
CA ASN A 1232 -11.02 -7.94 -5.55
C ASN A 1232 -10.69 -9.41 -5.22
N GLN A 1233 -10.80 -9.84 -3.97
CA GLN A 1233 -10.59 -11.25 -3.61
C GLN A 1233 -11.75 -12.14 -4.03
N CYS A 1234 -12.99 -11.66 -3.94
CA CYS A 1234 -14.18 -12.40 -4.39
C CYS A 1234 -14.15 -12.68 -5.91
N GLU A 1235 -13.57 -11.77 -6.70
CA GLU A 1235 -13.35 -11.95 -8.15
C GLU A 1235 -12.51 -13.19 -8.46
N ASN A 1236 -11.41 -13.38 -7.74
CA ASN A 1236 -10.48 -14.48 -8.00
C ASN A 1236 -10.97 -15.82 -7.44
N ALA A 1237 -12.03 -15.83 -6.64
CA ALA A 1237 -12.50 -17.00 -5.91
C ALA A 1237 -13.60 -17.79 -6.64
N ASN A 1238 -14.73 -17.15 -6.97
CA ASN A 1238 -15.89 -17.84 -7.56
C ASN A 1238 -16.79 -16.87 -8.33
N SER A 1239 -17.23 -17.25 -9.53
CA SER A 1239 -18.16 -16.46 -10.35
C SER A 1239 -19.50 -16.20 -9.65
N ALA A 1240 -19.90 -17.07 -8.70
CA ALA A 1240 -21.09 -16.91 -7.87
C ALA A 1240 -21.18 -15.56 -7.14
N HIS A 1241 -20.05 -14.91 -6.84
CA HIS A 1241 -20.06 -13.60 -6.19
C HIS A 1241 -20.67 -12.49 -7.05
N PHE A 1242 -20.76 -12.70 -8.37
CA PHE A 1242 -21.27 -11.74 -9.37
C PHE A 1242 -22.42 -12.32 -10.20
N ASP A 1243 -23.06 -13.40 -9.73
CA ASP A 1243 -24.26 -13.98 -10.34
C ASP A 1243 -25.30 -14.21 -9.23
N ILE A 1244 -26.34 -13.38 -9.21
CA ILE A 1244 -27.39 -13.41 -8.20
C ILE A 1244 -28.26 -14.67 -8.27
N ALA A 1245 -28.51 -15.21 -9.46
CA ALA A 1245 -29.31 -16.43 -9.61
C ALA A 1245 -28.54 -17.63 -9.04
N LEU A 1246 -27.26 -17.74 -9.41
CA LEU A 1246 -26.37 -18.80 -8.92
C LEU A 1246 -26.10 -18.64 -7.41
N ALA A 1247 -25.91 -17.41 -6.93
CA ALA A 1247 -25.77 -17.12 -5.50
C ALA A 1247 -27.00 -17.55 -4.69
N GLN A 1248 -28.20 -17.20 -5.15
CA GLN A 1248 -29.46 -17.59 -4.49
C GLN A 1248 -29.66 -19.10 -4.52
N GLU A 1249 -29.33 -19.77 -5.62
CA GLU A 1249 -29.42 -21.23 -5.74
C GLU A 1249 -28.46 -21.92 -4.76
N MET A 1250 -27.19 -21.50 -4.75
CA MET A 1250 -26.18 -22.06 -3.85
C MET A 1250 -26.48 -21.78 -2.37
N LYS A 1251 -27.06 -20.61 -2.04
CA LYS A 1251 -27.51 -20.27 -0.68
C LYS A 1251 -28.74 -21.07 -0.25
N LYS A 1252 -29.66 -21.40 -1.17
CA LYS A 1252 -30.79 -22.30 -0.91
C LYS A 1252 -30.32 -23.74 -0.67
N ARG A 1253 -29.26 -24.19 -1.35
CA ARG A 1253 -28.67 -25.52 -1.18
C ARG A 1253 -27.90 -25.65 0.14
N ASP A 1254 -27.09 -24.65 0.48
CA ASP A 1254 -26.40 -24.56 1.76
C ASP A 1254 -26.49 -23.13 2.29
N SER A 1255 -27.20 -22.96 3.40
CA SER A 1255 -27.38 -21.67 4.06
C SER A 1255 -26.08 -21.04 4.56
N ARG A 1256 -24.97 -21.80 4.60
CA ARG A 1256 -23.62 -21.30 4.93
C ARG A 1256 -22.97 -20.54 3.78
N ASN A 1257 -23.42 -20.74 2.54
CA ASN A 1257 -22.87 -20.04 1.38
C ASN A 1257 -23.32 -18.58 1.39
N ASP A 1258 -22.35 -17.67 1.42
CA ASP A 1258 -22.55 -16.23 1.42
C ASP A 1258 -21.80 -15.60 0.24
N PHE A 1259 -22.48 -14.76 -0.53
CA PHE A 1259 -21.97 -14.23 -1.80
C PHE A 1259 -22.09 -12.71 -1.85
N LEU A 1260 -21.15 -12.08 -2.57
CA LEU A 1260 -20.96 -10.62 -2.55
C LEU A 1260 -22.17 -9.86 -3.11
N VAL A 1261 -22.78 -10.36 -4.19
CA VAL A 1261 -23.98 -9.77 -4.80
C VAL A 1261 -25.17 -9.64 -3.85
N LEU A 1262 -25.26 -10.49 -2.82
CA LEU A 1262 -26.33 -10.42 -1.81
C LEU A 1262 -26.17 -9.25 -0.83
N HIS A 1263 -24.99 -8.63 -0.79
CA HIS A 1263 -24.65 -7.49 0.07
C HIS A 1263 -24.46 -6.19 -0.72
N LEU A 1264 -24.89 -6.14 -1.99
CA LEU A 1264 -24.66 -4.99 -2.87
C LEU A 1264 -25.22 -3.68 -2.29
N ALA A 1265 -26.40 -3.72 -1.67
CA ALA A 1265 -27.00 -2.56 -1.00
C ALA A 1265 -26.07 -1.98 0.08
N ASP A 1266 -25.44 -2.87 0.87
CA ASP A 1266 -24.52 -2.47 1.92
C ASP A 1266 -23.21 -1.92 1.37
N LEU A 1267 -22.68 -2.49 0.28
CA LEU A 1267 -21.50 -1.96 -0.42
C LEU A 1267 -21.74 -0.53 -0.92
N ILE A 1268 -22.88 -0.29 -1.56
CA ILE A 1268 -23.23 1.03 -2.10
C ILE A 1268 -23.47 2.02 -0.96
N ARG A 1269 -24.11 1.59 0.13
CA ARG A 1269 -24.31 2.43 1.31
C ARG A 1269 -22.98 2.81 1.96
N MET A 1270 -22.03 1.87 2.08
CA MET A 1270 -20.69 2.14 2.60
C MET A 1270 -19.90 3.11 1.71
N ALA A 1271 -19.90 2.87 0.39
CA ALA A 1271 -19.26 3.77 -0.57
C ALA A 1271 -19.87 5.18 -0.53
N PHE A 1272 -21.21 5.27 -0.43
CA PHE A 1272 -21.94 6.52 -0.31
C PHE A 1272 -21.55 7.29 0.96
N MET A 1273 -21.61 6.64 2.13
CA MET A 1273 -21.23 7.25 3.41
C MET A 1273 -19.82 7.84 3.34
N ALA A 1274 -18.87 7.06 2.81
CA ALA A 1274 -17.47 7.50 2.70
C ALA A 1274 -17.30 8.64 1.68
N ALA A 1275 -17.91 8.55 0.49
CA ALA A 1275 -17.79 9.54 -0.59
C ALA A 1275 -18.42 10.91 -0.24
N THR A 1276 -19.39 10.93 0.68
CA THR A 1276 -20.08 12.17 1.12
C THR A 1276 -19.60 12.71 2.46
N ASP A 1277 -18.59 12.09 3.08
CA ASP A 1277 -18.04 12.52 4.36
C ASP A 1277 -17.29 13.86 4.23
N HIS A 1278 -16.99 14.51 5.37
CA HIS A 1278 -16.20 15.75 5.39
C HIS A 1278 -14.69 15.49 5.24
N SER A 1279 -14.23 14.27 5.52
CA SER A 1279 -12.83 13.90 5.37
C SER A 1279 -12.47 13.66 3.91
N ASP A 1280 -11.58 14.45 3.32
CA ASP A 1280 -11.13 14.27 1.94
C ASP A 1280 -10.48 12.89 1.69
N GLN A 1281 -9.72 12.36 2.65
CA GLN A 1281 -9.14 11.02 2.55
C GLN A 1281 -10.22 9.92 2.54
N LEU A 1282 -11.29 10.09 3.32
CA LEU A 1282 -12.41 9.16 3.31
C LEU A 1282 -13.25 9.32 2.04
N ARG A 1283 -13.41 10.54 1.51
CA ARG A 1283 -14.06 10.80 0.22
C ARG A 1283 -13.33 10.11 -0.92
N LEU A 1284 -12.01 10.23 -1.00
CA LEU A 1284 -11.18 9.54 -1.99
C LEU A 1284 -11.37 8.02 -1.92
N SER A 1285 -11.35 7.47 -0.70
CA SER A 1285 -11.54 6.04 -0.46
C SER A 1285 -12.95 5.57 -0.82
N GLY A 1286 -13.97 6.39 -0.54
CA GLY A 1286 -15.36 6.13 -0.90
C GLY A 1286 -15.60 6.18 -2.41
N LEU A 1287 -15.00 7.15 -3.11
CA LEU A 1287 -15.03 7.23 -4.59
C LEU A 1287 -14.30 6.05 -5.23
N GLU A 1288 -13.17 5.62 -4.67
CA GLU A 1288 -12.48 4.41 -5.12
C GLU A 1288 -13.35 3.16 -4.91
N MET A 1289 -13.98 3.01 -3.74
CA MET A 1289 -14.91 1.92 -3.47
C MET A 1289 -16.07 1.93 -4.48
N LEU A 1290 -16.62 3.10 -4.78
CA LEU A 1290 -17.69 3.26 -5.75
C LEU A 1290 -17.22 2.87 -7.17
N LEU A 1291 -16.02 3.28 -7.56
CA LEU A 1291 -15.41 2.90 -8.84
C LEU A 1291 -15.27 1.38 -8.98
N VAL A 1292 -14.76 0.72 -7.93
CA VAL A 1292 -14.58 -0.73 -7.89
C VAL A 1292 -15.95 -1.41 -7.99
N VAL A 1293 -16.95 -0.98 -7.22
CA VAL A 1293 -18.31 -1.54 -7.30
C VAL A 1293 -18.89 -1.41 -8.71
N ILE A 1294 -18.79 -0.24 -9.34
CA ILE A 1294 -19.30 0.00 -10.71
C ILE A 1294 -18.63 -0.94 -11.70
N ARG A 1295 -17.29 -1.02 -11.70
CA ARG A 1295 -16.54 -1.86 -12.65
C ARG A 1295 -16.85 -3.34 -12.50
N ARG A 1296 -17.21 -3.82 -11.31
CA ARG A 1296 -17.49 -5.25 -11.08
C ARG A 1296 -18.95 -5.65 -11.23
N PHE A 1297 -19.90 -4.76 -10.93
CA PHE A 1297 -21.33 -5.07 -10.94
C PHE A 1297 -22.09 -4.52 -12.17
N ALA A 1298 -21.44 -3.73 -13.04
CA ALA A 1298 -22.06 -3.13 -14.22
C ALA A 1298 -22.74 -4.13 -15.18
N THR A 1299 -22.17 -5.33 -15.32
CA THR A 1299 -22.64 -6.34 -16.28
C THR A 1299 -23.54 -7.41 -15.64
N VAL A 1300 -23.85 -7.29 -14.34
CA VAL A 1300 -24.61 -8.31 -13.61
C VAL A 1300 -26.12 -8.13 -13.86
N PRO A 1301 -26.81 -9.14 -14.43
CA PRO A 1301 -28.23 -9.03 -14.78
C PRO A 1301 -29.14 -9.07 -13.55
N GLU A 1302 -30.29 -8.40 -13.63
CA GLU A 1302 -31.36 -8.46 -12.63
C GLU A 1302 -32.33 -9.62 -12.97
N PRO A 1303 -32.36 -10.71 -12.20
CA PRO A 1303 -33.15 -11.91 -12.50
C PRO A 1303 -34.65 -11.65 -12.50
N GLU A 1304 -35.15 -10.69 -11.71
CA GLU A 1304 -36.57 -10.37 -11.64
C GLU A 1304 -37.03 -9.51 -12.83
N PHE A 1305 -36.12 -8.79 -13.48
CA PHE A 1305 -36.39 -7.86 -14.57
C PHE A 1305 -35.48 -8.15 -15.78
N PRO A 1306 -35.81 -9.17 -16.61
CA PRO A 1306 -34.99 -9.56 -17.74
C PRO A 1306 -34.78 -8.40 -18.74
N GLY A 1307 -33.52 -8.09 -19.00
CA GLY A 1307 -33.08 -6.95 -19.82
C GLY A 1307 -32.46 -5.80 -19.02
N HIS A 1308 -32.68 -5.77 -17.69
CA HIS A 1308 -32.10 -4.77 -16.78
C HIS A 1308 -30.90 -5.33 -16.02
N VAL A 1309 -30.03 -4.44 -15.55
CA VAL A 1309 -28.89 -4.79 -14.67
C VAL A 1309 -29.12 -4.34 -13.23
N ILE A 1310 -28.56 -5.07 -12.26
CA ILE A 1310 -28.83 -4.87 -10.83
C ILE A 1310 -28.44 -3.47 -10.32
N LEU A 1311 -27.42 -2.84 -10.91
CA LEU A 1311 -26.97 -1.51 -10.52
C LEU A 1311 -27.96 -0.39 -10.89
N GLU A 1312 -28.94 -0.65 -11.76
CA GLU A 1312 -29.96 0.35 -12.15
C GLU A 1312 -30.75 0.88 -10.95
N GLN A 1313 -31.01 0.05 -9.94
CA GLN A 1313 -31.76 0.42 -8.74
C GLN A 1313 -31.04 1.48 -7.89
N TYR A 1314 -29.73 1.66 -8.07
CA TYR A 1314 -28.89 2.53 -7.23
C TYR A 1314 -28.42 3.81 -7.94
N GLN A 1315 -28.98 4.13 -9.11
CA GLN A 1315 -28.60 5.32 -9.88
C GLN A 1315 -28.66 6.62 -9.07
N ALA A 1316 -29.71 6.81 -8.26
CA ALA A 1316 -29.88 7.98 -7.40
C ALA A 1316 -28.75 8.12 -6.36
N ASN A 1317 -28.30 7.00 -5.79
CA ASN A 1317 -27.25 6.95 -4.78
C ASN A 1317 -25.90 7.32 -5.40
N VAL A 1318 -25.55 6.72 -6.55
CA VAL A 1318 -24.32 7.02 -7.28
C VAL A 1318 -24.28 8.51 -7.68
N GLY A 1319 -25.36 9.01 -8.27
CA GLY A 1319 -25.47 10.42 -8.68
C GLY A 1319 -25.56 11.41 -7.51
N ALA A 1320 -25.86 10.97 -6.29
CA ALA A 1320 -25.82 11.80 -5.09
C ALA A 1320 -24.44 11.78 -4.43
N ALA A 1321 -23.73 10.63 -4.44
CA ALA A 1321 -22.37 10.49 -3.92
C ALA A 1321 -21.34 11.36 -4.67
N LEU A 1322 -21.54 11.57 -5.98
CA LEU A 1322 -20.60 12.32 -6.83
C LEU A 1322 -20.73 13.84 -6.72
N ARG A 1323 -21.92 14.38 -6.43
CA ARG A 1323 -22.17 15.83 -6.43
C ARG A 1323 -21.24 16.64 -5.52
N PRO A 1324 -20.94 16.21 -4.28
CA PRO A 1324 -20.03 16.94 -3.41
C PRO A 1324 -18.64 17.13 -4.01
N ALA A 1325 -18.19 16.24 -4.90
CA ALA A 1325 -16.87 16.29 -5.52
C ALA A 1325 -16.70 17.33 -6.63
N PHE A 1326 -17.77 18.02 -7.06
CA PHE A 1326 -17.71 19.03 -8.13
C PHE A 1326 -17.91 20.48 -7.62
N THR A 1327 -17.99 20.67 -6.30
CA THR A 1327 -18.08 22.00 -5.68
C THR A 1327 -16.77 22.77 -5.84
N SER A 1328 -16.82 24.10 -5.79
CA SER A 1328 -15.63 24.96 -5.95
C SER A 1328 -14.59 24.84 -4.84
N GLU A 1329 -14.97 24.29 -3.68
CA GLU A 1329 -14.08 24.11 -2.51
C GLU A 1329 -13.37 22.76 -2.51
N THR A 1330 -13.78 21.82 -3.38
CA THR A 1330 -13.23 20.46 -3.39
C THR A 1330 -11.80 20.45 -3.94
N PRO A 1331 -10.86 19.71 -3.32
CA PRO A 1331 -9.50 19.62 -3.83
C PRO A 1331 -9.43 18.87 -5.18
N PRO A 1332 -8.48 19.24 -6.06
CA PRO A 1332 -8.34 18.70 -7.42
C PRO A 1332 -8.26 17.17 -7.53
N ASP A 1333 -7.63 16.50 -6.56
CA ASP A 1333 -7.49 15.05 -6.51
C ASP A 1333 -8.84 14.33 -6.32
N VAL A 1334 -9.71 14.87 -5.45
CA VAL A 1334 -11.08 14.36 -5.26
C VAL A 1334 -11.91 14.57 -6.53
N THR A 1335 -11.81 15.73 -7.17
CA THR A 1335 -12.49 16.00 -8.45
C THR A 1335 -11.98 15.07 -9.56
N ALA A 1336 -10.66 14.88 -9.67
CA ALA A 1336 -10.04 13.98 -10.63
C ALA A 1336 -10.54 12.53 -10.43
N LYS A 1337 -10.64 12.08 -9.18
CA LYS A 1337 -11.18 10.76 -8.86
C LYS A 1337 -12.67 10.65 -9.18
N ALA A 1338 -13.46 11.67 -8.88
CA ALA A 1338 -14.87 11.71 -9.22
C ALA A 1338 -15.10 11.69 -10.74
N CYS A 1339 -14.26 12.37 -11.54
CA CYS A 1339 -14.28 12.28 -13.01
C CYS A 1339 -14.04 10.85 -13.51
N GLN A 1340 -13.13 10.10 -12.86
CA GLN A 1340 -12.92 8.68 -13.16
C GLN A 1340 -14.16 7.83 -12.84
N VAL A 1341 -14.86 8.12 -11.75
CA VAL A 1341 -16.12 7.42 -11.41
C VAL A 1341 -17.24 7.80 -12.39
N CYS A 1342 -17.37 9.09 -12.75
CA CYS A 1342 -18.36 9.56 -13.71
C CYS A 1342 -18.17 8.91 -15.08
N SER A 1343 -16.94 8.87 -15.60
CA SER A 1343 -16.64 8.19 -16.87
C SER A 1343 -16.95 6.71 -16.81
N ALA A 1344 -16.50 6.00 -15.77
CA ALA A 1344 -16.81 4.59 -15.58
C ALA A 1344 -18.33 4.32 -15.47
N TRP A 1345 -19.09 5.20 -14.80
CA TRP A 1345 -20.53 5.08 -14.69
C TRP A 1345 -21.24 5.26 -16.03
N ILE A 1346 -20.88 6.29 -16.80
CA ILE A 1346 -21.44 6.55 -18.13
C ILE A 1346 -21.05 5.42 -19.10
N ALA A 1347 -19.80 4.97 -19.02
CA ALA A 1347 -19.22 3.86 -19.79
C ALA A 1347 -19.87 2.51 -19.51
N SER A 1348 -20.37 2.29 -18.28
CA SER A 1348 -20.84 1.00 -17.79
C SER A 1348 -22.02 0.41 -18.58
N GLY A 1349 -22.87 1.27 -19.15
CA GLY A 1349 -24.10 0.83 -19.83
C GLY A 1349 -25.24 0.47 -18.89
N VAL A 1350 -25.08 0.71 -17.58
CA VAL A 1350 -26.14 0.49 -16.58
C VAL A 1350 -27.37 1.36 -16.84
N VAL A 1351 -27.21 2.60 -17.31
CA VAL A 1351 -28.36 3.51 -17.52
C VAL A 1351 -28.76 3.54 -18.99
N SER A 1352 -30.00 3.12 -19.27
CA SER A 1352 -30.59 3.14 -20.62
C SER A 1352 -31.22 4.50 -20.99
N ASP A 1353 -31.80 5.22 -20.02
CA ASP A 1353 -32.44 6.52 -20.26
C ASP A 1353 -31.40 7.67 -20.24
N LEU A 1354 -31.37 8.45 -21.33
CA LEU A 1354 -30.50 9.62 -21.48
C LEU A 1354 -30.80 10.71 -20.43
N ASN A 1355 -32.03 10.80 -19.92
CA ASN A 1355 -32.39 11.80 -18.91
C ASN A 1355 -31.69 11.55 -17.57
N ASP A 1356 -31.51 10.27 -17.21
CA ASP A 1356 -30.84 9.87 -15.97
C ASP A 1356 -29.32 10.00 -16.08
N LEU A 1357 -28.75 9.70 -17.25
CA LEU A 1357 -27.34 9.97 -17.58
C LEU A 1357 -27.03 11.47 -17.59
N ARG A 1358 -27.98 12.32 -18.00
CA ARG A 1358 -27.79 13.77 -18.15
C ARG A 1358 -27.31 14.42 -16.86
N ARG A 1359 -27.72 13.93 -15.68
CA ARG A 1359 -27.30 14.47 -14.38
C ARG A 1359 -25.81 14.26 -14.11
N VAL A 1360 -25.27 13.07 -14.40
CA VAL A 1360 -23.83 12.77 -14.22
C VAL A 1360 -23.01 13.40 -15.34
N HIS A 1361 -23.54 13.38 -16.57
CA HIS A 1361 -22.95 14.06 -17.72
C HIS A 1361 -22.77 15.57 -17.47
N GLN A 1362 -23.77 16.25 -16.90
CA GLN A 1362 -23.68 17.68 -16.55
C GLN A 1362 -22.54 17.99 -15.56
N LEU A 1363 -22.16 17.05 -14.69
CA LEU A 1363 -21.01 17.22 -13.80
C LEU A 1363 -19.71 17.25 -14.62
N LEU A 1364 -19.53 16.33 -15.58
CA LEU A 1364 -18.36 16.33 -16.48
C LEU A 1364 -18.32 17.57 -17.39
N VAL A 1365 -19.48 18.02 -17.89
CA VAL A 1365 -19.58 19.26 -18.67
C VAL A 1365 -19.17 20.46 -17.81
N SER A 1366 -19.61 20.52 -16.55
CA SER A 1366 -19.22 21.61 -15.64
C SER A 1366 -17.72 21.65 -15.37
N SER A 1367 -17.04 20.50 -15.35
CA SER A 1367 -15.57 20.45 -15.25
C SER A 1367 -14.90 20.85 -16.56
N LEU A 1368 -15.46 20.46 -17.71
CA LEU A 1368 -14.93 20.86 -19.01
C LEU A 1368 -15.03 22.38 -19.24
N THR A 1369 -16.15 22.99 -18.86
CA THR A 1369 -16.32 24.45 -18.97
C THR A 1369 -15.38 25.21 -18.05
N LYS A 1370 -15.08 24.68 -16.85
CA LYS A 1370 -14.02 25.24 -15.97
C LYS A 1370 -12.65 25.23 -16.65
N ILE A 1371 -12.31 24.18 -17.41
CA ILE A 1371 -11.04 24.10 -18.16
C ILE A 1371 -10.98 25.16 -19.26
N GLN A 1372 -12.09 25.37 -19.98
CA GLN A 1372 -12.19 26.36 -21.06
C GLN A 1372 -12.12 27.81 -20.58
N ALA A 1373 -12.55 28.09 -19.34
CA ALA A 1373 -12.49 29.44 -18.76
C ALA A 1373 -11.05 29.98 -18.57
N GLY A 1374 -10.02 29.16 -18.79
CA GLY A 1374 -8.61 29.57 -18.89
C GLY A 1374 -7.78 29.33 -17.62
N LYS A 1375 -6.46 29.34 -17.77
CA LYS A 1375 -5.46 29.01 -16.73
C LYS A 1375 -5.61 29.85 -15.46
N GLU A 1376 -6.07 31.11 -15.57
CA GLU A 1376 -6.19 32.02 -14.43
C GLU A 1376 -7.26 31.58 -13.41
N ALA A 1377 -8.24 30.77 -13.81
CA ALA A 1377 -9.30 30.31 -12.91
C ALA A 1377 -8.94 29.04 -12.11
N LEU A 1378 -7.97 28.23 -12.56
CA LEU A 1378 -7.77 26.84 -12.10
C LEU A 1378 -6.83 26.70 -10.87
N SER A 1379 -7.11 27.53 -9.87
CA SER A 1379 -6.58 27.47 -8.51
C SER A 1379 -5.27 28.25 -8.29
N HIS A 1380 -5.42 29.40 -7.62
CA HIS A 1380 -4.32 30.08 -6.92
C HIS A 1380 -3.88 29.32 -5.64
N LEU A 1381 -4.47 28.15 -5.36
CA LEU A 1381 -4.33 27.44 -4.10
C LEU A 1381 -3.24 26.36 -4.13
N TYR A 1382 -3.13 25.60 -5.22
CA TYR A 1382 -2.25 24.44 -5.32
C TYR A 1382 -1.18 24.64 -6.40
N ASN A 1383 -0.23 23.69 -6.47
CA ASN A 1383 0.78 23.67 -7.52
C ASN A 1383 0.12 23.53 -8.91
N GLU A 1384 0.74 24.09 -9.95
CA GLU A 1384 0.30 24.00 -11.34
C GLU A 1384 0.25 22.54 -11.86
N SER A 1385 0.97 21.61 -11.22
CA SER A 1385 0.82 20.17 -11.47
C SER A 1385 -0.54 19.60 -11.02
N ALA A 1386 -1.17 20.14 -9.98
CA ALA A 1386 -2.48 19.72 -9.50
C ALA A 1386 -3.59 20.10 -10.47
N SER A 1387 -3.52 21.29 -11.07
CA SER A 1387 -4.44 21.68 -12.15
C SER A 1387 -4.20 20.84 -13.40
N THR A 1388 -2.95 20.52 -13.73
CA THR A 1388 -2.61 19.57 -14.80
C THR A 1388 -3.25 18.20 -14.55
N MET A 1389 -3.17 17.67 -13.32
CA MET A 1389 -3.80 16.41 -12.92
C MET A 1389 -5.31 16.42 -13.14
N GLU A 1390 -6.00 17.46 -12.67
CA GLU A 1390 -7.45 17.60 -12.82
C GLU A 1390 -7.85 17.71 -14.29
N ILE A 1391 -7.16 18.56 -15.06
CA ILE A 1391 -7.40 18.71 -16.50
C ILE A 1391 -7.25 17.38 -17.22
N LEU A 1392 -6.13 16.66 -16.98
CA LEU A 1392 -5.89 15.37 -17.63
C LEU A 1392 -6.89 14.31 -17.19
N ALA A 1393 -7.34 14.31 -15.95
CA ALA A 1393 -8.38 13.40 -15.48
C ALA A 1393 -9.73 13.67 -16.16
N VAL A 1394 -10.10 14.94 -16.36
CA VAL A 1394 -11.30 15.33 -17.11
C VAL A 1394 -11.17 14.92 -18.58
N LEU A 1395 -10.04 15.20 -19.23
CA LEU A 1395 -9.80 14.83 -20.63
C LEU A 1395 -9.78 13.30 -20.82
N LYS A 1396 -9.20 12.56 -19.87
CA LYS A 1396 -9.24 11.09 -19.83
C LYS A 1396 -10.67 10.57 -19.68
N ALA A 1397 -11.46 11.16 -18.78
CA ALA A 1397 -12.84 10.77 -18.57
C ALA A 1397 -13.69 10.96 -19.84
N TRP A 1398 -13.53 12.10 -20.53
CA TRP A 1398 -14.19 12.35 -21.81
C TRP A 1398 -13.69 11.43 -22.93
N ALA A 1399 -12.38 11.11 -22.94
CA ALA A 1399 -11.81 10.18 -23.91
C ALA A 1399 -12.42 8.78 -23.75
N GLU A 1400 -12.54 8.29 -22.50
CA GLU A 1400 -13.19 7.01 -22.18
C GLU A 1400 -14.65 6.97 -22.64
N VAL A 1401 -15.43 8.01 -22.33
CA VAL A 1401 -16.83 8.14 -22.75
C VAL A 1401 -16.95 8.17 -24.28
N TYR A 1402 -16.08 8.93 -24.97
CA TYR A 1402 -16.09 9.02 -26.43
C TYR A 1402 -15.74 7.69 -27.11
N ILE A 1403 -14.71 6.99 -26.63
CA ILE A 1403 -14.31 5.67 -27.16
C ILE A 1403 -15.50 4.71 -27.11
N ILE A 1404 -16.18 4.65 -25.98
CA ILE A 1404 -17.31 3.75 -25.77
C ILE A 1404 -18.53 4.19 -26.60
N ALA A 1405 -18.80 5.50 -26.69
CA ALA A 1405 -19.86 6.04 -27.55
C ALA A 1405 -19.67 5.64 -29.01
N VAL A 1406 -18.44 5.79 -29.53
CA VAL A 1406 -18.11 5.39 -30.91
C VAL A 1406 -18.20 3.88 -31.10
N GLN A 1407 -17.74 3.09 -30.13
CA GLN A 1407 -17.82 1.62 -30.20
C GLN A 1407 -19.28 1.13 -30.20
N ARG A 1408 -20.14 1.65 -29.31
CA ARG A 1408 -21.57 1.30 -29.30
C ARG A 1408 -22.27 1.71 -30.58
N HIS A 1409 -22.00 2.90 -31.09
CA HIS A 1409 -22.55 3.35 -32.36
C HIS A 1409 -22.06 2.50 -33.56
N LYS A 1410 -20.80 2.05 -33.57
CA LYS A 1410 -20.29 1.09 -34.58
C LYS A 1410 -21.02 -0.25 -34.50
N ASN A 1411 -21.22 -0.80 -33.30
CA ASN A 1411 -21.94 -2.06 -33.10
C ASN A 1411 -23.40 -1.96 -33.55
N HIS A 1412 -24.06 -0.82 -33.31
CA HIS A 1412 -25.45 -0.62 -33.68
C HIS A 1412 -25.68 -0.51 -35.20
N ARG A 1413 -24.69 -0.04 -35.97
CA ARG A 1413 -24.74 0.00 -37.45
C ARG A 1413 -24.55 -1.36 -38.12
N GLN A 1414 -23.99 -2.34 -37.42
CA GLN A 1414 -23.82 -3.71 -37.94
C GLN A 1414 -24.93 -4.64 -37.39
N PRO A 1415 -26.20 -4.44 -37.80
CA PRO A 1415 -26.91 -5.56 -38.44
C PRO A 1415 -28.01 -5.09 -39.42
N LEU A 1416 -27.68 -4.81 -40.69
CA LEU A 1416 -28.68 -4.68 -41.79
C LEU A 1416 -28.12 -5.13 -43.16
N LYS A 1417 -27.19 -6.09 -43.16
CA LYS A 1417 -26.72 -6.76 -44.39
C LYS A 1417 -26.86 -8.28 -44.32
N THR A 1418 -28.02 -8.78 -43.88
CA THR A 1418 -28.45 -10.14 -44.26
C THR A 1418 -29.95 -10.31 -44.05
N THR A 1419 -30.60 -10.86 -45.08
CA THR A 1419 -31.99 -11.37 -45.14
C THR A 1419 -33.11 -10.37 -45.42
N THR A 1420 -33.36 -10.16 -46.72
CA THR A 1420 -34.63 -9.75 -47.30
C THR A 1420 -35.74 -10.75 -46.93
N CYS A 1421 -36.71 -10.35 -46.08
CA CYS A 1421 -38.03 -10.98 -46.07
C CYS A 1421 -39.12 -10.07 -45.47
N LEU A 1422 -39.98 -9.60 -46.37
CA LEU A 1422 -41.40 -9.22 -46.26
C LEU A 1422 -41.88 -8.27 -45.14
N GLU A 1423 -42.23 -7.07 -45.61
CA GLU A 1423 -43.22 -6.14 -45.07
C GLU A 1423 -44.50 -6.85 -44.61
N ASP A 1424 -44.85 -6.70 -43.33
CA ASP A 1424 -46.20 -6.29 -42.96
C ASP A 1424 -46.34 -5.95 -41.46
N GLY A 1425 -46.88 -4.75 -41.18
CA GLY A 1425 -47.92 -4.62 -40.16
C GLY A 1425 -47.56 -4.08 -38.76
N ILE A 1426 -47.24 -2.79 -38.67
CA ILE A 1426 -47.76 -1.84 -37.66
C ILE A 1426 -47.55 -2.21 -36.16
N ARG A 1427 -46.52 -1.61 -35.55
CA ARG A 1427 -46.67 -0.69 -34.41
C ARG A 1427 -45.34 0.00 -34.11
N ASN A 1428 -45.39 1.33 -34.14
CA ASN A 1428 -44.33 2.24 -33.74
C ASN A 1428 -43.86 1.92 -32.31
N GLY A 1429 -42.78 1.15 -32.18
CA GLY A 1429 -41.86 1.26 -31.06
C GLY A 1429 -40.64 1.99 -31.59
N SER A 1430 -40.52 3.28 -31.30
CA SER A 1430 -39.29 4.03 -31.58
C SER A 1430 -38.13 3.33 -30.89
N CYS A 1431 -37.36 2.55 -31.64
CA CYS A 1431 -36.11 1.98 -31.18
C CYS A 1431 -35.23 3.15 -30.75
N SER A 1432 -34.97 3.27 -29.45
CA SER A 1432 -34.21 4.36 -28.83
C SER A 1432 -32.86 4.48 -29.53
N SER A 1433 -32.65 5.58 -30.26
CA SER A 1433 -31.33 5.95 -30.76
C SER A 1433 -30.39 6.05 -29.55
N ASP A 1434 -29.28 5.31 -29.59
CA ASP A 1434 -28.22 5.33 -28.56
C ASP A 1434 -27.56 6.73 -28.53
N GLY A 1435 -28.21 7.67 -27.85
CA GLY A 1435 -27.90 9.11 -27.89
C GLY A 1435 -26.66 9.53 -27.07
N LEU A 1436 -25.85 8.56 -26.62
CA LEU A 1436 -24.59 8.86 -25.92
C LEU A 1436 -23.64 9.65 -26.81
N LEU A 1437 -23.59 9.31 -28.11
CA LEU A 1437 -22.74 10.02 -29.07
C LEU A 1437 -23.24 11.46 -29.30
N ASP A 1438 -24.56 11.69 -29.32
CA ASP A 1438 -25.16 13.02 -29.47
C ASP A 1438 -24.82 13.95 -28.29
N LEU A 1439 -24.72 13.39 -27.07
CA LEU A 1439 -24.29 14.13 -25.89
C LEU A 1439 -22.84 14.62 -26.00
N VAL A 1440 -21.93 13.77 -26.49
CA VAL A 1440 -20.50 14.11 -26.65
C VAL A 1440 -20.27 15.04 -27.85
N TYR A 1441 -21.09 14.94 -28.90
CA TYR A 1441 -20.94 15.74 -30.12
C TYR A 1441 -20.96 17.25 -29.90
N ALA A 1442 -21.72 17.73 -28.90
CA ALA A 1442 -21.82 19.15 -28.57
C ALA A 1442 -20.47 19.77 -28.15
N ASP A 1443 -19.62 18.98 -27.48
CA ASP A 1443 -18.33 19.43 -26.92
C ASP A 1443 -17.12 18.91 -27.72
N LEU A 1444 -17.34 18.06 -28.73
CA LEU A 1444 -16.30 17.33 -29.45
C LEU A 1444 -15.26 18.24 -30.11
N GLY A 1445 -15.66 19.38 -30.66
CA GLY A 1445 -14.74 20.34 -31.29
C GLY A 1445 -13.79 21.00 -30.29
N THR A 1446 -14.23 21.20 -29.04
CA THR A 1446 -13.33 21.69 -27.98
C THR A 1446 -12.47 20.57 -27.43
N LEU A 1447 -13.05 19.37 -27.22
CA LEU A 1447 -12.32 18.20 -26.74
C LEU A 1447 -11.18 17.81 -27.69
N SER A 1448 -11.39 17.82 -29.00
CA SER A 1448 -10.36 17.47 -29.98
C SER A 1448 -9.15 18.42 -29.92
N ARG A 1449 -9.38 19.73 -29.75
CA ARG A 1449 -8.29 20.71 -29.58
C ARG A 1449 -7.52 20.45 -28.29
N LEU A 1450 -8.22 20.17 -27.19
CA LEU A 1450 -7.61 19.91 -25.89
C LEU A 1450 -6.84 18.57 -25.85
N TRP A 1451 -7.38 17.51 -26.48
CA TRP A 1451 -6.69 16.22 -26.57
C TRP A 1451 -5.40 16.30 -27.39
N LEU A 1452 -5.42 17.00 -28.52
CA LEU A 1452 -4.20 17.23 -29.32
C LEU A 1452 -3.15 17.99 -28.52
N ALA A 1453 -3.55 19.04 -27.81
CA ALA A 1453 -2.64 19.78 -26.94
C ALA A 1453 -2.04 18.89 -25.83
N ALA A 1454 -2.83 17.99 -25.24
CA ALA A 1454 -2.36 17.08 -24.20
C ALA A 1454 -1.35 16.06 -24.74
N LEU A 1455 -1.55 15.55 -25.96
CA LEU A 1455 -0.62 14.63 -26.60
C LEU A 1455 0.68 15.32 -27.02
N GLN A 1456 0.61 16.58 -27.46
CA GLN A 1456 1.80 17.40 -27.75
C GLN A 1456 2.64 17.62 -26.49
N ASP A 1457 1.99 18.00 -25.39
CA ASP A 1457 2.65 18.16 -24.09
C ASP A 1457 3.30 16.85 -23.64
N PHE A 1458 2.59 15.72 -23.78
CA PHE A 1458 3.14 14.41 -23.44
C PHE A 1458 4.40 14.08 -24.24
N ALA A 1459 4.35 14.25 -25.57
CA ALA A 1459 5.48 13.98 -26.44
C ALA A 1459 6.71 14.85 -26.10
N LEU A 1460 6.49 16.11 -25.74
CA LEU A 1460 7.58 17.00 -25.30
C LEU A 1460 8.18 16.54 -23.96
N LEU A 1461 7.35 16.08 -23.02
CA LEU A 1461 7.80 15.63 -21.70
C LEU A 1461 8.50 14.26 -21.72
N THR A 1462 8.25 13.41 -22.73
CA THR A 1462 8.93 12.11 -22.88
C THR A 1462 10.25 12.19 -23.66
N LEU A 1463 10.61 13.35 -24.19
CA LEU A 1463 11.86 13.54 -24.93
C LEU A 1463 13.09 13.08 -24.12
N PRO A 1464 14.03 12.34 -24.74
CA PRO A 1464 15.33 12.05 -24.14
C PRO A 1464 16.07 13.32 -23.72
N SER A 1465 16.93 13.23 -22.68
CA SER A 1465 17.67 14.38 -22.13
C SER A 1465 18.52 15.14 -23.16
N GLU A 1466 18.94 14.46 -24.23
CA GLU A 1466 19.68 15.04 -25.36
C GLU A 1466 18.86 16.10 -26.12
N PHE A 1467 17.53 16.00 -26.07
CA PHE A 1467 16.59 16.92 -26.73
C PHE A 1467 15.91 17.88 -25.76
N ALA A 1468 16.39 17.99 -24.51
CA ALA A 1468 15.82 18.88 -23.51
C ALA A 1468 15.76 20.36 -23.95
N SER A 1469 16.61 20.78 -24.89
CA SER A 1469 16.59 22.12 -25.49
C SER A 1469 15.33 22.42 -26.33
N GLN A 1470 14.55 21.40 -26.68
CA GLN A 1470 13.29 21.54 -27.42
C GLN A 1470 12.09 21.82 -26.50
N LEU A 1471 12.24 21.66 -25.17
CA LEU A 1471 11.18 21.98 -24.22
C LEU A 1471 10.87 23.49 -24.27
N PRO A 1472 9.59 23.89 -24.43
CA PRO A 1472 9.23 25.30 -24.41
C PRO A 1472 9.62 25.96 -23.08
N ALA A 1473 10.22 27.15 -23.15
CA ALA A 1473 10.71 27.86 -21.97
C ALA A 1473 9.61 28.20 -20.95
N GLU A 1474 8.36 28.37 -21.40
CA GLU A 1474 7.20 28.67 -20.55
C GLU A 1474 6.40 27.40 -20.17
N GLY A 1475 6.80 26.22 -20.66
CA GLY A 1475 6.04 24.97 -20.53
C GLY A 1475 5.03 24.75 -21.67
N GLY A 1476 4.21 23.71 -21.48
CA GLY A 1476 3.23 23.27 -22.47
C GLY A 1476 1.86 23.95 -22.36
N ALA A 1477 0.89 23.38 -23.06
CA ALA A 1477 -0.50 23.79 -23.00
C ALA A 1477 -1.08 23.68 -21.59
N PHE A 1478 -0.77 22.61 -20.85
CA PHE A 1478 -1.32 22.36 -19.51
C PHE A 1478 -0.28 22.33 -18.39
N TYR A 1479 0.99 22.04 -18.69
CA TYR A 1479 2.07 22.08 -17.68
C TYR A 1479 2.93 23.34 -17.79
N THR A 1480 3.59 23.74 -16.70
CA THR A 1480 4.59 24.82 -16.73
C THR A 1480 6.01 24.22 -16.72
N ALA A 1481 7.00 24.95 -17.23
CA ALA A 1481 8.39 24.46 -17.28
C ALA A 1481 8.87 23.97 -15.90
N GLU A 1482 8.45 24.64 -14.83
CA GLU A 1482 8.87 24.35 -13.46
C GLU A 1482 8.17 23.14 -12.83
N THR A 1483 7.03 22.71 -13.40
CA THR A 1483 6.24 21.57 -12.92
C THR A 1483 6.35 20.34 -13.81
N SER A 1484 7.20 20.40 -14.84
CA SER A 1484 7.40 19.35 -15.85
C SER A 1484 7.63 17.96 -15.25
N GLU A 1485 8.52 17.81 -14.26
CA GLU A 1485 8.80 16.51 -13.62
C GLU A 1485 7.60 15.91 -12.88
N ASN A 1486 6.86 16.73 -12.13
CA ASN A 1486 5.66 16.27 -11.42
C ASN A 1486 4.52 15.97 -12.39
N ALA A 1487 4.37 16.78 -13.45
CA ALA A 1487 3.34 16.63 -14.47
C ALA A 1487 3.51 15.33 -15.27
N LYS A 1488 4.75 14.87 -15.52
CA LYS A 1488 5.03 13.61 -16.24
C LYS A 1488 4.21 12.44 -15.70
N LEU A 1489 4.12 12.29 -14.38
CA LEU A 1489 3.37 11.19 -13.75
C LEU A 1489 1.87 11.23 -14.11
N HIS A 1490 1.27 12.41 -14.18
CA HIS A 1490 -0.14 12.57 -14.54
C HIS A 1490 -0.39 12.28 -16.02
N TYR A 1491 0.54 12.67 -16.90
CA TYR A 1491 0.49 12.32 -18.31
C TYR A 1491 0.61 10.82 -18.53
N TYR A 1492 1.57 10.14 -17.88
CA TYR A 1492 1.74 8.68 -17.95
C TYR A 1492 0.46 7.90 -17.61
N ASN A 1493 -0.38 8.43 -16.71
CA ASN A 1493 -1.63 7.79 -16.29
C ASN A 1493 -2.82 8.06 -17.23
N SER A 1494 -2.73 9.00 -18.17
CA SER A 1494 -3.88 9.53 -18.92
C SER A 1494 -3.75 9.44 -20.44
N TRP A 1495 -2.52 9.48 -20.97
CA TRP A 1495 -2.25 9.60 -22.41
C TRP A 1495 -2.89 8.51 -23.27
N ALA A 1496 -2.93 7.25 -22.81
CA ALA A 1496 -3.30 6.11 -23.67
C ALA A 1496 -4.75 6.18 -24.17
N LEU A 1497 -5.70 6.53 -23.28
CA LEU A 1497 -7.10 6.71 -23.68
C LEU A 1497 -7.29 7.99 -24.50
N ILE A 1498 -6.56 9.07 -24.17
CA ILE A 1498 -6.59 10.32 -24.94
C ILE A 1498 -6.11 10.07 -26.38
N LEU A 1499 -5.04 9.30 -26.56
CA LEU A 1499 -4.49 8.91 -27.86
C LEU A 1499 -5.54 8.14 -28.69
N HIS A 1500 -6.18 7.14 -28.09
CA HIS A 1500 -7.21 6.35 -28.75
C HIS A 1500 -8.43 7.20 -29.15
N ALA A 1501 -8.93 8.06 -28.25
CA ALA A 1501 -10.02 8.98 -28.57
C ALA A 1501 -9.66 9.95 -29.71
N THR A 1502 -8.44 10.50 -29.70
CA THR A 1502 -7.96 11.42 -30.73
C THR A 1502 -7.85 10.72 -32.09
N ALA A 1503 -7.34 9.50 -32.12
CA ALA A 1503 -7.27 8.70 -33.35
C ALA A 1503 -8.68 8.45 -33.91
N LEU A 1504 -9.63 7.99 -33.08
CA LEU A 1504 -11.02 7.79 -33.50
C LEU A 1504 -11.68 9.07 -34.03
N TRP A 1505 -11.42 10.22 -33.40
CA TRP A 1505 -11.92 11.50 -33.87
C TRP A 1505 -11.36 11.88 -35.25
N LEU A 1506 -10.05 11.73 -35.46
CA LEU A 1506 -9.43 11.95 -36.78
C LEU A 1506 -9.98 11.00 -37.85
N THR A 1507 -10.25 9.73 -37.48
CA THR A 1507 -10.93 8.78 -38.36
C THR A 1507 -12.33 9.26 -38.75
N SER A 1508 -13.10 9.73 -37.77
CA SER A 1508 -14.49 10.18 -38.00
C SER A 1508 -14.58 11.44 -38.86
N THR A 1509 -13.56 12.29 -38.83
CA THR A 1509 -13.49 13.54 -39.60
C THR A 1509 -12.77 13.37 -40.95
N GLY A 1510 -12.21 12.19 -41.22
CA GLY A 1510 -11.44 11.91 -42.44
C GLY A 1510 -10.22 12.82 -42.63
N PHE A 1511 -9.71 13.40 -41.54
CA PHE A 1511 -8.70 14.47 -41.53
C PHE A 1511 -9.13 15.81 -42.18
N VAL A 1512 -10.40 16.04 -42.57
CA VAL A 1512 -10.79 17.20 -43.44
C VAL A 1512 -11.06 18.53 -42.70
N VAL A 1513 -11.08 18.60 -41.36
CA VAL A 1513 -11.54 19.81 -40.66
C VAL A 1513 -10.51 20.95 -40.67
N ALA A 1514 -10.81 21.99 -41.46
CA ALA A 1514 -10.43 23.37 -41.19
C ALA A 1514 -11.43 23.95 -40.17
N ASP A 1515 -10.94 24.42 -39.02
CA ASP A 1515 -11.78 24.99 -37.95
C ASP A 1515 -12.51 26.24 -38.48
N PRO A 1516 -13.85 26.39 -38.33
CA PRO A 1516 -14.57 27.57 -38.82
C PRO A 1516 -14.23 28.88 -38.08
N ASP A 1517 -13.60 28.81 -36.90
CA ASP A 1517 -13.42 29.95 -36.01
C ASP A 1517 -12.03 30.63 -36.08
N GLU A 1518 -11.09 30.17 -36.91
CA GLU A 1518 -9.95 31.02 -37.28
C GLU A 1518 -10.38 32.00 -38.37
N GLY A 1519 -10.67 33.23 -37.93
CA GLY A 1519 -11.16 34.35 -38.73
C GLY A 1519 -10.67 34.37 -40.18
N ALA A 1520 -11.56 33.92 -41.07
CA ALA A 1520 -11.44 34.03 -42.51
C ALA A 1520 -11.45 35.50 -42.96
N SER A 1521 -10.29 36.16 -42.90
CA SER A 1521 -10.00 37.31 -43.75
C SER A 1521 -8.52 37.28 -44.11
N ASN A 1522 -8.25 37.16 -45.42
CA ASN A 1522 -6.96 37.32 -46.11
C ASN A 1522 -6.26 36.04 -46.62
N LEU A 1523 -7.01 35.10 -47.18
CA LEU A 1523 -6.47 34.16 -48.17
C LEU A 1523 -7.23 34.30 -49.50
N SER A 1524 -6.94 35.38 -50.22
CA SER A 1524 -7.18 35.43 -51.66
C SER A 1524 -5.88 35.72 -52.41
N ARG A 1525 -5.55 34.74 -53.26
CA ARG A 1525 -4.61 34.76 -54.39
C ARG A 1525 -3.15 34.33 -54.12
N PRO A 1526 -2.68 33.24 -54.77
CA PRO A 1526 -1.32 32.72 -54.62
C PRO A 1526 -0.34 33.56 -55.45
N VAL A 1527 0.76 33.99 -54.83
CA VAL A 1527 1.90 34.60 -55.53
C VAL A 1527 3.11 33.68 -55.33
N THR A 1528 3.67 33.27 -56.46
CA THR A 1528 4.87 32.46 -56.64
C THR A 1528 6.13 33.12 -56.05
N PRO A 1529 6.94 32.40 -55.25
CA PRO A 1529 8.11 32.97 -54.56
C PRO A 1529 9.40 32.81 -55.39
N THR A 1530 10.03 33.93 -55.72
CA THR A 1530 11.45 34.00 -56.10
C THR A 1530 12.15 35.06 -55.26
N SER A 1531 13.36 34.72 -54.83
CA SER A 1531 14.42 35.58 -54.26
C SER A 1531 14.41 35.83 -52.74
N MET A 1532 15.50 35.34 -52.14
CA MET A 1532 16.02 35.55 -50.79
C MET A 1532 16.19 37.02 -50.39
N CYS A 1533 15.93 37.34 -49.11
CA CYS A 1533 16.94 37.81 -48.12
C CYS A 1533 16.31 38.50 -46.90
N GLN A 1534 16.67 37.99 -45.71
CA GLN A 1534 17.04 38.70 -44.48
C GLN A 1534 16.06 39.70 -43.83
N GLY A 1535 15.60 39.37 -42.62
CA GLY A 1535 15.00 40.33 -41.68
C GLY A 1535 14.29 39.65 -40.52
N SER A 1536 14.96 39.57 -39.38
CA SER A 1536 14.50 38.99 -38.11
C SER A 1536 13.17 39.55 -37.60
N SER A 1537 12.17 38.68 -37.37
CA SER A 1537 11.28 38.66 -36.20
C SER A 1537 10.25 37.54 -36.38
N SER A 1538 10.06 36.74 -35.34
CA SER A 1538 9.23 35.53 -35.30
C SER A 1538 7.73 35.84 -35.50
N GLY A 1539 7.26 35.75 -36.75
CA GLY A 1539 5.84 35.57 -37.05
C GLY A 1539 5.60 34.13 -37.46
N ALA A 1540 4.66 33.43 -36.80
CA ALA A 1540 4.30 32.04 -37.12
C ALA A 1540 3.98 31.91 -38.62
N THR A 1541 4.78 31.12 -39.34
CA THR A 1541 4.55 30.78 -40.74
C THR A 1541 3.19 30.07 -40.85
N ILE A 1542 2.27 30.65 -41.62
CA ILE A 1542 0.96 30.03 -41.95
C ILE A 1542 1.25 28.69 -42.61
N LYS A 1543 1.02 27.59 -41.88
CA LYS A 1543 1.21 26.21 -42.36
C LYS A 1543 0.07 25.85 -43.33
N SER A 1544 0.38 25.06 -44.35
CA SER A 1544 -0.67 24.53 -45.23
C SER A 1544 -1.52 23.48 -44.50
N PRO A 1545 -2.77 23.22 -44.90
CA PRO A 1545 -3.59 22.16 -44.30
C PRO A 1545 -2.92 20.78 -44.32
N GLU A 1546 -2.19 20.47 -45.40
CA GLU A 1546 -1.44 19.21 -45.52
C GLU A 1546 -0.29 19.11 -44.52
N ASP A 1547 0.40 20.21 -44.22
CA ASP A 1547 1.44 20.24 -43.18
C ASP A 1547 0.83 19.94 -41.81
N VAL A 1548 -0.35 20.49 -41.52
CA VAL A 1548 -1.07 20.22 -40.25
C VAL A 1548 -1.49 18.76 -40.13
N TYR A 1549 -1.94 18.13 -41.22
CA TYR A 1549 -2.29 16.71 -41.22
C TYR A 1549 -1.06 15.83 -40.98
N THR A 1550 0.05 16.20 -41.61
CA THR A 1550 1.34 15.51 -41.48
C THR A 1550 1.86 15.59 -40.05
N ASP A 1551 1.82 16.77 -39.43
CA ASP A 1551 2.19 16.96 -38.02
C ASP A 1551 1.34 16.11 -37.07
N ARG A 1552 0.00 16.09 -37.27
CA ARG A 1552 -0.93 15.31 -36.44
C ARG A 1552 -0.72 13.79 -36.59
N PHE A 1553 -0.47 13.32 -37.81
CA PHE A 1553 -0.17 11.93 -38.09
C PHE A 1553 1.13 11.48 -37.40
N HIS A 1554 2.21 12.25 -37.56
CA HIS A 1554 3.50 11.91 -36.95
C HIS A 1554 3.47 12.00 -35.42
N LEU A 1555 2.69 12.90 -34.82
CA LEU A 1555 2.49 12.95 -33.37
C LEU A 1555 1.88 11.65 -32.83
N ILE A 1556 0.75 11.21 -33.39
CA ILE A 1556 0.04 10.00 -32.92
C ILE A 1556 0.89 8.76 -33.17
N LEU A 1557 1.49 8.65 -34.36
CA LEU A 1557 2.35 7.53 -34.71
C LEU A 1557 3.60 7.49 -33.81
N GLY A 1558 4.27 8.63 -33.61
CA GLY A 1558 5.49 8.74 -32.81
C GLY A 1558 5.29 8.29 -31.37
N ILE A 1559 4.25 8.80 -30.69
CA ILE A 1559 3.89 8.39 -29.32
C ILE A 1559 3.62 6.89 -29.25
N SER A 1560 2.88 6.36 -30.24
CA SER A 1560 2.50 4.95 -30.27
C SER A 1560 3.72 4.03 -30.44
N VAL A 1561 4.62 4.37 -31.37
CA VAL A 1561 5.83 3.60 -31.67
C VAL A 1561 6.81 3.65 -30.50
N GLU A 1562 7.05 4.82 -29.91
CA GLU A 1562 7.94 4.98 -28.75
C GLU A 1562 7.53 4.05 -27.59
N PHE A 1563 6.23 4.02 -27.27
CA PHE A 1563 5.69 3.17 -26.22
C PHE A 1563 5.80 1.67 -26.54
N LEU A 1564 5.40 1.25 -27.74
CA LEU A 1564 5.40 -0.17 -28.13
C LEU A 1564 6.83 -0.72 -28.32
N CYS A 1565 7.81 0.14 -28.65
CA CYS A 1565 9.23 -0.20 -28.72
C CYS A 1565 9.84 -0.56 -27.36
N SER A 1566 9.31 -0.03 -26.25
CA SER A 1566 9.93 -0.07 -24.92
C SER A 1566 9.01 -0.65 -23.84
N LEU A 1567 8.32 -1.76 -24.15
CA LEU A 1567 7.44 -2.49 -23.22
C LEU A 1567 8.16 -2.94 -21.94
N ARG A 1568 8.20 -2.08 -20.92
CA ARG A 1568 8.66 -2.40 -19.56
C ARG A 1568 7.66 -3.34 -18.87
N SER A 1569 8.06 -3.96 -17.75
CA SER A 1569 7.23 -4.92 -16.98
C SER A 1569 6.02 -4.28 -16.30
N ASP A 1570 6.02 -2.95 -16.13
CA ASP A 1570 5.02 -2.11 -15.48
C ASP A 1570 3.96 -1.52 -16.44
N ALA A 1571 4.11 -1.71 -17.76
CA ALA A 1571 3.13 -1.21 -18.74
C ALA A 1571 1.77 -1.93 -18.61
N THR A 1572 0.70 -1.18 -18.32
CA THR A 1572 -0.65 -1.73 -18.14
C THR A 1572 -1.21 -2.30 -19.45
N MET A 1573 -1.95 -3.42 -19.36
CA MET A 1573 -2.59 -4.06 -20.53
C MET A 1573 -3.57 -3.12 -21.24
N GLU A 1574 -4.24 -2.25 -20.49
CA GLU A 1574 -5.15 -1.22 -21.00
C GLU A 1574 -4.42 -0.23 -21.93
N SER A 1575 -3.23 0.25 -21.53
CA SER A 1575 -2.47 1.21 -22.34
C SER A 1575 -1.96 0.59 -23.64
N ILE A 1576 -1.53 -0.68 -23.61
CA ILE A 1576 -1.12 -1.42 -24.82
C ILE A 1576 -2.30 -1.57 -25.78
N THR A 1577 -3.45 -1.96 -25.25
CA THR A 1577 -4.66 -2.19 -26.05
C THR A 1577 -5.17 -0.88 -26.66
N ALA A 1578 -5.21 0.21 -25.88
CA ALA A 1578 -5.61 1.52 -26.36
C ALA A 1578 -4.66 2.04 -27.47
N CYS A 1579 -3.35 1.83 -27.32
CA CYS A 1579 -2.35 2.21 -28.32
C CYS A 1579 -2.53 1.44 -29.64
N LEU A 1580 -2.71 0.12 -29.59
CA LEU A 1580 -2.96 -0.69 -30.79
C LEU A 1580 -4.26 -0.30 -31.50
N HIS A 1581 -5.34 -0.06 -30.75
CA HIS A 1581 -6.59 0.43 -31.33
C HIS A 1581 -6.46 1.85 -31.90
N ALA A 1582 -5.63 2.71 -31.30
CA ALA A 1582 -5.35 4.04 -31.84
C ALA A 1582 -4.65 3.93 -33.21
N LEU A 1583 -3.63 3.07 -33.34
CA LEU A 1583 -2.96 2.80 -34.61
C LEU A 1583 -3.92 2.22 -35.65
N GLN A 1584 -4.77 1.27 -35.25
CA GLN A 1584 -5.79 0.72 -36.14
C GLN A 1584 -6.72 1.82 -36.66
N ALA A 1585 -7.30 2.63 -35.76
CA ALA A 1585 -8.20 3.72 -36.13
C ALA A 1585 -7.51 4.77 -37.04
N LEU A 1586 -6.25 5.08 -36.77
CA LEU A 1586 -5.46 6.00 -37.59
C LEU A 1586 -5.31 5.50 -39.02
N LEU A 1587 -5.05 4.19 -39.20
CA LEU A 1587 -4.84 3.57 -40.51
C LEU A 1587 -6.14 3.18 -41.22
N ASP A 1588 -7.30 3.25 -40.57
CA ASP A 1588 -8.59 3.05 -41.25
C ASP A 1588 -8.87 4.15 -42.32
N VAL A 1589 -8.16 5.28 -42.27
CA VAL A 1589 -8.32 6.39 -43.23
C VAL A 1589 -7.36 6.24 -44.43
N PRO A 1590 -7.79 6.52 -45.68
CA PRO A 1590 -6.92 6.42 -46.86
C PRO A 1590 -5.68 7.32 -46.85
N TRP A 1591 -5.78 8.54 -46.33
CA TRP A 1591 -4.68 9.52 -46.37
C TRP A 1591 -3.46 9.10 -45.50
N PRO A 1592 -3.62 8.69 -44.23
CA PRO A 1592 -2.51 8.12 -43.45
C PRO A 1592 -1.90 6.87 -44.10
N ARG A 1593 -2.74 6.02 -44.71
CA ARG A 1593 -2.28 4.84 -45.45
C ARG A 1593 -1.46 5.22 -46.67
N SER A 1594 -1.83 6.24 -47.44
CA SER A 1594 -1.00 6.68 -48.57
C SER A 1594 0.37 7.19 -48.11
N LYS A 1595 0.44 7.84 -46.93
CA LYS A 1595 1.71 8.28 -46.34
C LYS A 1595 2.62 7.10 -45.95
N ILE A 1596 2.09 6.09 -45.25
CA ILE A 1596 2.85 4.86 -44.91
C ILE A 1596 3.19 4.04 -46.15
N GLY A 1597 2.28 3.96 -47.12
CA GLY A 1597 2.55 3.30 -48.40
C GLY A 1597 3.71 3.98 -49.14
N SER A 1598 3.79 5.31 -49.09
CA SER A 1598 4.88 6.09 -49.70
C SER A 1598 6.24 5.91 -49.03
N ASP A 1599 6.25 5.70 -47.70
CA ASP A 1599 7.44 5.55 -46.87
C ASP A 1599 7.58 4.10 -46.36
N GLN A 1600 8.23 3.27 -47.17
CA GLN A 1600 8.35 1.84 -46.93
C GLN A 1600 9.19 1.52 -45.68
N ASP A 1601 10.19 2.34 -45.35
CA ASP A 1601 11.05 2.14 -44.18
C ASP A 1601 10.25 2.29 -42.88
N LEU A 1602 9.35 3.28 -42.83
CA LEU A 1602 8.41 3.47 -41.72
C LEU A 1602 7.47 2.28 -41.53
N GLY A 1603 6.98 1.70 -42.64
CA GLY A 1603 6.16 0.49 -42.61
C GLY A 1603 6.90 -0.72 -42.04
N ILE A 1604 8.17 -0.91 -42.40
CA ILE A 1604 9.02 -2.00 -41.90
C ILE A 1604 9.32 -1.83 -40.41
N GLU A 1605 9.64 -0.61 -39.98
CA GLU A 1605 9.86 -0.31 -38.56
C GLU A 1605 8.63 -0.66 -37.73
N LEU A 1606 7.44 -0.23 -38.17
CA LEU A 1606 6.19 -0.53 -37.47
C LEU A 1606 5.91 -2.04 -37.40
N LEU A 1607 6.17 -2.80 -38.47
CA LEU A 1607 6.05 -4.27 -38.45
C LEU A 1607 7.02 -4.92 -37.46
N ASN A 1608 8.26 -4.44 -37.35
CA ASN A 1608 9.23 -4.94 -36.38
C ASN A 1608 8.80 -4.69 -34.94
N VAL A 1609 8.21 -3.52 -34.67
CA VAL A 1609 7.62 -3.19 -33.37
C VAL A 1609 6.47 -4.12 -33.04
N LEU A 1610 5.52 -4.33 -33.96
CA LEU A 1610 4.39 -5.23 -33.78
C LEU A 1610 4.83 -6.69 -33.59
N HIS A 1611 5.85 -7.13 -34.33
CA HIS A 1611 6.46 -8.46 -34.15
C HIS A 1611 6.98 -8.62 -32.71
N ARG A 1612 7.69 -7.62 -32.18
CA ARG A 1612 8.17 -7.62 -30.79
C ARG A 1612 7.02 -7.62 -29.76
N VAL A 1613 5.94 -6.90 -30.00
CA VAL A 1613 4.74 -6.90 -29.14
C VAL A 1613 4.13 -8.32 -29.08
N ILE A 1614 3.97 -8.97 -30.23
CA ILE A 1614 3.41 -10.33 -30.35
C ILE A 1614 4.30 -11.36 -29.62
N LEU A 1615 5.63 -11.18 -29.66
CA LEU A 1615 6.57 -12.06 -28.94
C LEU A 1615 6.53 -11.86 -27.43
N THR A 1616 6.37 -10.61 -26.95
CA THR A 1616 6.49 -10.24 -25.53
C THR A 1616 5.17 -10.26 -24.76
N ARG A 1617 4.01 -10.33 -25.43
CA ARG A 1617 2.68 -10.34 -24.83
C ARG A 1617 1.87 -11.55 -25.31
N GLU A 1618 1.46 -12.40 -24.36
CA GLU A 1618 0.74 -13.65 -24.65
C GLU A 1618 -0.78 -13.48 -24.77
N SER A 1619 -1.30 -12.29 -24.49
CA SER A 1619 -2.73 -12.03 -24.58
C SER A 1619 -3.24 -12.13 -26.03
N PRO A 1620 -4.23 -12.99 -26.33
CA PRO A 1620 -4.76 -13.15 -27.68
C PRO A 1620 -5.44 -11.88 -28.19
N SER A 1621 -6.04 -11.06 -27.31
CA SER A 1621 -6.65 -9.78 -27.71
C SER A 1621 -5.61 -8.77 -28.21
N ILE A 1622 -4.45 -8.71 -27.56
CA ILE A 1622 -3.32 -7.85 -27.98
C ILE A 1622 -2.73 -8.35 -29.30
N GLN A 1623 -2.60 -9.66 -29.47
CA GLN A 1623 -2.08 -10.26 -30.70
C GLN A 1623 -3.03 -10.04 -31.89
N LEU A 1624 -4.34 -10.16 -31.68
CA LEU A 1624 -5.37 -9.87 -32.69
C LEU A 1624 -5.37 -8.38 -33.08
N ALA A 1625 -5.33 -7.48 -32.11
CA ALA A 1625 -5.25 -6.05 -32.38
C ALA A 1625 -3.96 -5.70 -33.17
N SER A 1626 -2.84 -6.33 -32.83
CA SER A 1626 -1.57 -6.16 -33.56
C SER A 1626 -1.68 -6.64 -35.01
N LEU A 1627 -2.31 -7.80 -35.25
CA LEU A 1627 -2.55 -8.33 -36.60
C LEU A 1627 -3.45 -7.42 -37.45
N GLU A 1628 -4.45 -6.78 -36.84
CA GLU A 1628 -5.31 -5.85 -37.57
C GLU A 1628 -4.54 -4.61 -38.03
N VAL A 1629 -3.61 -4.10 -37.22
CA VAL A 1629 -2.69 -3.03 -37.63
C VAL A 1629 -1.78 -3.50 -38.78
N VAL A 1630 -1.21 -4.72 -38.70
CA VAL A 1630 -0.41 -5.31 -39.79
C VAL A 1630 -1.20 -5.34 -41.09
N ARG A 1631 -2.46 -5.75 -41.04
CA ARG A 1631 -3.33 -5.79 -42.20
C ARG A 1631 -3.54 -4.41 -42.82
N GLN A 1632 -3.71 -3.36 -42.02
CA GLN A 1632 -3.83 -1.99 -42.53
C GLN A 1632 -2.53 -1.49 -43.21
N ILE A 1633 -1.36 -1.89 -42.71
CA ILE A 1633 -0.06 -1.61 -43.35
C ILE A 1633 0.04 -2.30 -44.72
N ILE A 1634 -0.41 -3.56 -44.82
CA ILE A 1634 -0.44 -4.26 -46.12
C ILE A 1634 -1.41 -3.58 -47.09
N CYS A 1635 -2.60 -3.21 -46.63
CA CYS A 1635 -3.55 -2.45 -47.43
C CYS A 1635 -2.95 -1.14 -47.97
N ALA A 1636 -2.22 -0.40 -47.12
CA ALA A 1636 -1.51 0.82 -47.51
C ALA A 1636 -0.48 0.56 -48.63
N ALA A 1637 0.33 -0.49 -48.48
CA ALA A 1637 1.32 -0.87 -49.49
C ALA A 1637 0.67 -1.28 -50.82
N GLN A 1638 -0.45 -2.01 -50.77
CA GLN A 1638 -1.21 -2.38 -51.97
C GLN A 1638 -1.78 -1.16 -52.71
N GLU A 1639 -2.35 -0.20 -51.98
CA GLU A 1639 -2.90 1.03 -52.56
C GLU A 1639 -1.80 1.85 -53.24
N HIS A 1640 -0.64 2.00 -52.60
CA HIS A 1640 0.51 2.69 -53.19
C HIS A 1640 1.05 2.02 -54.45
N VAL A 1641 1.17 0.69 -54.46
CA VAL A 1641 1.60 -0.06 -55.65
C VAL A 1641 0.59 0.12 -56.79
N LYS A 1642 -0.72 0.09 -56.49
CA LYS A 1642 -1.78 0.33 -57.49
C LYS A 1642 -1.73 1.75 -58.04
N GLU A 1643 -1.49 2.75 -57.18
CA GLU A 1643 -1.38 4.16 -57.58
C GLU A 1643 -0.17 4.39 -58.48
N LYS A 1644 1.02 3.91 -58.11
CA LYS A 1644 2.23 4.00 -58.95
C LYS A 1644 2.04 3.36 -60.32
N ARG A 1645 1.38 2.20 -60.39
CA ARG A 1645 1.03 1.55 -61.67
C ARG A 1645 0.15 2.45 -62.53
N ARG A 1646 -0.89 3.05 -61.95
CA ARG A 1646 -1.78 3.98 -62.66
C ARG A 1646 -1.06 5.25 -63.11
N SER A 1647 -0.21 5.84 -62.28
CA SER A 1647 0.53 7.05 -62.65
C SER A 1647 1.49 6.81 -63.80
N ALA A 1648 2.14 5.64 -63.84
CA ALA A 1648 3.03 5.26 -64.95
C ALA A 1648 2.27 4.96 -66.25
N GLU A 1649 1.01 4.53 -66.18
CA GLU A 1649 0.13 4.39 -67.36
C GLU A 1649 -0.31 5.76 -67.91
N VAL A 1650 -0.30 6.82 -67.11
CA VAL A 1650 -0.77 8.17 -67.48
C VAL A 1650 0.37 9.12 -67.87
N ASP A 1651 1.60 8.89 -67.41
CA ASP A 1651 2.76 9.73 -67.76
C ASP A 1651 3.30 9.36 -69.17
N ASP A 1652 2.90 10.15 -70.19
CA ASP A 1652 3.14 9.92 -71.63
C ASP A 1652 4.62 9.68 -72.01
N GLY A 1653 5.57 10.02 -71.14
CA GLY A 1653 7.01 9.76 -71.34
C GLY A 1653 7.42 8.29 -71.21
N ALA A 1654 6.55 7.41 -70.67
CA ALA A 1654 6.82 5.98 -70.57
C ALA A 1654 6.72 5.26 -71.94
N ALA A 1655 6.07 5.87 -72.94
CA ALA A 1655 5.99 5.29 -74.28
C ALA A 1655 7.36 5.17 -74.99
N GLU A 1656 8.37 5.94 -74.57
CA GLU A 1656 9.72 5.89 -75.17
C GLU A 1656 10.69 4.89 -74.50
N LYS A 1657 10.30 4.22 -73.40
CA LYS A 1657 11.05 3.10 -72.84
C LYS A 1657 10.19 1.84 -72.94
N GLU A 1658 10.54 0.93 -73.85
CA GLU A 1658 9.78 -0.30 -74.21
C GLU A 1658 9.46 -1.27 -73.05
N THR A 1659 9.76 -0.93 -71.80
CA THR A 1659 9.30 -1.66 -70.61
C THR A 1659 8.83 -0.66 -69.55
N LEU A 1660 7.53 -0.66 -69.24
CA LEU A 1660 7.00 0.04 -68.06
C LEU A 1660 7.82 -0.37 -66.82
N PRO A 1661 8.20 0.56 -65.93
CA PRO A 1661 8.90 0.22 -64.69
C PRO A 1661 8.08 -0.77 -63.86
N GLU A 1662 8.67 -1.86 -63.39
CA GLU A 1662 7.94 -2.83 -62.56
C GLU A 1662 7.74 -2.29 -61.14
N PHE A 1663 6.48 -2.07 -60.78
CA PHE A 1663 6.10 -1.58 -59.46
C PHE A 1663 5.73 -2.72 -58.50
N GLY A 1664 6.36 -2.69 -57.33
CA GLY A 1664 6.19 -3.66 -56.22
C GLY A 1664 7.53 -4.14 -55.68
N GLU A 1665 7.52 -4.83 -54.54
CA GLU A 1665 8.74 -5.42 -53.97
C GLU A 1665 9.29 -6.58 -54.81
N GLY A 1666 10.61 -6.73 -54.85
CA GLY A 1666 11.34 -7.67 -55.72
C GLY A 1666 11.82 -7.04 -57.03
N LYS A 1667 11.16 -5.98 -57.52
CA LYS A 1667 11.47 -5.32 -58.81
C LYS A 1667 11.70 -6.38 -59.91
N ASP A 1668 12.70 -6.19 -60.77
CA ASP A 1668 12.99 -7.09 -61.88
C ASP A 1668 13.78 -8.35 -61.46
N THR A 1669 14.28 -8.45 -60.22
CA THR A 1669 15.14 -9.57 -59.77
C THR A 1669 14.42 -10.56 -58.86
N GLY A 1670 13.25 -10.20 -58.34
CA GLY A 1670 12.55 -10.95 -57.29
C GLY A 1670 13.22 -10.90 -55.91
N GLY A 1671 14.37 -10.22 -55.77
CA GLY A 1671 15.15 -10.23 -54.53
C GLY A 1671 14.47 -9.46 -53.39
N LEU A 1672 14.03 -10.17 -52.35
CA LEU A 1672 13.52 -9.60 -51.10
C LEU A 1672 14.61 -9.65 -50.03
N VAL A 1673 15.17 -8.48 -49.68
CA VAL A 1673 16.26 -8.40 -48.70
C VAL A 1673 15.67 -8.32 -47.28
N PRO A 1674 16.02 -9.26 -46.37
CA PRO A 1674 15.62 -9.20 -44.97
C PRO A 1674 15.99 -7.85 -44.32
N GLY A 1675 15.06 -7.25 -43.59
CA GLY A 1675 15.22 -5.92 -42.99
C GLY A 1675 14.95 -4.74 -43.93
N LYS A 1676 14.80 -4.95 -45.24
CA LYS A 1676 14.40 -3.92 -46.23
C LYS A 1676 13.12 -4.24 -47.00
N SER A 1677 12.48 -5.36 -46.68
CA SER A 1677 11.28 -5.85 -47.33
C SER A 1677 10.13 -5.92 -46.32
N LEU A 1678 9.07 -5.17 -46.60
CA LEU A 1678 7.80 -5.15 -45.87
C LEU A 1678 7.09 -6.49 -46.02
N VAL A 1679 7.21 -7.11 -47.20
CA VAL A 1679 6.69 -8.46 -47.45
C VAL A 1679 7.40 -9.50 -46.58
N PHE A 1680 8.74 -9.43 -46.49
CA PHE A 1680 9.52 -10.33 -45.65
C PHE A 1680 9.20 -10.16 -44.16
N ALA A 1681 9.15 -8.92 -43.65
CA ALA A 1681 8.79 -8.63 -42.26
C ALA A 1681 7.38 -9.13 -41.91
N THR A 1682 6.42 -9.00 -42.83
CA THR A 1682 5.05 -9.49 -42.64
C THR A 1682 4.98 -11.02 -42.67
N LEU A 1683 5.76 -11.68 -43.54
CA LEU A 1683 5.91 -13.13 -43.56
C LEU A 1683 6.46 -13.64 -42.23
N GLU A 1684 7.51 -13.01 -41.68
CA GLU A 1684 8.06 -13.39 -40.36
C GLU A 1684 7.00 -13.33 -39.26
N LEU A 1685 6.22 -12.25 -39.21
CA LEU A 1685 5.17 -12.04 -38.21
C LEU A 1685 4.04 -13.07 -38.35
N CYS A 1686 3.56 -13.33 -39.57
CA CYS A 1686 2.52 -14.33 -39.82
C CYS A 1686 3.02 -15.75 -39.53
N VAL A 1687 4.25 -16.08 -39.92
CA VAL A 1687 4.88 -17.38 -39.61
C VAL A 1687 5.06 -17.55 -38.10
N CYS A 1688 5.43 -16.50 -37.38
CA CYS A 1688 5.54 -16.55 -35.91
C CYS A 1688 4.20 -16.98 -35.28
N ILE A 1689 3.08 -16.39 -35.69
CA ILE A 1689 1.75 -16.76 -35.17
C ILE A 1689 1.35 -18.16 -35.62
N LEU A 1690 1.49 -18.46 -36.92
CA LEU A 1690 1.10 -19.76 -37.47
C LEU A 1690 1.89 -20.91 -36.85
N VAL A 1691 3.21 -20.78 -36.68
CA VAL A 1691 4.06 -21.82 -36.06
C VAL A 1691 3.82 -21.91 -34.55
N ARG A 1692 3.48 -20.81 -33.87
CA ARG A 1692 3.15 -20.83 -32.44
C ARG A 1692 1.83 -21.55 -32.18
N GLN A 1693 0.84 -21.43 -33.06
CA GLN A 1693 -0.45 -22.13 -32.96
C GLN A 1693 -0.41 -23.54 -33.59
N LEU A 1694 0.37 -23.73 -34.66
CA LEU A 1694 0.53 -24.96 -35.42
C LEU A 1694 2.03 -25.26 -35.68
N PRO A 1695 2.74 -25.83 -34.68
CA PRO A 1695 4.19 -26.07 -34.75
C PRO A 1695 4.62 -26.96 -35.93
N GLU A 1696 3.73 -27.85 -36.38
CA GLU A 1696 3.95 -28.80 -37.49
C GLU A 1696 4.24 -28.12 -38.84
N LEU A 1697 3.86 -26.84 -39.00
CA LEU A 1697 4.15 -26.08 -40.22
C LEU A 1697 5.66 -25.85 -40.40
N ASN A 1698 6.46 -25.91 -39.34
CA ASN A 1698 7.90 -25.73 -39.42
C ASN A 1698 8.63 -27.06 -39.73
N PRO A 1699 9.22 -27.23 -40.93
CA PRO A 1699 9.88 -28.47 -41.32
C PRO A 1699 11.08 -28.82 -40.43
N LYS A 1700 11.69 -27.84 -39.74
CA LYS A 1700 12.81 -28.10 -38.79
C LYS A 1700 12.34 -28.75 -37.49
N LEU A 1701 11.10 -28.49 -37.07
CA LEU A 1701 10.52 -29.13 -35.88
C LEU A 1701 10.05 -30.56 -36.20
N THR A 1702 9.61 -30.81 -37.44
CA THR A 1702 9.18 -32.14 -37.90
C THR A 1702 10.33 -33.02 -38.40
N GLY A 1703 11.48 -32.43 -38.79
CA GLY A 1703 12.65 -33.15 -39.32
C GLY A 1703 13.53 -33.91 -38.32
N SER A 1704 13.18 -33.98 -37.03
CA SER A 1704 13.87 -34.89 -36.10
C SER A 1704 13.31 -36.31 -36.24
N PRO A 1705 14.15 -37.33 -36.56
CA PRO A 1705 13.68 -38.69 -36.74
C PRO A 1705 13.20 -39.26 -35.40
N GLY A 1706 11.90 -39.21 -35.15
CA GLY A 1706 11.30 -39.73 -33.92
C GLY A 1706 9.98 -39.07 -33.51
N VAL A 1707 9.63 -37.90 -34.05
CA VAL A 1707 8.33 -37.27 -33.81
C VAL A 1707 7.33 -37.86 -34.80
N LYS A 1708 6.46 -38.76 -34.33
CA LYS A 1708 5.30 -39.24 -35.09
C LYS A 1708 4.43 -38.02 -35.43
N ALA A 1709 4.14 -37.80 -36.72
CA ALA A 1709 3.23 -36.75 -37.16
C ALA A 1709 1.94 -36.79 -36.33
N THR A 1710 1.65 -35.71 -35.61
CA THR A 1710 0.53 -35.66 -34.68
C THR A 1710 -0.78 -35.51 -35.47
N LYS A 1711 -1.89 -35.95 -34.89
CA LYS A 1711 -3.21 -35.90 -35.53
C LYS A 1711 -3.65 -34.44 -35.79
N PRO A 1712 -4.38 -34.15 -36.88
CA PRO A 1712 -4.99 -32.84 -37.13
C PRO A 1712 -5.77 -32.31 -35.92
N GLN A 1713 -5.61 -31.02 -35.56
CA GLN A 1713 -6.05 -30.45 -34.28
C GLN A 1713 -7.22 -29.46 -34.43
N ILE A 1714 -8.15 -29.49 -33.46
CA ILE A 1714 -9.16 -28.43 -33.28
C ILE A 1714 -8.52 -27.34 -32.41
N LEU A 1715 -8.28 -26.17 -33.00
CA LEU A 1715 -7.77 -25.01 -32.28
C LEU A 1715 -8.84 -24.43 -31.34
N LEU A 1716 -8.40 -23.91 -30.19
CA LEU A 1716 -9.23 -23.07 -29.32
C LEU A 1716 -9.69 -21.82 -30.08
N GLU A 1717 -10.83 -21.23 -29.68
CA GLU A 1717 -11.47 -20.14 -30.43
C GLU A 1717 -10.51 -18.97 -30.71
N ASP A 1718 -9.72 -18.55 -29.72
CA ASP A 1718 -8.72 -17.48 -29.88
C ASP A 1718 -7.61 -17.87 -30.87
N GLY A 1719 -7.10 -19.11 -30.80
CA GLY A 1719 -6.12 -19.63 -31.74
C GLY A 1719 -6.68 -19.68 -33.17
N SER A 1720 -7.97 -20.04 -33.32
CA SER A 1720 -8.66 -20.07 -34.60
C SER A 1720 -8.77 -18.68 -35.25
N ARG A 1721 -9.04 -17.64 -34.43
CA ARG A 1721 -9.12 -16.25 -34.89
C ARG A 1721 -7.75 -15.72 -35.31
N LEU A 1722 -6.71 -16.02 -34.53
CA LEU A 1722 -5.33 -15.62 -34.86
C LEU A 1722 -4.83 -16.25 -36.17
N VAL A 1723 -5.05 -17.55 -36.35
CA VAL A 1723 -4.68 -18.27 -37.59
C VAL A 1723 -5.46 -17.73 -38.79
N SER A 1724 -6.77 -17.48 -38.63
CA SER A 1724 -7.61 -16.93 -39.70
C SER A 1724 -7.15 -15.54 -40.13
N ALA A 1725 -6.84 -14.65 -39.18
CA ALA A 1725 -6.32 -13.31 -39.46
C ALA A 1725 -4.97 -13.36 -40.18
N ALA A 1726 -4.04 -14.23 -39.75
CA ALA A 1726 -2.75 -14.42 -40.41
C ALA A 1726 -2.91 -14.93 -41.86
N LEU A 1727 -3.83 -15.87 -42.12
CA LEU A 1727 -4.08 -16.38 -43.47
C LEU A 1727 -4.64 -15.31 -44.42
N VAL A 1728 -5.53 -14.44 -43.93
CA VAL A 1728 -6.05 -13.32 -44.73
C VAL A 1728 -4.89 -12.41 -45.16
N ILE A 1729 -4.02 -12.02 -44.23
CA ILE A 1729 -2.85 -11.18 -44.51
C ILE A 1729 -1.91 -11.87 -45.52
N LEU A 1730 -1.63 -13.16 -45.36
CA LEU A 1730 -0.78 -13.91 -46.30
C LEU A 1730 -1.33 -13.90 -47.73
N SER A 1731 -2.65 -14.02 -47.90
CA SER A 1731 -3.29 -14.00 -49.23
C SER A 1731 -3.22 -12.64 -49.93
N GLU A 1732 -3.00 -11.57 -49.17
CA GLU A 1732 -2.93 -10.18 -49.64
C GLU A 1732 -1.50 -9.79 -50.08
N LEU A 1733 -0.46 -10.50 -49.64
CA LEU A 1733 0.96 -10.18 -49.93
C LEU A 1733 1.35 -10.18 -51.43
N PRO A 1734 0.90 -11.12 -52.28
CA PRO A 1734 1.28 -11.13 -53.69
C PRO A 1734 0.91 -9.83 -54.43
N ALA A 1735 -0.11 -9.10 -53.97
CA ALA A 1735 -0.53 -7.83 -54.58
C ALA A 1735 0.44 -6.66 -54.32
N VAL A 1736 1.33 -6.78 -53.32
CA VAL A 1736 2.35 -5.78 -52.98
C VAL A 1736 3.65 -6.01 -53.77
N CYS A 1737 3.83 -7.20 -54.34
CA CYS A 1737 5.05 -7.58 -55.05
C CYS A 1737 5.03 -7.16 -56.54
N SER A 1738 6.22 -7.10 -57.14
CA SER A 1738 6.39 -7.16 -58.60
C SER A 1738 6.05 -8.59 -59.10
N PRO A 1739 5.87 -8.81 -60.41
CA PRO A 1739 5.68 -10.16 -60.96
C PRO A 1739 6.74 -11.16 -60.47
N GLU A 1740 8.04 -10.82 -60.57
CA GLU A 1740 9.17 -11.62 -60.08
C GLU A 1740 9.19 -11.78 -58.55
N GLY A 1741 8.91 -10.69 -57.80
CA GLY A 1741 8.82 -10.76 -56.33
C GLY A 1741 7.69 -11.67 -55.86
N SER A 1742 6.57 -11.68 -56.58
CA SER A 1742 5.41 -12.51 -56.26
C SER A 1742 5.73 -14.00 -56.43
N ILE A 1743 6.51 -14.36 -57.45
CA ILE A 1743 7.01 -15.72 -57.67
C ILE A 1743 7.91 -16.14 -56.50
N SER A 1744 8.72 -15.22 -55.96
CA SER A 1744 9.68 -15.51 -54.90
C SER A 1744 9.03 -15.89 -53.57
N ILE A 1745 7.83 -15.37 -53.26
CA ILE A 1745 7.10 -15.66 -52.01
C ILE A 1745 5.99 -16.70 -52.16
N LEU A 1746 5.49 -16.92 -53.38
CA LEU A 1746 4.35 -17.78 -53.65
C LEU A 1746 4.52 -19.22 -53.11
N PRO A 1747 5.70 -19.88 -53.23
CA PRO A 1747 5.91 -21.21 -52.67
C PRO A 1747 5.67 -21.25 -51.16
N THR A 1748 6.16 -20.25 -50.42
CA THR A 1748 6.01 -20.14 -48.97
C THR A 1748 4.55 -19.93 -48.58
N ILE A 1749 3.85 -19.03 -49.27
CA ILE A 1749 2.43 -18.75 -49.01
C ILE A 1749 1.59 -20.00 -49.29
N LEU A 1750 1.77 -20.65 -50.44
CA LEU A 1750 1.04 -21.87 -50.79
C LEU A 1750 1.34 -23.00 -49.79
N TYR A 1751 2.60 -23.18 -49.39
CA TYR A 1751 2.99 -24.15 -48.37
C TYR A 1751 2.28 -23.90 -47.03
N LEU A 1752 2.25 -22.65 -46.56
CA LEU A 1752 1.59 -22.30 -45.29
C LEU A 1752 0.06 -22.44 -45.39
N THR A 1753 -0.59 -21.95 -46.44
CA THR A 1753 -2.04 -22.02 -46.59
C THR A 1753 -2.52 -23.47 -46.75
N ILE A 1754 -1.84 -24.27 -47.58
CA ILE A 1754 -2.15 -25.70 -47.75
C ILE A 1754 -1.80 -26.48 -46.49
N GLY A 1755 -0.70 -26.13 -45.82
CA GLY A 1755 -0.32 -26.70 -44.53
C GLY A 1755 -1.39 -26.48 -43.46
N VAL A 1756 -1.88 -25.25 -43.29
CA VAL A 1756 -2.97 -24.96 -42.34
C VAL A 1756 -4.25 -25.71 -42.71
N LEU A 1757 -4.60 -25.77 -44.00
CA LEU A 1757 -5.72 -26.58 -44.47
C LEU A 1757 -5.54 -28.06 -44.08
N ARG A 1758 -4.35 -28.63 -44.29
CA ARG A 1758 -4.03 -30.02 -43.94
C ARG A 1758 -4.12 -30.28 -42.43
N GLU A 1759 -3.57 -29.40 -41.61
CA GLU A 1759 -3.54 -29.58 -40.15
C GLU A 1759 -4.89 -29.28 -39.46
N THR A 1760 -5.81 -28.57 -40.12
CA THR A 1760 -7.10 -28.16 -39.53
C THR A 1760 -8.34 -28.74 -40.21
N ALA A 1761 -8.21 -29.47 -41.33
CA ALA A 1761 -9.31 -30.15 -42.04
C ALA A 1761 -9.80 -31.42 -41.30
N VAL A 1762 -10.28 -31.25 -40.07
CA VAL A 1762 -10.89 -32.30 -39.24
C VAL A 1762 -12.39 -32.39 -39.57
N LYS A 1763 -12.92 -33.62 -39.75
CA LYS A 1763 -14.37 -33.86 -39.90
C LYS A 1763 -15.12 -33.40 -38.63
N LEU A 1764 -15.86 -32.30 -38.70
CA LEU A 1764 -16.73 -31.79 -37.63
C LEU A 1764 -18.15 -32.39 -37.71
N PRO A 1765 -18.88 -32.55 -36.59
CA PRO A 1765 -20.26 -33.04 -36.59
C PRO A 1765 -21.17 -32.15 -37.45
N GLY A 1766 -21.86 -32.74 -38.44
CA GLY A 1766 -22.78 -32.01 -39.32
C GLY A 1766 -22.17 -31.39 -40.58
N GLY A 1767 -20.89 -31.66 -40.89
CA GLY A 1767 -20.22 -31.19 -42.12
C GLY A 1767 -20.01 -29.67 -42.20
N GLN A 1768 -20.02 -28.99 -41.04
CA GLN A 1768 -19.66 -27.57 -40.97
C GLN A 1768 -18.14 -27.42 -41.07
N LEU A 1769 -17.69 -26.50 -41.93
CA LEU A 1769 -16.28 -26.14 -42.04
C LEU A 1769 -15.86 -25.36 -40.79
N SER A 1770 -14.72 -25.71 -40.20
CA SER A 1770 -14.14 -24.89 -39.12
C SER A 1770 -13.81 -23.48 -39.65
N SER A 1771 -13.78 -22.48 -38.77
CA SER A 1771 -13.45 -21.09 -39.13
C SER A 1771 -12.09 -21.00 -39.82
N THR A 1772 -11.10 -21.78 -39.37
CA THR A 1772 -9.75 -21.82 -39.95
C THR A 1772 -9.72 -22.47 -41.32
N VAL A 1773 -10.47 -23.55 -41.53
CA VAL A 1773 -10.59 -24.19 -42.85
C VAL A 1773 -11.27 -23.22 -43.81
N ALA A 1774 -12.37 -22.59 -43.42
CA ALA A 1774 -13.04 -21.58 -44.24
C ALA A 1774 -12.09 -20.42 -44.58
N ALA A 1775 -11.32 -19.92 -43.62
CA ALA A 1775 -10.32 -18.89 -43.85
C ALA A 1775 -9.21 -19.35 -44.81
N SER A 1776 -8.73 -20.59 -44.68
CA SER A 1776 -7.70 -21.15 -45.57
C SER A 1776 -8.21 -21.31 -47.01
N LEU A 1777 -9.46 -21.72 -47.21
CA LEU A 1777 -10.09 -21.84 -48.52
C LEU A 1777 -10.32 -20.46 -49.15
N GLN A 1778 -10.69 -19.45 -48.37
CA GLN A 1778 -10.81 -18.06 -48.85
C GLN A 1778 -9.45 -17.46 -49.20
N ALA A 1779 -8.43 -17.66 -48.36
CA ALA A 1779 -7.06 -17.24 -48.63
C ALA A 1779 -6.54 -17.89 -49.92
N LEU A 1780 -6.76 -19.20 -50.07
CA LEU A 1780 -6.40 -19.95 -51.27
C LEU A 1780 -7.13 -19.39 -52.51
N LYS A 1781 -8.44 -19.13 -52.42
CA LYS A 1781 -9.20 -18.49 -53.50
C LYS A 1781 -8.62 -17.12 -53.89
N GLY A 1782 -8.25 -16.31 -52.90
CA GLY A 1782 -7.61 -15.01 -53.12
C GLY A 1782 -6.28 -15.12 -53.88
N ILE A 1783 -5.43 -16.07 -53.48
CA ILE A 1783 -4.14 -16.34 -54.14
C ILE A 1783 -4.35 -16.81 -55.58
N LEU A 1784 -5.26 -17.77 -55.80
CA LEU A 1784 -5.52 -18.38 -57.11
C LEU A 1784 -6.12 -17.40 -58.12
N SER A 1785 -6.92 -16.45 -57.64
CA SER A 1785 -7.53 -15.40 -58.46
C SER A 1785 -6.66 -14.14 -58.60
N SER A 1786 -5.43 -14.16 -58.07
CA SER A 1786 -4.53 -13.01 -58.07
C SER A 1786 -4.23 -12.51 -59.49
N PRO A 1787 -4.28 -11.18 -59.73
CA PRO A 1787 -3.88 -10.59 -61.00
C PRO A 1787 -2.44 -10.95 -61.41
N MET A 1788 -1.56 -11.23 -60.44
CA MET A 1788 -0.16 -11.59 -60.70
C MET A 1788 -0.02 -12.93 -61.45
N ALA A 1789 -1.01 -13.83 -61.35
CA ALA A 1789 -1.03 -15.08 -62.12
C ALA A 1789 -1.22 -14.84 -63.63
N ARG A 1790 -1.76 -13.68 -64.02
CA ARG A 1790 -2.06 -13.32 -65.42
C ARG A 1790 -1.01 -12.42 -66.05
N ALA A 1791 -0.10 -11.85 -65.24
CA ALA A 1791 0.96 -10.98 -65.74
C ALA A 1791 1.97 -11.79 -66.57
N GLU A 1792 2.34 -11.29 -67.74
CA GLU A 1792 3.05 -12.06 -68.77
C GLU A 1792 4.37 -12.68 -68.28
N LYS A 1793 5.16 -11.91 -67.52
CA LYS A 1793 6.46 -12.38 -66.97
C LYS A 1793 6.34 -13.44 -65.89
N SER A 1794 5.26 -13.42 -65.09
CA SER A 1794 5.07 -14.35 -63.98
C SER A 1794 4.15 -15.52 -64.29
N ARG A 1795 3.35 -15.43 -65.37
CA ARG A 1795 2.32 -16.40 -65.74
C ARG A 1795 2.84 -17.84 -65.79
N THR A 1796 3.97 -18.10 -66.43
CA THR A 1796 4.52 -19.46 -66.55
C THR A 1796 4.86 -20.05 -65.19
N ALA A 1797 5.68 -19.35 -64.41
CA ALA A 1797 6.09 -19.77 -63.07
C ALA A 1797 4.89 -19.93 -62.11
N TRP A 1798 3.92 -19.01 -62.15
CA TRP A 1798 2.68 -19.12 -61.39
C TRP A 1798 1.89 -20.36 -61.81
N THR A 1799 1.74 -20.60 -63.12
CA THR A 1799 1.01 -21.76 -63.62
C THR A 1799 1.65 -23.05 -63.11
N ASP A 1800 2.98 -23.16 -63.11
CA ASP A 1800 3.71 -24.34 -62.62
C ASP A 1800 3.65 -24.50 -61.10
N LEU A 1801 3.74 -23.42 -60.34
CA LEU A 1801 3.57 -23.45 -58.88
C LEU A 1801 2.14 -23.79 -58.47
N LEU A 1802 1.14 -23.28 -59.18
CA LEU A 1802 -0.26 -23.61 -58.94
C LEU A 1802 -0.58 -25.06 -59.33
N ARG A 1803 0.00 -25.58 -60.42
CA ARG A 1803 -0.09 -27.01 -60.76
C ARG A 1803 0.52 -27.88 -59.66
N SER A 1804 1.67 -27.47 -59.14
CA SER A 1804 2.34 -28.18 -58.03
C SER A 1804 1.48 -28.16 -56.78
N ALA A 1805 0.90 -27.00 -56.42
CA ALA A 1805 0.00 -26.87 -55.28
C ALA A 1805 -1.30 -27.69 -55.40
N LEU A 1806 -1.91 -27.74 -56.58
CA LEU A 1806 -3.05 -28.62 -56.85
C LEU A 1806 -2.64 -30.09 -56.71
N THR A 1807 -1.44 -30.45 -57.18
CA THR A 1807 -0.89 -31.80 -57.03
C THR A 1807 -0.72 -32.14 -55.55
N THR A 1808 -0.16 -31.22 -54.75
CA THR A 1808 -0.01 -31.40 -53.29
C THR A 1808 -1.36 -31.62 -52.60
N ILE A 1809 -2.40 -30.87 -52.95
CA ILE A 1809 -3.75 -31.07 -52.38
C ILE A 1809 -4.33 -32.44 -52.78
N LEU A 1810 -4.12 -32.85 -54.03
CA LEU A 1810 -4.54 -34.18 -54.49
C LEU A 1810 -3.76 -35.30 -53.80
N ASP A 1811 -2.47 -35.09 -53.52
CA ASP A 1811 -1.61 -36.04 -52.81
C ASP A 1811 -1.95 -36.11 -51.31
N CYS A 1812 -2.40 -35.00 -50.69
CA CYS A 1812 -2.95 -35.01 -49.33
C CYS A 1812 -4.19 -35.92 -49.20
N TRP A 1813 -4.92 -36.16 -50.29
CA TRP A 1813 -6.07 -37.08 -50.30
C TRP A 1813 -5.63 -38.56 -50.23
N ASP A 1814 -4.45 -38.89 -50.77
CA ASP A 1814 -3.93 -40.26 -50.89
C ASP A 1814 -2.75 -40.47 -49.92
N PRO A 1815 -2.97 -40.55 -48.59
CA PRO A 1815 -1.87 -40.79 -47.65
C PRO A 1815 -1.24 -42.15 -47.92
N VAL A 1816 0.09 -42.16 -48.09
CA VAL A 1816 0.89 -43.38 -48.38
C VAL A 1816 0.87 -44.39 -47.23
N ASP A 1817 0.54 -43.95 -46.02
CA ASP A 1817 0.48 -44.80 -44.81
C ASP A 1817 -0.95 -44.89 -44.26
N GLU A 1818 -1.50 -46.13 -44.19
CA GLU A 1818 -2.88 -46.45 -43.76
C GLU A 1818 -3.22 -46.06 -42.31
N THR A 1819 -2.30 -45.47 -41.54
CA THR A 1819 -2.51 -45.12 -40.12
C THR A 1819 -2.99 -43.69 -39.87
N HIS A 1820 -3.24 -42.89 -40.90
CA HIS A 1820 -3.71 -41.51 -40.75
C HIS A 1820 -5.25 -41.42 -40.69
N GLN A 1821 -5.75 -40.63 -39.73
CA GLN A 1821 -7.18 -40.32 -39.61
C GLN A 1821 -7.65 -39.59 -40.88
N GLU A 1822 -8.75 -40.03 -41.50
CA GLU A 1822 -9.29 -39.49 -42.75
C GLU A 1822 -9.51 -37.97 -42.64
N LEU A 1823 -8.78 -37.20 -43.45
CA LEU A 1823 -8.99 -35.77 -43.65
C LEU A 1823 -10.44 -35.51 -44.10
N ASP A 1824 -10.97 -34.33 -43.81
CA ASP A 1824 -12.32 -33.96 -44.25
C ASP A 1824 -12.39 -33.86 -45.79
N GLU A 1825 -13.05 -34.84 -46.38
CA GLU A 1825 -13.24 -34.99 -47.83
C GLU A 1825 -13.97 -33.78 -48.42
N VAL A 1826 -14.89 -33.16 -47.67
CA VAL A 1826 -15.63 -31.97 -48.13
C VAL A 1826 -14.68 -30.77 -48.23
N SER A 1827 -13.83 -30.55 -47.23
CA SER A 1827 -12.81 -29.49 -47.23
C SER A 1827 -11.85 -29.61 -48.40
N LEU A 1828 -11.31 -30.82 -48.63
CA LEU A 1828 -10.40 -31.08 -49.74
C LEU A 1828 -11.11 -30.94 -51.10
N LEU A 1829 -12.34 -31.44 -51.24
CA LEU A 1829 -13.11 -31.31 -52.48
C LEU A 1829 -13.46 -29.85 -52.77
N THR A 1830 -13.75 -29.07 -51.74
CA THR A 1830 -13.96 -27.62 -51.85
C THR A 1830 -12.68 -26.93 -52.29
N ALA A 1831 -11.51 -27.30 -51.77
CA ALA A 1831 -10.22 -26.77 -52.22
C ALA A 1831 -9.97 -27.05 -53.71
N ILE A 1832 -10.21 -28.29 -54.16
CA ILE A 1832 -10.12 -28.67 -55.59
C ILE A 1832 -11.08 -27.82 -56.44
N THR A 1833 -12.32 -27.64 -55.97
CA THR A 1833 -13.32 -26.82 -56.66
C THR A 1833 -12.88 -25.37 -56.78
N VAL A 1834 -12.30 -24.81 -55.71
CA VAL A 1834 -11.76 -23.44 -55.72
C VAL A 1834 -10.63 -23.32 -56.75
N PHE A 1835 -9.74 -24.31 -56.86
CA PHE A 1835 -8.72 -24.38 -57.91
C PHE A 1835 -9.35 -24.37 -59.32
N ILE A 1836 -10.34 -25.22 -59.57
CA ILE A 1836 -11.01 -25.34 -60.87
C ILE A 1836 -11.66 -24.02 -61.29
N LEU A 1837 -12.34 -23.35 -60.36
CA LEU A 1837 -13.13 -22.15 -60.66
C LEU A 1837 -12.30 -20.86 -60.70
N SER A 1838 -11.19 -20.80 -59.95
CA SER A 1838 -10.48 -19.54 -59.71
C SER A 1838 -9.18 -19.39 -60.51
N THR A 1839 -8.60 -20.47 -61.03
CA THR A 1839 -7.35 -20.44 -61.81
C THR A 1839 -7.57 -20.31 -63.31
N SER A 1840 -6.51 -20.04 -64.08
CA SER A 1840 -6.58 -20.10 -65.54
C SER A 1840 -6.78 -21.56 -66.00
N PRO A 1841 -7.44 -21.79 -67.15
CA PRO A 1841 -7.62 -23.14 -67.70
C PRO A 1841 -6.28 -23.89 -67.88
N GLU A 1842 -5.17 -23.17 -68.08
CA GLU A 1842 -3.82 -23.74 -68.24
C GLU A 1842 -3.34 -24.53 -67.02
N VAL A 1843 -3.85 -24.23 -65.82
CA VAL A 1843 -3.51 -24.95 -64.59
C VAL A 1843 -4.29 -26.26 -64.49
N THR A 1844 -5.60 -26.23 -64.78
CA THR A 1844 -6.54 -27.29 -64.42
C THR A 1844 -6.91 -28.21 -65.58
N THR A 1845 -6.70 -27.80 -66.83
CA THR A 1845 -7.04 -28.59 -68.04
C THR A 1845 -5.93 -29.56 -68.47
N ILE A 1846 -4.84 -29.69 -67.71
CA ILE A 1846 -3.83 -30.73 -67.97
C ILE A 1846 -4.49 -32.10 -67.79
N PRO A 1847 -4.44 -32.99 -68.80
CA PRO A 1847 -5.16 -34.26 -68.76
C PRO A 1847 -4.90 -35.09 -67.49
N CYS A 1848 -3.66 -35.12 -67.00
CA CYS A 1848 -3.29 -35.89 -65.79
C CYS A 1848 -3.97 -35.35 -64.52
N LEU A 1849 -3.97 -34.02 -64.33
CA LEU A 1849 -4.55 -33.39 -63.15
C LEU A 1849 -6.08 -33.37 -63.24
N GLN A 1850 -6.61 -33.01 -64.41
CA GLN A 1850 -8.05 -33.00 -64.66
C GLN A 1850 -8.66 -34.38 -64.40
N LYS A 1851 -7.99 -35.45 -64.86
CA LYS A 1851 -8.44 -36.82 -64.60
C LYS A 1851 -8.45 -37.13 -63.10
N ARG A 1852 -7.37 -36.83 -62.35
CA ARG A 1852 -7.34 -37.04 -60.90
C ARG A 1852 -8.47 -36.26 -60.20
N CYS A 1853 -8.71 -35.01 -60.57
CA CYS A 1853 -9.82 -34.22 -60.02
C CYS A 1853 -11.18 -34.87 -60.29
N ILE A 1854 -11.45 -35.27 -61.54
CA ILE A 1854 -12.69 -35.96 -61.93
C ILE A 1854 -12.86 -37.26 -61.14
N ASP A 1855 -11.79 -38.04 -60.98
CA ASP A 1855 -11.80 -39.29 -60.23
C ASP A 1855 -12.15 -39.05 -58.75
N LYS A 1856 -11.69 -37.95 -58.13
CA LYS A 1856 -12.09 -37.57 -56.78
C LYS A 1856 -13.57 -37.20 -56.68
N PHE A 1857 -14.10 -36.40 -57.61
CA PHE A 1857 -15.55 -36.10 -57.65
C PHE A 1857 -16.40 -37.36 -57.85
N LYS A 1858 -15.93 -38.28 -58.69
CA LYS A 1858 -16.60 -39.56 -58.90
C LYS A 1858 -16.60 -40.40 -57.62
N ALA A 1859 -15.47 -40.49 -56.95
CA ALA A 1859 -15.35 -41.19 -55.67
C ALA A 1859 -16.29 -40.60 -54.62
N THR A 1860 -16.36 -39.27 -54.47
CA THR A 1860 -17.24 -38.63 -53.48
C THR A 1860 -18.72 -38.74 -53.79
N LEU A 1861 -19.12 -38.86 -55.07
CA LEU A 1861 -20.49 -39.22 -55.46
C LEU A 1861 -20.86 -40.66 -55.08
N GLU A 1862 -19.87 -41.57 -54.99
CA GLU A 1862 -20.07 -42.98 -54.63
C GLU A 1862 -20.02 -43.23 -53.11
N ILE A 1863 -19.45 -42.30 -52.32
CA ILE A 1863 -19.42 -42.34 -50.86
C ILE A 1863 -20.85 -42.32 -50.29
N LYS A 1864 -21.13 -43.16 -49.27
CA LYS A 1864 -22.48 -43.30 -48.67
C LYS A 1864 -22.89 -42.17 -47.71
N ASP A 1865 -21.97 -41.29 -47.34
CA ASP A 1865 -22.27 -40.16 -46.46
C ASP A 1865 -23.12 -39.12 -47.21
N PRO A 1866 -24.37 -38.86 -46.76
CA PRO A 1866 -25.26 -37.95 -47.47
C PRO A 1866 -24.76 -36.51 -47.45
N VAL A 1867 -24.03 -36.07 -46.43
CA VAL A 1867 -23.53 -34.68 -46.35
C VAL A 1867 -22.45 -34.44 -47.40
N VAL A 1868 -21.56 -35.43 -47.58
CA VAL A 1868 -20.52 -35.40 -48.63
C VAL A 1868 -21.16 -35.39 -50.01
N GLN A 1869 -22.20 -36.21 -50.23
CA GLN A 1869 -22.93 -36.22 -51.50
C GLN A 1869 -23.59 -34.88 -51.80
N ILE A 1870 -24.36 -34.30 -50.86
CA ILE A 1870 -25.02 -32.99 -51.03
C ILE A 1870 -23.99 -31.93 -51.42
N LYS A 1871 -22.89 -31.85 -50.67
CA LYS A 1871 -21.81 -30.89 -50.95
C LYS A 1871 -21.15 -31.15 -52.30
N THR A 1872 -20.94 -32.41 -52.67
CA THR A 1872 -20.41 -32.78 -53.99
C THR A 1872 -21.32 -32.30 -55.11
N TYR A 1873 -22.64 -32.46 -55.00
CA TYR A 1873 -23.60 -31.94 -55.98
C TYR A 1873 -23.56 -30.41 -56.08
N GLN A 1874 -23.51 -29.70 -54.94
CA GLN A 1874 -23.41 -28.23 -54.91
C GLN A 1874 -22.11 -27.72 -55.57
N LEU A 1875 -20.99 -28.41 -55.36
CA LEU A 1875 -19.71 -28.07 -55.95
C LEU A 1875 -19.69 -28.39 -57.46
N LEU A 1876 -20.25 -29.52 -57.89
CA LEU A 1876 -20.39 -29.87 -59.30
C LEU A 1876 -21.30 -28.91 -60.05
N HIS A 1877 -22.42 -28.50 -59.43
CA HIS A 1877 -23.30 -27.46 -59.96
C HIS A 1877 -22.51 -26.18 -60.30
N SER A 1878 -21.60 -25.77 -59.41
CA SER A 1878 -20.75 -24.59 -59.63
C SER A 1878 -19.74 -24.79 -60.78
N ILE A 1879 -19.19 -26.00 -60.94
CA ILE A 1879 -18.28 -26.34 -62.04
C ILE A 1879 -19.03 -26.40 -63.38
N PHE A 1880 -20.25 -26.95 -63.39
CA PHE A 1880 -21.04 -27.10 -64.61
C PHE A 1880 -21.53 -25.74 -65.15
N GLN A 1881 -21.82 -24.79 -64.25
CA GLN A 1881 -22.14 -23.41 -64.61
C GLN A 1881 -20.92 -22.59 -65.08
N TYR A 1882 -19.70 -23.13 -65.01
CA TYR A 1882 -18.51 -22.35 -65.35
C TYR A 1882 -18.52 -21.96 -66.85
N PRO A 1883 -18.30 -20.67 -67.19
CA PRO A 1883 -18.52 -20.17 -68.55
C PRO A 1883 -17.60 -20.76 -69.60
N ASN A 1884 -16.42 -21.26 -69.21
CA ASN A 1884 -15.43 -21.79 -70.14
C ASN A 1884 -15.67 -23.29 -70.41
N PRO A 1885 -16.10 -23.67 -71.64
CA PRO A 1885 -16.37 -25.06 -71.99
C PRO A 1885 -15.18 -25.99 -71.81
N ALA A 1886 -13.95 -25.49 -71.99
CA ALA A 1886 -12.74 -26.29 -71.85
C ALA A 1886 -12.56 -26.85 -70.43
N VAL A 1887 -13.14 -26.17 -69.43
CA VAL A 1887 -13.14 -26.60 -68.04
C VAL A 1887 -14.40 -27.41 -67.73
N SER A 1888 -15.59 -26.92 -68.06
CA SER A 1888 -16.85 -27.56 -67.63
C SER A 1888 -17.19 -28.85 -68.39
N TYR A 1889 -16.92 -28.91 -69.70
CA TYR A 1889 -17.34 -30.04 -70.54
C TYR A 1889 -16.71 -31.38 -70.14
N PRO A 1890 -15.41 -31.47 -69.80
CA PRO A 1890 -14.82 -32.72 -69.33
C PRO A 1890 -15.50 -33.29 -68.09
N TYR A 1891 -15.82 -32.45 -67.09
CA TYR A 1891 -16.53 -32.88 -65.88
C TYR A 1891 -17.97 -33.30 -66.20
N ILE A 1892 -18.69 -32.50 -67.01
CA ILE A 1892 -20.03 -32.82 -67.49
C ILE A 1892 -20.04 -34.19 -68.18
N TYR A 1893 -19.14 -34.39 -69.14
CA TYR A 1893 -19.03 -35.62 -69.92
C TYR A 1893 -18.75 -36.84 -69.04
N SER A 1894 -17.87 -36.71 -68.04
CA SER A 1894 -17.49 -37.82 -67.16
C SER A 1894 -18.48 -38.13 -66.03
N LEU A 1895 -19.22 -37.13 -65.53
CA LEU A 1895 -20.00 -37.25 -64.30
C LEU A 1895 -21.51 -37.17 -64.52
N ALA A 1896 -22.00 -36.58 -65.61
CA ALA A 1896 -23.44 -36.43 -65.84
C ALA A 1896 -24.19 -37.77 -65.90
N SER A 1897 -23.57 -38.81 -66.47
CA SER A 1897 -24.13 -40.17 -66.46
C SER A 1897 -24.25 -40.73 -65.04
N CYS A 1898 -23.22 -40.56 -64.21
CA CYS A 1898 -23.20 -40.99 -62.81
C CYS A 1898 -24.31 -40.30 -62.00
N ILE A 1899 -24.49 -38.98 -62.20
CA ILE A 1899 -25.56 -38.20 -61.57
C ILE A 1899 -26.95 -38.72 -62.00
N MET A 1900 -27.11 -38.97 -63.30
CA MET A 1900 -28.37 -39.49 -63.85
C MET A 1900 -28.71 -40.88 -63.31
N GLU A 1901 -27.73 -41.78 -63.25
CA GLU A 1901 -27.89 -43.12 -62.67
C GLU A 1901 -28.28 -43.06 -61.20
N LYS A 1902 -27.64 -42.18 -60.41
CA LYS A 1902 -27.98 -41.96 -59.00
C LYS A 1902 -29.39 -41.42 -58.80
N LEU A 1903 -29.81 -40.43 -59.58
CA LEU A 1903 -31.16 -39.88 -59.48
C LEU A 1903 -32.22 -40.90 -59.89
N GLN A 1904 -31.94 -41.74 -60.90
CA GLN A 1904 -32.83 -42.85 -61.25
C GLN A 1904 -32.86 -43.95 -60.17
N GLU A 1905 -31.75 -44.20 -59.46
CA GLU A 1905 -31.70 -45.11 -58.31
C GLU A 1905 -32.60 -44.59 -57.17
N ILE A 1906 -32.54 -43.28 -56.88
CA ILE A 1906 -33.37 -42.63 -55.86
C ILE A 1906 -34.86 -42.62 -56.29
N ASP A 1907 -35.16 -42.37 -57.57
CA ASP A 1907 -36.53 -42.44 -58.11
C ASP A 1907 -37.17 -43.83 -57.93
N LYS A 1908 -36.38 -44.89 -58.14
CA LYS A 1908 -36.85 -46.27 -57.93
C LYS A 1908 -37.08 -46.62 -56.46
N ARG A 1909 -36.22 -46.15 -55.54
CA ARG A 1909 -36.35 -46.43 -54.09
C ARG A 1909 -37.38 -45.54 -53.41
N LYS A 1910 -37.56 -44.30 -53.89
CA LYS A 1910 -38.20 -43.16 -53.21
C LYS A 1910 -37.44 -42.75 -51.94
N PRO A 1911 -37.23 -41.44 -51.69
CA PRO A 1911 -36.41 -40.98 -50.56
C PRO A 1911 -37.10 -41.23 -49.22
N GLU A 1912 -36.38 -41.85 -48.27
CA GLU A 1912 -36.92 -42.19 -46.94
C GLU A 1912 -36.63 -41.11 -45.88
N ASN A 1913 -35.56 -40.34 -46.07
CA ASN A 1913 -35.08 -39.35 -45.10
C ASN A 1913 -34.88 -37.97 -45.78
N THR A 1914 -34.81 -36.92 -44.95
CA THR A 1914 -34.66 -35.54 -45.43
C THR A 1914 -33.34 -35.32 -46.18
N ALA A 1915 -32.28 -36.05 -45.81
CA ALA A 1915 -30.98 -35.93 -46.44
C ALA A 1915 -30.99 -36.47 -47.89
N GLU A 1916 -31.62 -37.63 -48.13
CA GLU A 1916 -31.84 -38.17 -49.48
C GLU A 1916 -32.70 -37.25 -50.34
N LEU A 1917 -33.72 -36.60 -49.74
CA LEU A 1917 -34.51 -35.59 -50.43
C LEU A 1917 -33.65 -34.40 -50.87
N GLU A 1918 -32.76 -33.90 -50.02
CA GLU A 1918 -31.85 -32.80 -50.37
C GLU A 1918 -30.83 -33.22 -51.44
N ILE A 1919 -30.24 -34.41 -51.33
CA ILE A 1919 -29.36 -34.98 -52.37
C ILE A 1919 -30.07 -34.96 -53.72
N PHE A 1920 -31.32 -35.42 -53.74
CA PHE A 1920 -32.13 -35.47 -54.94
C PHE A 1920 -32.44 -34.08 -55.50
N GLN A 1921 -32.85 -33.15 -54.64
CA GLN A 1921 -33.13 -31.76 -55.04
C GLN A 1921 -31.89 -31.08 -55.63
N GLU A 1922 -30.72 -31.25 -55.00
CA GLU A 1922 -29.45 -30.71 -55.53
C GLU A 1922 -29.03 -31.39 -56.82
N GLY A 1923 -29.19 -32.71 -56.94
CA GLY A 1923 -28.94 -33.42 -58.19
C GLY A 1923 -29.84 -32.94 -59.35
N ILE A 1924 -31.12 -32.65 -59.07
CA ILE A 1924 -32.03 -32.04 -60.08
C ILE A 1924 -31.55 -30.65 -60.46
N LYS A 1925 -31.16 -29.79 -59.52
CA LYS A 1925 -30.60 -28.47 -59.84
C LYS A 1925 -29.38 -28.58 -60.76
N VAL A 1926 -28.52 -29.57 -60.53
CA VAL A 1926 -27.36 -29.84 -61.41
C VAL A 1926 -27.81 -30.22 -62.82
N LEU A 1927 -28.84 -31.05 -62.98
CA LEU A 1927 -29.38 -31.39 -64.30
C LEU A 1927 -30.08 -30.21 -64.97
N GLU A 1928 -30.80 -29.38 -64.21
CA GLU A 1928 -31.41 -28.16 -64.72
C GLU A 1928 -30.35 -27.20 -65.26
N THR A 1929 -29.20 -27.08 -64.58
CA THR A 1929 -28.08 -26.32 -65.15
C THR A 1929 -27.48 -26.94 -66.39
N LEU A 1930 -27.47 -28.27 -66.49
CA LEU A 1930 -26.99 -28.95 -67.68
C LEU A 1930 -27.92 -28.66 -68.89
N VAL A 1931 -29.23 -28.55 -68.64
CA VAL A 1931 -30.20 -28.08 -69.64
C VAL A 1931 -29.92 -26.63 -70.05
N THR A 1932 -29.61 -25.72 -69.11
CA THR A 1932 -29.36 -24.31 -69.47
C THR A 1932 -28.04 -24.12 -70.22
N VAL A 1933 -27.00 -24.88 -69.85
CA VAL A 1933 -25.66 -24.83 -70.46
C VAL A 1933 -25.60 -25.54 -71.81
N ALA A 1934 -26.43 -26.56 -72.04
CA ALA A 1934 -26.51 -27.25 -73.33
C ALA A 1934 -26.99 -26.33 -74.46
N GLU A 1935 -26.47 -26.56 -75.67
CA GLU A 1935 -26.89 -25.83 -76.87
C GLU A 1935 -28.39 -26.00 -77.15
N GLU A 1936 -29.03 -24.96 -77.68
CA GLU A 1936 -30.50 -24.82 -77.75
C GLU A 1936 -31.21 -26.01 -78.41
N HIS A 1937 -30.56 -26.66 -79.37
CA HIS A 1937 -31.09 -27.84 -80.07
C HIS A 1937 -31.08 -29.13 -79.23
N HIS A 1938 -30.17 -29.25 -78.24
CA HIS A 1938 -30.11 -30.37 -77.29
C HIS A 1938 -30.98 -30.16 -76.06
N ARG A 1939 -31.33 -28.91 -75.72
CA ARG A 1939 -32.15 -28.59 -74.53
C ARG A 1939 -33.46 -29.36 -74.51
N ALA A 1940 -34.13 -29.48 -75.66
CA ALA A 1940 -35.36 -30.24 -75.78
C ALA A 1940 -35.20 -31.72 -75.40
N GLN A 1941 -34.08 -32.34 -75.75
CA GLN A 1941 -33.79 -33.75 -75.42
C GLN A 1941 -33.49 -33.92 -73.94
N LEU A 1942 -32.72 -33.01 -73.33
CA LEU A 1942 -32.40 -33.06 -71.91
C LEU A 1942 -33.63 -32.79 -71.04
N VAL A 1943 -34.46 -31.81 -71.40
CA VAL A 1943 -35.76 -31.55 -70.76
C VAL A 1943 -36.67 -32.78 -70.88
N ALA A 1944 -36.62 -33.49 -72.01
CA ALA A 1944 -37.37 -34.72 -72.19
C ALA A 1944 -36.91 -35.87 -71.25
N CYS A 1945 -35.66 -35.86 -70.79
CA CYS A 1945 -35.18 -36.81 -69.78
C CYS A 1945 -35.57 -36.40 -68.34
N LEU A 1946 -35.58 -35.10 -68.04
CA LEU A 1946 -35.88 -34.56 -66.71
C LEU A 1946 -37.38 -34.61 -66.38
N LEU A 1947 -38.24 -34.26 -67.35
CA LEU A 1947 -39.69 -34.17 -67.17
C LEU A 1947 -40.33 -35.46 -66.61
N PRO A 1948 -40.03 -36.67 -67.14
CA PRO A 1948 -40.55 -37.92 -66.59
C PRO A 1948 -40.21 -38.13 -65.12
N ILE A 1949 -38.99 -37.77 -64.71
CA ILE A 1949 -38.51 -37.91 -63.33
C ILE A 1949 -39.27 -36.96 -62.42
N LEU A 1950 -39.45 -35.69 -62.81
CA LEU A 1950 -40.24 -34.76 -61.99
C LEU A 1950 -41.71 -35.19 -61.89
N ILE A 1951 -42.32 -35.66 -62.98
CA ILE A 1951 -43.72 -36.08 -62.97
C ILE A 1951 -43.93 -37.37 -62.17
N SER A 1952 -42.94 -38.29 -62.10
CA SER A 1952 -43.07 -39.55 -61.35
C SER A 1952 -43.37 -39.32 -59.86
N PHE A 1953 -42.88 -38.21 -59.29
CA PHE A 1953 -43.08 -37.85 -57.87
C PHE A 1953 -44.35 -37.07 -57.58
N LEU A 1954 -45.14 -36.72 -58.60
CA LEU A 1954 -46.42 -36.08 -58.37
C LEU A 1954 -47.41 -37.08 -57.75
N LEU A 1955 -47.77 -36.83 -56.50
CA LEU A 1955 -48.83 -37.51 -55.77
C LEU A 1955 -50.22 -37.10 -56.30
N ASP A 1956 -51.16 -38.05 -56.30
CA ASP A 1956 -52.58 -37.79 -56.57
C ASP A 1956 -53.30 -37.26 -55.30
N GLU A 1957 -54.51 -36.71 -55.45
CA GLU A 1957 -55.28 -36.12 -54.33
C GLU A 1957 -55.43 -37.06 -53.13
N ASN A 1958 -55.64 -38.36 -53.37
CA ASN A 1958 -55.82 -39.35 -52.31
C ASN A 1958 -54.50 -39.69 -51.59
N SER A 1959 -53.40 -39.83 -52.34
CA SER A 1959 -52.08 -40.14 -51.80
C SER A 1959 -51.46 -38.94 -51.10
N LEU A 1960 -51.73 -37.70 -51.54
CA LEU A 1960 -51.22 -36.47 -50.92
C LEU A 1960 -51.66 -36.35 -49.45
N GLY A 1961 -52.90 -36.73 -49.12
CA GLY A 1961 -53.44 -36.72 -47.76
C GLY A 1961 -52.77 -37.74 -46.81
N SER A 1962 -52.27 -38.86 -47.36
CA SER A 1962 -51.60 -39.92 -46.58
C SER A 1962 -50.07 -39.88 -46.63
N ALA A 1963 -49.49 -39.04 -47.50
CA ALA A 1963 -48.05 -38.99 -47.73
C ALA A 1963 -47.27 -38.45 -46.53
N THR A 1964 -46.07 -38.99 -46.33
CA THR A 1964 -45.07 -38.46 -45.38
C THR A 1964 -44.69 -37.04 -45.74
N SER A 1965 -44.24 -36.24 -44.76
CA SER A 1965 -43.81 -34.85 -45.00
C SER A 1965 -42.75 -34.75 -46.10
N ILE A 1966 -41.84 -35.71 -46.16
CA ILE A 1966 -40.77 -35.81 -47.17
C ILE A 1966 -41.36 -35.96 -48.57
N MET A 1967 -42.30 -36.89 -48.76
CA MET A 1967 -42.95 -37.10 -50.06
C MET A 1967 -43.84 -35.92 -50.46
N ARG A 1968 -44.44 -35.23 -49.50
CA ARG A 1968 -45.20 -33.98 -49.75
C ARG A 1968 -44.27 -32.85 -50.23
N ASN A 1969 -43.13 -32.67 -49.58
CA ASN A 1969 -42.13 -31.69 -50.00
C ASN A 1969 -41.54 -32.02 -51.38
N LEU A 1970 -41.33 -33.31 -51.68
CA LEU A 1970 -40.88 -33.76 -53.00
C LEU A 1970 -41.94 -33.49 -54.08
N HIS A 1971 -43.22 -33.74 -53.78
CA HIS A 1971 -44.34 -33.39 -54.65
C HIS A 1971 -44.38 -31.89 -54.94
N ASP A 1972 -44.28 -31.05 -53.91
CA ASP A 1972 -44.32 -29.59 -54.04
C ASP A 1972 -43.12 -29.08 -54.84
N PHE A 1973 -41.92 -29.58 -54.57
CA PHE A 1973 -40.70 -29.26 -55.32
C PHE A 1973 -40.82 -29.65 -56.79
N ALA A 1974 -41.27 -30.88 -57.06
CA ALA A 1974 -41.44 -31.36 -58.42
C ALA A 1974 -42.51 -30.56 -59.17
N LEU A 1975 -43.62 -30.24 -58.52
CA LEU A 1975 -44.70 -29.44 -59.11
C LEU A 1975 -44.24 -28.02 -59.41
N GLN A 1976 -43.51 -27.36 -58.50
CA GLN A 1976 -42.96 -26.03 -58.74
C GLN A 1976 -42.00 -26.01 -59.93
N ASN A 1977 -41.06 -26.95 -60.00
CA ASN A 1977 -40.14 -27.04 -61.14
C ASN A 1977 -40.88 -27.35 -62.44
N LEU A 1978 -41.88 -28.23 -62.43
CA LEU A 1978 -42.71 -28.49 -63.60
C LEU A 1978 -43.50 -27.26 -64.05
N MET A 1979 -44.02 -26.47 -63.11
CA MET A 1979 -44.72 -25.21 -63.41
C MET A 1979 -43.77 -24.13 -63.94
N GLN A 1980 -42.48 -24.18 -63.61
CA GLN A 1980 -41.47 -23.28 -64.14
C GLN A 1980 -40.96 -23.70 -65.52
N ILE A 1981 -40.66 -25.00 -65.71
CA ILE A 1981 -40.10 -25.57 -66.94
C ILE A 1981 -41.16 -25.71 -68.03
N GLY A 1982 -42.40 -26.05 -67.66
CA GLY A 1982 -43.51 -26.30 -68.59
C GLY A 1982 -43.80 -25.13 -69.55
N PRO A 1983 -43.93 -23.87 -69.07
CA PRO A 1983 -44.09 -22.70 -69.92
C PRO A 1983 -42.87 -22.42 -70.80
N GLN A 1984 -41.66 -22.62 -70.28
CA GLN A 1984 -40.41 -22.32 -70.99
C GLN A 1984 -40.19 -23.26 -72.19
N TYR A 1985 -40.59 -24.53 -72.07
CA TYR A 1985 -40.41 -25.56 -73.11
C TYR A 1985 -41.75 -26.16 -73.54
N SER A 1986 -42.76 -25.31 -73.79
CA SER A 1986 -44.14 -25.73 -74.01
C SER A 1986 -44.35 -26.76 -75.13
N SER A 1987 -43.55 -26.72 -76.19
CA SER A 1987 -43.62 -27.68 -77.30
C SER A 1987 -43.19 -29.09 -76.89
N VAL A 1988 -42.07 -29.20 -76.17
CA VAL A 1988 -41.53 -30.44 -75.61
C VAL A 1988 -42.43 -30.96 -74.50
N PHE A 1989 -42.89 -30.06 -73.62
CA PHE A 1989 -43.82 -30.40 -72.55
C PHE A 1989 -45.11 -31.00 -73.14
N LYS A 1990 -45.71 -30.34 -74.14
CA LYS A 1990 -46.91 -30.84 -74.83
C LYS A 1990 -46.65 -32.15 -75.54
N SER A 1991 -45.52 -32.31 -76.25
CA SER A 1991 -45.23 -33.56 -76.97
C SER A 1991 -45.02 -34.73 -76.01
N LEU A 1992 -44.31 -34.52 -74.91
CA LEU A 1992 -44.00 -35.55 -73.93
C LEU A 1992 -45.23 -35.93 -73.11
N VAL A 1993 -46.02 -34.94 -72.67
CA VAL A 1993 -47.31 -35.14 -71.99
C VAL A 1993 -48.33 -35.81 -72.92
N ALA A 1994 -48.29 -35.53 -74.23
CA ALA A 1994 -49.11 -36.24 -75.21
C ALA A 1994 -48.64 -37.69 -75.45
N SER A 1995 -47.33 -37.93 -75.40
CA SER A 1995 -46.74 -39.27 -75.60
C SER A 1995 -47.00 -40.24 -74.43
N SER A 1996 -47.18 -39.73 -73.21
CA SER A 1996 -47.44 -40.53 -72.02
C SER A 1996 -48.72 -40.09 -71.30
N PRO A 1997 -49.88 -40.66 -71.65
CA PRO A 1997 -51.17 -40.33 -71.04
C PRO A 1997 -51.18 -40.49 -69.51
N ALA A 1998 -50.40 -41.42 -68.97
CA ALA A 1998 -50.28 -41.65 -67.54
C ALA A 1998 -49.63 -40.46 -66.81
N LEU A 1999 -48.55 -39.89 -67.39
CA LEU A 1999 -47.89 -38.70 -66.85
C LEU A 1999 -48.80 -37.47 -66.91
N LYS A 2000 -49.56 -37.33 -68.00
CA LYS A 2000 -50.57 -36.27 -68.15
C LYS A 2000 -51.62 -36.33 -67.04
N ALA A 2001 -52.22 -37.49 -66.82
CA ALA A 2001 -53.25 -37.67 -65.80
C ALA A 2001 -52.71 -37.36 -64.39
N ARG A 2002 -51.47 -37.74 -64.11
CA ARG A 2002 -50.81 -37.49 -62.82
C ARG A 2002 -50.55 -36.00 -62.58
N LEU A 2003 -50.08 -35.29 -63.61
CA LEU A 2003 -49.90 -33.84 -63.57
C LEU A 2003 -51.23 -33.09 -63.41
N GLU A 2004 -52.27 -33.47 -64.16
CA GLU A 2004 -53.60 -32.84 -64.05
C GLU A 2004 -54.23 -33.06 -62.67
N ALA A 2005 -54.08 -34.27 -62.10
CA ALA A 2005 -54.55 -34.58 -60.76
C ALA A 2005 -53.78 -33.77 -59.69
N ALA A 2006 -52.45 -33.66 -59.81
CA ALA A 2006 -51.64 -32.85 -58.91
C ALA A 2006 -52.02 -31.35 -58.97
N ILE A 2007 -52.21 -30.79 -60.17
CA ILE A 2007 -52.61 -29.38 -60.34
C ILE A 2007 -54.00 -29.13 -59.76
N LYS A 2008 -54.96 -30.04 -59.98
CA LYS A 2008 -56.30 -29.94 -59.38
C LYS A 2008 -56.26 -30.03 -57.85
N GLY A 2009 -55.56 -31.01 -57.31
CA GLY A 2009 -55.41 -31.18 -55.87
C GLY A 2009 -54.75 -29.97 -55.21
N ASN A 2010 -53.76 -29.35 -55.87
CA ASN A 2010 -53.17 -28.12 -55.37
C ASN A 2010 -54.18 -26.95 -55.40
N GLN A 2011 -54.98 -26.80 -56.47
CA GLN A 2011 -56.04 -25.79 -56.54
C GLN A 2011 -57.15 -25.99 -55.49
N GLU A 2012 -57.49 -27.23 -55.14
CA GLU A 2012 -58.46 -27.54 -54.10
C GLU A 2012 -57.90 -27.33 -52.68
N SER A 2013 -56.63 -27.70 -52.44
CA SER A 2013 -55.99 -27.47 -51.14
C SER A 2013 -55.87 -25.98 -50.81
N VAL A 2014 -55.70 -25.13 -51.83
CA VAL A 2014 -55.73 -23.67 -51.70
C VAL A 2014 -57.14 -23.15 -51.37
N LYS A 2015 -58.22 -23.85 -51.77
CA LYS A 2015 -59.59 -23.46 -51.46
C LYS A 2015 -60.04 -23.82 -50.04
N VAL A 2016 -59.53 -24.90 -49.43
CA VAL A 2016 -59.95 -25.34 -48.09
C VAL A 2016 -59.35 -24.51 -46.95
N LYS A 2017 -58.29 -23.73 -47.19
CA LYS A 2017 -57.60 -22.91 -46.15
C LYS A 2017 -58.14 -21.48 -45.96
N ILE A 2018 -59.40 -21.19 -46.27
CA ILE A 2018 -59.99 -19.85 -46.06
C ILE A 2018 -61.09 -19.88 -44.98
N PRO A 2019 -60.75 -19.76 -43.68
CA PRO A 2019 -61.71 -19.37 -42.64
C PRO A 2019 -61.83 -17.84 -42.57
N THR A 2020 -63.07 -17.39 -42.48
CA THR A 2020 -63.52 -15.99 -42.43
C THR A 2020 -62.93 -15.20 -41.26
N SER A 2021 -62.08 -14.21 -41.55
CA SER A 2021 -61.80 -13.08 -40.63
C SER A 2021 -61.58 -11.78 -41.39
N LYS A 2022 -62.64 -10.95 -41.34
CA LYS A 2022 -62.68 -9.49 -41.17
C LYS A 2022 -61.38 -8.66 -41.32
N TYR A 2023 -61.53 -7.66 -42.19
CA TYR A 2023 -61.02 -6.27 -42.15
C TYR A 2023 -59.63 -5.90 -42.73
N THR A 2024 -59.75 -5.05 -43.77
CA THR A 2024 -58.93 -3.88 -44.17
C THR A 2024 -57.54 -4.07 -44.79
N LYS A 2025 -57.46 -3.87 -46.12
CA LYS A 2025 -56.42 -3.05 -46.76
C LYS A 2025 -56.97 -2.24 -47.95
N SER A 2026 -56.32 -1.10 -48.11
CA SER A 2026 -56.49 0.11 -48.92
C SER A 2026 -56.61 -0.03 -50.45
N PRO A 2027 -57.05 1.03 -51.16
CA PRO A 2027 -57.34 1.02 -52.59
C PRO A 2027 -56.11 1.33 -53.47
N GLY A 2028 -56.04 0.67 -54.62
CA GLY A 2028 -55.07 0.93 -55.69
C GLY A 2028 -55.39 0.16 -56.99
N LYS A 2029 -56.45 0.58 -57.68
CA LYS A 2029 -56.78 0.37 -59.12
C LYS A 2029 -56.61 -1.04 -59.74
N ASN A 2030 -57.69 -1.80 -59.63
CA ASN A 2030 -58.46 -2.46 -60.71
C ASN A 2030 -57.74 -2.89 -62.01
N SER A 2031 -57.67 -4.21 -62.22
CA SER A 2031 -58.30 -4.85 -63.38
C SER A 2031 -58.58 -6.32 -63.09
N SER A 2032 -59.82 -6.59 -62.67
CA SER A 2032 -60.38 -7.94 -62.53
C SER A 2032 -60.52 -8.58 -63.91
N ILE A 2033 -59.67 -9.56 -64.23
CA ILE A 2033 -59.83 -10.40 -65.40
C ILE A 2033 -60.95 -11.40 -65.12
N GLN A 2034 -62.17 -11.03 -65.53
CA GLN A 2034 -63.27 -11.96 -65.68
C GLN A 2034 -63.01 -12.85 -66.89
N LEU A 2035 -63.00 -14.17 -66.66
CA LEU A 2035 -63.07 -15.19 -67.69
C LEU A 2035 -64.32 -14.97 -68.57
N LYS A 2036 -64.11 -14.46 -69.79
CA LYS A 2036 -65.06 -14.58 -70.91
C LYS A 2036 -64.45 -15.46 -71.99
N THR A 2037 -64.88 -16.70 -71.96
CA THR A 2037 -64.90 -17.64 -73.07
C THR A 2037 -65.86 -17.16 -74.16
N SER A 2038 -65.37 -16.92 -75.39
CA SER A 2038 -66.14 -17.10 -76.63
C SER A 2038 -65.18 -17.35 -77.79
N PHE A 2039 -65.27 -18.58 -78.32
CA PHE A 2039 -64.46 -19.22 -79.35
C PHE A 2039 -64.51 -18.53 -80.73
N LEU A 2040 -63.34 -18.17 -81.23
CA LEU A 2040 -62.70 -18.50 -82.53
C LEU A 2040 -61.19 -18.30 -82.33
#